data_AF-A0A661KQJ9-F1
#
_entry.id   AF-A0A661KQJ9-F1
#
_cell.length_a   1.000
_cell.length_b   1.000
_cell.length_c   1.000
_cell.angle_alpha   90.00
_cell.angle_beta   90.00
_cell.angle_gamma   90.00
#
_symmetry.space_group_name_H-M   'P 1'
#
loop_
_entity.id
_entity.type
_entity.pdbx_description
1 polymer ?
#
loop_
_entity_poly.entity_id
_entity_poly.type
_entity_poly.pdbx_seq_one_letter_code
_entity_poly.pdbx_strand_id
1 'polypeptide(L)'
;MPKPTFEEIKGLCPEIEDGIIRAHLDSLGDFYFQRFSIGEVVEHLKKLSLINPDHPLEIILEFPGEDRVECTVLAYDYPFEFSLITGVMAGMGFHIITGDIFTYEQVREETPPSRAGKRRGRLAGKPKAQNRRKIIDHFSGWVDSPFSFDTWAPEFKKRLEDVIRLLEQGDEESLNKAKHDVNELVVKRLSRLPLAPHAFLSPMEINIDNEASPYTRLIVISEDTPAFLYTLSNALSLQRVSIKHVKIRTINRRIEDEIDIVDSRERKIEDPGMLDQIRLSVLLTKQFTYFLGNAPDPYSALNRFEYIVSEIVRAPTTGKWLDLLSNPYTLQNLAKLLGTSDFLWEDFIRVQYEALLPLLKPHIQKKRFSAPMETLPRRLTEALAVAHTFEEKKRRLNEFKDREIFLIDLDHILNPDVDFDDLSKQLTHLAENVVRAATEMVYEHLAERFGRPMSVAGLEARYAVFGLGKLGGADLGYASDIELLFVYSDKGQTDGEKSITNTEFFELLVRETAQAIEAKREGIFQVDLRLRPHGNAGPLACSLERFCKYYGPGGPAHSYERLALVRLRAIAGDRDLGAQLERIRDEIVYLSKTIDLKELRELREKQFREKASGRRINAKFSPGGLVDIEYDVQILQVMYGKDIPDLRTPRMRDALRALAKAGVLAPNESAQLLGAYNFLRKLVNGMRMLRGSAKDLDLPDFDSDEFEHLARRIGYRMEGGLGPAQKLRIDIETNMAIVRAFVERHFGRESLPDPETGTVVDLVVSDTVPEDIRNRILSSYGFKDTSLAYRNLRSLAKHDLTGKTFIQLVALAFDILSRTPDPDMALNNWERFIYSLPSPEFHYKLYLSQPMRLEILLSIFSGSQFMADTLIRNPGFLDWLTVPENLHKTRSRKDLEDELRMSLESSLSHKVWLNRVRRIRRREILRIGTRDLYLKIPVGVVTLELSQLAEAIIQVCLEGVWKRLVEKKPEFEEFQDKFCVMALGKLGGRELNYSSDIDFVAVCDPGDRGFELAHRLATVMEHLRSDLSKHTEQGYLFRVDLRLRPYGESGELVSTIPGILKYYRDHALLWEIQAALKMRPVAGNLKIGLELMDKLRPIIMKRRPREAIVQSIEKMRKAAIEKSEKALGGATVDVKSGEGGVRDIEFLVQGLQLIYGADYPELMEGNTVKAIKLLENLSILPSDVASTLVEDYYFLRKIEHYLQILEDRQIHALPRDKDQLNALAKRVLGIDSNAAKFMGEVEKCLTRVRKMYVTYLLGVIGLD
;
A
#
# COMPACT_ATOMS: atom_id res chain seq x y z
N MET A 1 28.42 -36.85 -4.53
CA MET A 1 29.84 -37.06 -4.89
C MET A 1 30.65 -37.21 -3.61
N PRO A 2 31.86 -37.80 -3.61
CA PRO A 2 32.75 -37.71 -2.45
C PRO A 2 33.09 -36.25 -2.16
N LYS A 3 33.29 -35.91 -0.89
CA LYS A 3 33.69 -34.57 -0.45
C LYS A 3 34.99 -34.14 -1.16
N PRO A 4 35.02 -32.98 -1.84
CA PRO A 4 36.18 -32.54 -2.60
C PRO A 4 37.36 -32.25 -1.67
N THR A 5 38.56 -32.47 -2.19
CA THR A 5 39.82 -32.19 -1.49
C THR A 5 40.15 -30.70 -1.51
N PHE A 6 40.96 -30.24 -0.55
CA PHE A 6 41.44 -28.86 -0.51
C PHE A 6 42.12 -28.43 -1.82
N GLU A 7 42.92 -29.30 -2.43
CA GLU A 7 43.64 -29.03 -3.68
C GLU A 7 42.69 -28.86 -4.88
N GLU A 8 41.61 -29.66 -4.95
CA GLU A 8 40.59 -29.55 -6.00
C GLU A 8 39.85 -28.22 -5.94
N ILE A 9 39.46 -27.75 -4.74
CA ILE A 9 38.82 -26.44 -4.58
C ILE A 9 39.82 -25.32 -4.83
N LYS A 10 41.02 -25.39 -4.24
CA LYS A 10 42.05 -24.34 -4.37
C LYS A 10 42.46 -24.11 -5.82
N GLY A 11 42.52 -25.18 -6.63
CA GLY A 11 42.80 -25.07 -8.07
C GLY A 11 41.74 -24.30 -8.86
N LEU A 12 40.48 -24.27 -8.39
CA LEU A 12 39.36 -23.61 -9.06
C LEU A 12 39.05 -22.19 -8.53
N CYS A 13 39.54 -21.84 -7.34
CA CYS A 13 39.45 -20.50 -6.75
C CYS A 13 40.76 -20.09 -6.04
N PRO A 14 41.86 -19.88 -6.79
CA PRO A 14 43.17 -19.55 -6.22
C PRO A 14 43.18 -18.24 -5.42
N GLU A 15 42.25 -17.33 -5.72
CA GLU A 15 42.06 -16.02 -5.08
C GLU A 15 41.54 -16.08 -3.65
N ILE A 16 40.94 -17.19 -3.21
CA ILE A 16 40.39 -17.33 -1.86
C ILE A 16 41.49 -17.80 -0.89
N GLU A 17 41.60 -17.17 0.27
CA GLU A 17 42.57 -17.53 1.31
C GLU A 17 42.41 -18.99 1.77
N ASP A 18 43.54 -19.69 1.92
CA ASP A 18 43.59 -21.11 2.29
C ASP A 18 42.83 -21.42 3.59
N GLY A 19 42.88 -20.48 4.55
CA GLY A 19 42.16 -20.61 5.82
C GLY A 19 40.64 -20.66 5.65
N ILE A 20 40.08 -19.93 4.69
CA ILE A 20 38.64 -19.91 4.42
C ILE A 20 38.19 -21.22 3.77
N ILE A 21 38.99 -21.75 2.82
CA ILE A 21 38.70 -23.02 2.15
C ILE A 21 38.75 -24.18 3.16
N ARG A 22 39.78 -24.23 4.01
CA ARG A 22 39.89 -25.26 5.06
C ARG A 22 38.74 -25.17 6.05
N ALA A 23 38.41 -23.96 6.53
CA ALA A 23 37.27 -23.78 7.42
C ALA A 23 35.94 -24.24 6.79
N HIS A 24 35.70 -23.96 5.50
CA HIS A 24 34.49 -24.42 4.80
C HIS A 24 34.43 -25.94 4.67
N LEU A 25 35.55 -26.58 4.31
CA LEU A 25 35.64 -28.04 4.26
C LEU A 25 35.45 -28.67 5.64
N ASP A 26 36.04 -28.12 6.70
CA ASP A 26 35.96 -28.71 8.04
C ASP A 26 34.59 -28.50 8.70
N SER A 27 33.91 -27.38 8.40
CA SER A 27 32.66 -27.00 9.08
C SER A 27 31.39 -27.60 8.48
N LEU A 28 31.47 -28.26 7.32
CA LEU A 28 30.31 -28.82 6.60
C LEU A 28 30.46 -30.33 6.37
N GLY A 29 29.38 -31.07 6.61
CA GLY A 29 29.32 -32.52 6.41
C GLY A 29 29.17 -32.96 4.95
N ASP A 30 29.24 -34.27 4.71
CA ASP A 30 29.17 -34.86 3.36
C ASP A 30 27.87 -34.53 2.61
N PHE A 31 26.76 -34.28 3.32
CA PHE A 31 25.47 -33.96 2.71
C PHE A 31 25.53 -32.70 1.84
N TYR A 32 26.25 -31.66 2.27
CA TYR A 32 26.45 -30.43 1.50
C TYR A 32 27.15 -30.69 0.16
N PHE A 33 28.25 -31.45 0.20
CA PHE A 33 29.05 -31.77 -1.00
C PHE A 33 28.41 -32.83 -1.91
N GLN A 34 27.37 -33.52 -1.42
CA GLN A 34 26.52 -34.36 -2.25
C GLN A 34 25.43 -33.55 -2.96
N ARG A 35 24.98 -32.44 -2.36
CA ARG A 35 23.90 -31.60 -2.86
C ARG A 35 24.33 -30.62 -3.95
N PHE A 36 25.52 -30.03 -3.81
CA PHE A 36 26.05 -29.03 -4.73
C PHE A 36 27.19 -29.58 -5.57
N SER A 37 27.22 -29.21 -6.84
CA SER A 37 28.34 -29.44 -7.74
C SER A 37 29.58 -28.66 -7.27
N ILE A 38 30.76 -29.08 -7.71
CA ILE A 38 32.01 -28.38 -7.39
C ILE A 38 31.98 -26.91 -7.86
N GLY A 39 31.29 -26.60 -8.98
CA GLY A 39 31.12 -25.23 -9.46
C GLY A 39 30.32 -24.36 -8.48
N GLU A 40 29.17 -24.87 -8.00
CA GLU A 40 28.32 -24.18 -7.01
C GLU A 40 29.05 -24.02 -5.67
N VAL A 41 29.81 -25.02 -5.23
CA VAL A 41 30.63 -24.92 -4.01
C VAL A 41 31.67 -23.80 -4.11
N VAL A 42 32.32 -23.67 -5.27
CA VAL A 42 33.28 -22.58 -5.53
C VAL A 42 32.58 -21.22 -5.55
N GLU A 43 31.39 -21.14 -6.14
CA GLU A 43 30.61 -19.89 -6.12
C GLU A 43 30.17 -19.49 -4.72
N HIS A 44 29.69 -20.44 -3.91
CA HIS A 44 29.37 -20.20 -2.50
C HIS A 44 30.58 -19.68 -1.73
N LEU A 45 31.77 -20.28 -1.94
CA LEU A 45 33.02 -19.82 -1.32
C LEU A 45 33.41 -18.39 -1.73
N LYS A 46 33.30 -18.05 -3.02
CA LYS A 46 33.56 -16.70 -3.55
C LYS A 46 32.63 -15.67 -2.93
N LYS A 47 31.37 -16.02 -2.73
CA LYS A 47 30.39 -15.12 -2.10
C LYS A 47 30.58 -15.02 -0.59
N LEU A 48 30.83 -16.13 0.10
CA LEU A 48 31.10 -16.14 1.54
C LEU A 48 32.39 -15.40 1.93
N SER A 49 33.35 -15.22 1.01
CA SER A 49 34.57 -14.44 1.25
C SER A 49 34.34 -12.93 1.20
N LEU A 50 33.26 -12.46 0.56
CA LEU A 50 32.86 -11.05 0.51
C LEU A 50 32.15 -10.58 1.79
N ILE A 51 31.55 -11.52 2.54
CA ILE A 51 30.76 -11.23 3.73
C ILE A 51 31.63 -10.66 4.85
N ASN A 52 31.22 -9.49 5.36
CA ASN A 52 31.86 -8.77 6.46
C ASN A 52 30.79 -7.93 7.21
N PRO A 53 31.11 -7.26 8.34
CA PRO A 53 30.11 -6.49 9.10
C PRO A 53 29.40 -5.37 8.31
N ASP A 54 30.04 -4.77 7.32
CA ASP A 54 29.42 -3.73 6.46
C ASP A 54 28.60 -4.34 5.31
N HIS A 55 28.86 -5.62 4.99
CA HIS A 55 28.16 -6.40 3.97
C HIS A 55 27.84 -7.82 4.50
N PRO A 56 26.84 -7.97 5.38
CA PRO A 56 26.63 -9.20 6.15
C PRO A 56 25.90 -10.32 5.39
N LEU A 57 25.56 -10.10 4.11
CA LEU A 57 24.67 -10.95 3.32
C LEU A 57 25.07 -10.96 1.84
N GLU A 58 25.08 -12.14 1.22
CA GLU A 58 25.14 -12.34 -0.22
C GLU A 58 23.97 -13.22 -0.69
N ILE A 59 23.42 -12.93 -1.86
CA ILE A 59 22.25 -13.65 -2.42
C ILE A 59 22.50 -14.01 -3.88
N ILE A 60 22.45 -15.31 -4.15
CA ILE A 60 22.48 -15.88 -5.50
C ILE A 60 21.02 -16.19 -5.91
N LEU A 61 20.59 -15.66 -7.04
CA LEU A 61 19.26 -15.90 -7.61
C LEU A 61 19.41 -16.37 -9.06
N GLU A 62 18.82 -17.51 -9.39
CA GLU A 62 18.84 -18.07 -10.75
C GLU A 62 17.43 -18.35 -11.25
N PHE A 63 17.21 -18.15 -12.56
CA PHE A 63 15.95 -18.42 -13.24
C PHE A 63 16.17 -19.40 -14.40
N PRO A 64 16.20 -20.72 -14.12
CA PRO A 64 16.51 -21.74 -15.13
C PRO A 64 15.47 -21.88 -16.26
N GLY A 65 14.34 -21.16 -16.19
CA GLY A 65 13.32 -21.10 -17.24
C GLY A 65 12.32 -22.25 -17.18
N GLU A 66 11.34 -22.16 -16.27
CA GLU A 66 10.13 -23.01 -16.16
C GLU A 66 9.27 -22.49 -14.98
N ASP A 67 9.13 -21.17 -14.84
CA ASP A 67 8.54 -20.48 -13.67
C ASP A 67 9.21 -20.82 -12.31
N ARG A 68 10.38 -21.46 -12.35
CA ARG A 68 11.17 -21.89 -11.19
C ARG A 68 12.29 -20.89 -10.87
N VAL A 69 12.49 -20.61 -9.59
CA VAL A 69 13.52 -19.74 -9.02
C VAL A 69 14.36 -20.54 -8.05
N GLU A 70 15.69 -20.49 -8.22
CA GLU A 70 16.66 -20.99 -7.25
C GLU A 70 17.22 -19.79 -6.46
N CYS A 71 17.28 -19.91 -5.14
CA CYS A 71 17.72 -18.85 -4.24
C CYS A 71 18.68 -19.41 -3.19
N THR A 72 19.92 -18.95 -3.18
CA THR A 72 20.89 -19.27 -2.12
C THR A 72 21.22 -18.01 -1.33
N VAL A 73 20.97 -18.07 -0.02
CA VAL A 73 21.24 -17.01 0.96
C VAL A 73 22.49 -17.38 1.75
N LEU A 74 23.47 -16.46 1.77
CA LEU A 74 24.76 -16.63 2.41
C LEU A 74 24.94 -15.50 3.43
N ALA A 75 25.04 -15.82 4.72
CA ALA A 75 25.13 -14.83 5.79
C ALA A 75 25.93 -15.33 6.99
N TYR A 76 26.16 -14.47 7.98
CA TYR A 76 26.48 -14.95 9.33
C TYR A 76 25.26 -15.61 9.98
N ASP A 77 25.51 -16.57 10.85
CA ASP A 77 24.50 -17.19 11.72
C ASP A 77 24.11 -16.21 12.84
N TYR A 78 22.95 -15.61 12.70
CA TYR A 78 22.35 -14.73 13.71
C TYR A 78 21.18 -15.43 14.38
N PRO A 79 20.87 -15.18 15.66
CA PRO A 79 19.63 -15.66 16.23
C PRO A 79 18.39 -15.21 15.42
N PHE A 80 17.48 -16.14 15.14
CA PHE A 80 16.20 -15.92 14.42
C PHE A 80 16.33 -15.62 12.92
N GLU A 81 17.52 -15.67 12.34
CA GLU A 81 17.79 -15.45 10.91
C GLU A 81 16.96 -16.34 9.99
N PHE A 82 16.87 -17.65 10.26
CA PHE A 82 16.14 -18.59 9.40
C PHE A 82 14.65 -18.25 9.34
N SER A 83 14.07 -17.90 10.49
CA SER A 83 12.69 -17.41 10.58
C SER A 83 12.51 -16.16 9.72
N LEU A 84 13.38 -15.18 9.86
CA LEU A 84 13.25 -13.92 9.16
C LEU A 84 13.45 -14.06 7.64
N ILE A 85 14.37 -14.92 7.19
CA ILE A 85 14.57 -15.25 5.77
C ILE A 85 13.30 -15.88 5.19
N THR A 86 12.79 -16.92 5.82
CA THR A 86 11.56 -17.61 5.36
C THR A 86 10.32 -16.71 5.45
N GLY A 87 10.29 -15.77 6.40
CA GLY A 87 9.25 -14.75 6.51
C GLY A 87 9.30 -13.73 5.38
N VAL A 88 10.48 -13.23 4.99
CA VAL A 88 10.64 -12.36 3.82
C VAL A 88 10.24 -13.09 2.54
N MET A 89 10.66 -14.35 2.37
CA MET A 89 10.24 -15.19 1.25
C MET A 89 8.71 -15.31 1.15
N ALA A 90 8.05 -15.72 2.24
CA ALA A 90 6.60 -15.86 2.27
C ALA A 90 5.88 -14.53 1.99
N GLY A 91 6.33 -13.45 2.63
CA GLY A 91 5.77 -12.11 2.49
C GLY A 91 5.91 -11.53 1.07
N MET A 92 6.99 -11.88 0.38
CA MET A 92 7.25 -11.51 -1.02
C MET A 92 6.62 -12.46 -2.05
N GLY A 93 5.87 -13.47 -1.61
CA GLY A 93 5.18 -14.43 -2.49
C GLY A 93 6.06 -15.55 -3.05
N PHE A 94 7.22 -15.84 -2.44
CA PHE A 94 8.04 -16.98 -2.80
C PHE A 94 7.45 -18.26 -2.19
N HIS A 95 7.07 -19.21 -3.04
CA HIS A 95 6.55 -20.52 -2.68
C HIS A 95 7.67 -21.56 -2.73
N ILE A 96 8.14 -22.00 -1.57
CA ILE A 96 9.24 -22.97 -1.44
C ILE A 96 8.72 -24.38 -1.75
N ILE A 97 9.31 -25.03 -2.76
CA ILE A 97 9.07 -26.44 -3.10
C ILE A 97 10.10 -27.34 -2.41
N THR A 98 11.38 -26.96 -2.46
CA THR A 98 12.45 -27.68 -1.76
C THR A 98 13.42 -26.68 -1.14
N GLY A 99 14.14 -27.12 -0.12
CA GLY A 99 15.22 -26.32 0.46
C GLY A 99 16.14 -27.16 1.33
N ASP A 100 17.41 -26.77 1.36
CA ASP A 100 18.47 -27.42 2.12
C ASP A 100 19.26 -26.33 2.86
N ILE A 101 19.27 -26.40 4.20
CA ILE A 101 19.75 -25.35 5.09
C ILE A 101 20.96 -25.86 5.87
N PHE A 102 22.09 -25.15 5.76
CA PHE A 102 23.37 -25.58 6.30
C PHE A 102 23.98 -24.51 7.21
N THR A 103 24.29 -24.89 8.46
CA THR A 103 25.02 -24.04 9.41
C THR A 103 26.41 -24.60 9.67
N TYR A 104 27.43 -23.74 9.66
CA TYR A 104 28.82 -24.16 9.97
C TYR A 104 28.92 -24.74 11.39
N GLU A 105 29.60 -25.88 11.55
CA GLU A 105 29.92 -26.45 12.86
C GLU A 105 30.98 -25.64 13.63
N GLN A 106 30.92 -25.65 14.97
CA GLN A 106 31.87 -24.91 15.81
C GLN A 106 33.15 -25.73 16.03
N VAL A 107 34.30 -25.18 15.67
CA VAL A 107 35.61 -25.71 16.07
C VAL A 107 35.75 -25.54 17.59
N ARG A 108 35.78 -26.64 18.35
CA ARG A 108 35.95 -26.63 19.80
C ARG A 108 37.36 -26.13 20.16
N GLU A 109 37.48 -24.88 20.63
CA GLU A 109 38.62 -24.50 21.46
C GLU A 109 38.35 -24.94 22.90
N GLU A 110 39.06 -25.98 23.35
CA GLU A 110 39.06 -26.43 24.75
C GLU A 110 39.53 -25.29 25.67
N THR A 111 38.60 -24.58 26.30
CA THR A 111 38.92 -23.65 27.39
C THR A 111 38.42 -24.22 28.71
N PRO A 112 39.22 -24.25 29.80
CA PRO A 112 38.82 -24.90 31.05
C PRO A 112 37.66 -24.17 31.74
N PRO A 113 36.86 -24.86 32.57
CA PRO A 113 35.65 -24.30 33.16
C PRO A 113 35.98 -23.24 34.22
N SER A 114 35.62 -21.98 33.98
CA SER A 114 35.61 -20.95 35.03
C SER A 114 34.26 -20.93 35.76
N ARG A 115 34.32 -20.71 37.07
CA ARG A 115 33.22 -20.86 38.05
C ARG A 115 32.00 -19.99 37.70
N ALA A 116 30.84 -20.63 37.58
CA ALA A 116 29.55 -20.00 37.34
C ALA A 116 29.06 -19.17 38.55
N GLY A 117 28.95 -17.86 38.37
CA GLY A 117 28.10 -16.98 39.17
C GLY A 117 26.76 -16.78 38.48
N LYS A 118 25.65 -17.05 39.18
CA LYS A 118 24.28 -16.75 38.73
C LYS A 118 24.13 -15.24 38.49
N ARG A 119 24.05 -14.81 37.22
CA ARG A 119 23.45 -13.52 36.84
C ARG A 119 22.45 -13.74 35.70
N ARG A 120 21.27 -13.13 35.87
CA ARG A 120 20.14 -13.13 34.93
C ARG A 120 20.57 -12.64 33.54
N GLY A 121 19.90 -13.18 32.53
CA GLY A 121 20.23 -13.11 31.12
C GLY A 121 20.60 -11.72 30.60
N ARG A 122 21.78 -11.64 30.02
CA ARG A 122 22.26 -10.57 29.17
C ARG A 122 22.72 -11.27 27.90
N LEU A 123 22.29 -10.83 26.72
CA LEU A 123 22.80 -11.32 25.43
C LEU A 123 24.34 -11.33 25.50
N ALA A 124 24.96 -12.48 25.24
CA ALA A 124 26.41 -12.61 25.25
C ALA A 124 27.01 -11.62 24.22
N GLY A 125 28.13 -10.96 24.56
CA GLY A 125 28.79 -10.04 23.64
C GLY A 125 29.14 -10.72 22.31
N LYS A 126 28.97 -10.00 21.19
CA LYS A 126 29.20 -10.56 19.84
C LYS A 126 30.62 -11.12 19.71
N PRO A 127 30.81 -12.32 19.13
CA PRO A 127 32.13 -12.79 18.73
C PRO A 127 32.77 -11.82 17.73
N LYS A 128 34.11 -11.74 17.72
CA LYS A 128 34.84 -11.07 16.63
C LYS A 128 34.36 -11.63 15.28
N ALA A 129 34.19 -10.78 14.27
CA ALA A 129 33.61 -11.15 12.97
C ALA A 129 34.26 -12.39 12.32
N GLN A 130 35.56 -12.60 12.60
CA GLN A 130 36.36 -13.73 12.11
C GLN A 130 36.01 -15.08 12.75
N ASN A 131 35.31 -15.09 13.88
CA ASN A 131 34.93 -16.29 14.65
C ASN A 131 33.42 -16.56 14.63
N ARG A 132 32.65 -15.85 13.78
CA ARG A 132 31.20 -16.06 13.67
C ARG A 132 30.90 -17.19 12.70
N ARG A 133 29.94 -18.03 13.06
CA ARG A 133 29.44 -19.09 12.17
C ARG A 133 28.78 -18.47 10.94
N LYS A 134 28.81 -19.19 9.84
CA LYS A 134 28.19 -18.82 8.57
C LYS A 134 27.07 -19.81 8.24
N ILE A 135 26.08 -19.34 7.49
CA ILE A 135 24.98 -20.14 6.97
C ILE A 135 25.02 -20.18 5.44
N ILE A 136 24.49 -21.28 4.90
CA ILE A 136 24.23 -21.48 3.48
C ILE A 136 22.82 -22.05 3.38
N ASP A 137 21.87 -21.20 2.99
CA ASP A 137 20.47 -21.55 2.95
C ASP A 137 20.00 -21.56 1.51
N HIS A 138 19.73 -22.74 0.96
CA HIS A 138 19.33 -22.91 -0.43
C HIS A 138 17.86 -23.27 -0.53
N PHE A 139 17.13 -22.59 -1.42
CA PHE A 139 15.71 -22.75 -1.64
C PHE A 139 15.40 -22.80 -3.12
N SER A 140 14.46 -23.68 -3.48
CA SER A 140 13.91 -23.81 -4.82
C SER A 140 12.41 -23.64 -4.79
N GLY A 141 11.85 -22.87 -5.71
CA GLY A 141 10.42 -22.57 -5.68
C GLY A 141 9.94 -21.79 -6.89
N TRP A 142 8.79 -21.14 -6.74
CA TRP A 142 8.23 -20.21 -7.73
C TRP A 142 7.71 -18.96 -7.01
N VAL A 143 7.55 -17.86 -7.75
CA VAL A 143 7.16 -16.56 -7.19
C VAL A 143 5.77 -16.17 -7.66
N ASP A 144 4.84 -16.02 -6.71
CA ASP A 144 3.50 -15.47 -6.93
C ASP A 144 3.49 -13.95 -6.71
N SER A 145 3.92 -13.22 -7.73
CA SER A 145 4.04 -11.77 -7.69
C SER A 145 3.38 -11.12 -8.90
N PRO A 146 2.68 -9.97 -8.72
CA PRO A 146 2.20 -9.17 -9.85
C PRO A 146 3.35 -8.47 -10.61
N PHE A 147 4.56 -8.46 -10.06
CA PHE A 147 5.76 -7.87 -10.66
C PHE A 147 6.52 -8.90 -11.50
N SER A 148 7.19 -8.45 -12.56
CA SER A 148 8.16 -9.29 -13.28
C SER A 148 9.34 -9.65 -12.39
N PHE A 149 10.04 -10.74 -12.72
CA PHE A 149 11.23 -11.18 -11.99
C PHE A 149 12.29 -10.07 -11.87
N ASP A 150 12.52 -9.31 -12.94
CA ASP A 150 13.49 -8.19 -12.97
C ASP A 150 13.15 -7.06 -11.97
N THR A 151 11.87 -6.94 -11.59
CA THR A 151 11.42 -5.96 -10.59
C THR A 151 11.35 -6.57 -9.19
N TRP A 152 10.91 -7.83 -9.10
CA TRP A 152 10.77 -8.56 -7.85
C TRP A 152 12.13 -8.87 -7.21
N ALA A 153 13.12 -9.31 -8.01
CA ALA A 153 14.41 -9.77 -7.49
C ALA A 153 15.22 -8.67 -6.77
N PRO A 154 15.36 -7.43 -7.31
CA PRO A 154 16.05 -6.36 -6.58
C PRO A 154 15.37 -5.98 -5.25
N GLU A 155 14.03 -5.94 -5.24
CA GLU A 155 13.25 -5.63 -4.03
C GLU A 155 13.37 -6.75 -2.98
N PHE A 156 13.32 -8.00 -3.41
CA PHE A 156 13.53 -9.16 -2.55
C PHE A 156 14.92 -9.14 -1.90
N LYS A 157 15.98 -8.88 -2.69
CA LYS A 157 17.35 -8.76 -2.17
C LYS A 157 17.47 -7.64 -1.14
N LYS A 158 16.93 -6.46 -1.45
CA LYS A 158 16.95 -5.31 -0.55
C LYS A 158 16.28 -5.61 0.79
N ARG A 159 15.11 -6.26 0.78
CA ARG A 159 14.39 -6.60 2.03
C ARG A 159 15.17 -7.56 2.92
N LEU A 160 15.78 -8.60 2.34
CA LEU A 160 16.65 -9.48 3.10
C LEU A 160 17.86 -8.73 3.66
N GLU A 161 18.47 -7.85 2.86
CA GLU A 161 19.61 -7.03 3.31
C GLU A 161 19.24 -6.12 4.48
N ASP A 162 18.11 -5.41 4.41
CA ASP A 162 17.63 -4.54 5.49
C ASP A 162 17.42 -5.33 6.80
N VAL A 163 16.82 -6.52 6.71
CA VAL A 163 16.58 -7.40 7.87
C VAL A 163 17.89 -7.93 8.47
N ILE A 164 18.81 -8.43 7.65
CA ILE A 164 20.09 -8.97 8.14
C ILE A 164 20.98 -7.86 8.70
N ARG A 165 20.94 -6.64 8.14
CA ARG A 165 21.63 -5.48 8.72
C ARG A 165 21.12 -5.13 10.12
N LEU A 166 19.81 -5.27 10.38
CA LEU A 166 19.27 -5.10 11.74
C LEU A 166 19.79 -6.18 12.69
N LEU A 167 19.89 -7.43 12.24
CA LEU A 167 20.49 -8.51 13.05
C LEU A 167 21.99 -8.26 13.31
N GLU A 168 22.72 -7.71 12.35
CA GLU A 168 24.12 -7.32 12.52
C GLU A 168 24.30 -6.23 13.59
N GLN A 169 23.32 -5.38 13.87
CA GLN A 169 23.38 -4.41 14.97
C GLN A 169 23.32 -5.09 16.35
N GLY A 170 22.62 -6.22 16.45
CA GLY A 170 22.67 -7.21 17.54
C GLY A 170 22.28 -6.71 18.93
N ASP A 171 21.61 -5.57 19.01
CA ASP A 171 20.85 -5.14 20.18
C ASP A 171 19.40 -5.66 20.11
N GLU A 172 18.71 -5.64 21.25
CA GLU A 172 17.35 -6.16 21.38
C GLU A 172 16.30 -5.34 20.61
N GLU A 173 16.53 -4.03 20.47
CA GLU A 173 15.63 -3.12 19.74
C GLU A 173 15.65 -3.43 18.23
N SER A 174 16.85 -3.58 17.67
CA SER A 174 17.04 -3.95 16.26
C SER A 174 16.47 -5.32 15.91
N LEU A 175 16.62 -6.32 16.79
CA LEU A 175 16.01 -7.64 16.61
C LEU A 175 14.48 -7.56 16.62
N ASN A 176 13.90 -6.82 17.56
CA ASN A 176 12.46 -6.65 17.64
C ASN A 176 11.91 -5.91 16.42
N LYS A 177 12.64 -4.91 15.91
CA LYS A 177 12.31 -4.22 14.67
C LYS A 177 12.33 -5.15 13.46
N ALA A 178 13.37 -5.98 13.31
CA ALA A 178 13.45 -6.96 12.22
C ALA A 178 12.27 -7.95 12.25
N LYS A 179 11.91 -8.43 13.44
CA LYS A 179 10.74 -9.31 13.63
C LYS A 179 9.43 -8.62 13.28
N HIS A 180 9.25 -7.37 13.73
CA HIS A 180 8.09 -6.55 13.42
C HIS A 180 7.93 -6.34 11.91
N ASP A 181 8.98 -5.87 11.23
CA ASP A 181 8.98 -5.58 9.79
C ASP A 181 8.64 -6.83 8.96
N VAL A 182 9.19 -7.99 9.31
CA VAL A 182 8.89 -9.27 8.64
C VAL A 182 7.47 -9.76 8.97
N ASN A 183 7.01 -9.59 10.21
CA ASN A 183 5.65 -9.99 10.59
C ASN A 183 4.59 -9.21 9.80
N GLU A 184 4.74 -7.89 9.70
CA GLU A 184 3.83 -7.05 8.92
C GLU A 184 3.85 -7.42 7.44
N LEU A 185 5.02 -7.73 6.87
CA LEU A 185 5.14 -8.21 5.50
C LEU A 185 4.36 -9.53 5.29
N VAL A 186 4.51 -10.49 6.20
CA VAL A 186 3.78 -11.77 6.17
C VAL A 186 2.28 -11.56 6.32
N VAL A 187 1.83 -10.74 7.27
CA VAL A 187 0.41 -10.51 7.52
C VAL A 187 -0.25 -9.78 6.36
N LYS A 188 0.43 -8.81 5.76
CA LYS A 188 -0.04 -8.12 4.55
C LYS A 188 -0.25 -9.11 3.41
N ARG A 189 0.63 -10.10 3.23
CA ARG A 189 0.45 -11.19 2.27
C ARG A 189 -0.75 -12.07 2.62
N LEU A 190 -0.84 -12.53 3.87
CA LEU A 190 -1.94 -13.37 4.36
C LEU A 190 -3.32 -12.71 4.16
N SER A 191 -3.43 -11.40 4.39
CA SER A 191 -4.68 -10.64 4.23
C SER A 191 -5.23 -10.62 2.80
N ARG A 192 -4.39 -10.90 1.80
CA ARG A 192 -4.75 -10.91 0.37
C ARG A 192 -5.16 -12.29 -0.13
N LEU A 193 -4.86 -13.35 0.62
CA LEU A 193 -5.16 -14.71 0.20
C LEU A 193 -6.61 -15.08 0.57
N PRO A 194 -7.40 -15.65 -0.36
CA PRO A 194 -8.71 -16.17 -0.03
C PRO A 194 -8.57 -17.37 0.91
N LEU A 195 -8.83 -17.17 2.21
CA LEU A 195 -8.77 -18.25 3.20
C LEU A 195 -9.92 -19.23 2.93
N ALA A 196 -9.59 -20.46 2.55
CA ALA A 196 -10.56 -21.54 2.44
C ALA A 196 -11.11 -21.88 3.85
N PRO A 197 -12.44 -21.97 4.05
CA PRO A 197 -13.06 -22.29 5.35
C PRO A 197 -12.61 -23.61 5.99
N HIS A 198 -11.90 -24.47 5.25
CA HIS A 198 -11.52 -25.82 5.66
C HIS A 198 -10.02 -26.00 5.98
N ALA A 199 -9.16 -25.01 5.69
CA ALA A 199 -7.72 -25.10 5.96
C ALA A 199 -7.37 -25.12 7.47
N PHE A 200 -8.30 -24.70 8.34
CA PHE A 200 -8.11 -24.61 9.79
C PHE A 200 -8.08 -25.98 10.51
N LEU A 201 -8.39 -27.08 9.82
CA LEU A 201 -8.57 -28.41 10.41
C LEU A 201 -7.66 -29.49 9.80
N SER A 202 -6.75 -29.13 8.90
CA SER A 202 -5.85 -30.10 8.27
C SER A 202 -4.92 -30.71 9.34
N PRO A 203 -4.93 -32.04 9.53
CA PRO A 203 -4.13 -32.69 10.55
C PRO A 203 -2.64 -32.48 10.27
N MET A 204 -1.89 -32.17 11.32
CA MET A 204 -0.44 -32.01 11.28
C MET A 204 0.17 -33.09 12.16
N GLU A 205 1.09 -33.86 11.58
CA GLU A 205 1.83 -34.90 12.28
C GLU A 205 3.24 -34.39 12.55
N ILE A 206 3.67 -34.43 13.82
CA ILE A 206 5.06 -34.19 14.21
C ILE A 206 5.61 -35.47 14.80
N ASN A 207 6.47 -36.15 14.03
CA ASN A 207 7.24 -37.30 14.49
C ASN A 207 8.62 -36.83 14.95
N ILE A 208 9.13 -37.42 16.02
CA ILE A 208 10.45 -37.09 16.57
C ILE A 208 11.31 -38.35 16.43
N ASP A 209 12.38 -38.24 15.64
CA ASP A 209 13.42 -39.25 15.55
C ASP A 209 14.63 -38.80 16.39
N ASN A 210 14.84 -39.53 17.47
CA ASN A 210 15.95 -39.34 18.40
C ASN A 210 16.92 -40.53 18.39
N GLU A 211 16.86 -41.43 17.40
CA GLU A 211 17.72 -42.62 17.35
C GLU A 211 18.77 -42.53 16.22
N ALA A 212 18.41 -42.01 15.05
CA ALA A 212 19.23 -42.13 13.84
C ALA A 212 20.31 -41.03 13.66
N SER A 213 20.28 -39.97 14.47
CA SER A 213 21.07 -38.74 14.26
C SER A 213 21.79 -38.28 15.55
N PRO A 214 22.95 -37.58 15.46
CA PRO A 214 23.54 -36.88 16.60
C PRO A 214 22.67 -35.73 17.14
N TYR A 215 21.64 -35.32 16.37
CA TYR A 215 20.67 -34.30 16.74
C TYR A 215 19.30 -34.90 17.04
N THR A 216 18.37 -34.07 17.52
CA THR A 216 16.95 -34.41 17.62
C THR A 216 16.28 -34.04 16.31
N ARG A 217 15.71 -34.99 15.57
CA ARG A 217 15.07 -34.72 14.28
C ARG A 217 13.56 -34.62 14.43
N LEU A 218 13.01 -33.47 14.04
CA LEU A 218 11.58 -33.25 13.87
C LEU A 218 11.19 -33.54 12.42
N ILE A 219 10.25 -34.46 12.21
CA ILE A 219 9.65 -34.73 10.90
C ILE A 219 8.24 -34.15 10.95
N VAL A 220 7.99 -33.11 10.15
CA VAL A 220 6.72 -32.39 10.13
C VAL A 220 5.99 -32.68 8.83
N ILE A 221 4.81 -33.28 8.95
CA ILE A 221 3.95 -33.60 7.82
C ILE A 221 2.63 -32.85 7.94
N SER A 222 2.30 -32.07 6.92
CA SER A 222 1.11 -31.21 6.92
C SER A 222 0.69 -30.81 5.50
N GLU A 223 -0.52 -30.28 5.34
CA GLU A 223 -0.81 -29.39 4.20
C GLU A 223 0.08 -28.13 4.28
N ASP A 224 0.55 -27.65 3.14
CA ASP A 224 1.34 -26.43 3.00
C ASP A 224 0.46 -25.20 3.26
N THR A 225 0.95 -24.31 4.11
CA THR A 225 0.22 -23.13 4.57
C THR A 225 1.10 -21.91 4.43
N PRO A 226 0.59 -20.76 3.95
CA PRO A 226 1.45 -19.59 3.75
C PRO A 226 2.18 -19.19 5.04
N ALA A 227 3.48 -18.92 4.91
CA ALA A 227 4.39 -18.58 6.01
C ALA A 227 4.59 -19.67 7.09
N PHE A 228 4.29 -20.94 6.80
CA PHE A 228 4.47 -22.03 7.77
C PHE A 228 5.88 -22.08 8.38
N LEU A 229 6.93 -22.07 7.56
CA LEU A 229 8.32 -22.15 8.03
C LEU A 229 8.70 -20.99 8.96
N TYR A 230 8.22 -19.77 8.67
CA TYR A 230 8.37 -18.61 9.55
C TYR A 230 7.73 -18.87 10.93
N THR A 231 6.50 -19.39 10.95
CA THR A 231 5.78 -19.69 12.21
C THR A 231 6.43 -20.82 13.00
N LEU A 232 6.88 -21.87 12.31
CA LEU A 232 7.54 -23.02 12.86
C LEU A 232 8.86 -22.62 13.52
N SER A 233 9.69 -21.87 12.79
CA SER A 233 10.98 -21.41 13.30
C SER A 233 10.81 -20.50 14.51
N ASN A 234 9.82 -19.59 14.51
CA ASN A 234 9.51 -18.78 15.69
C ASN A 234 9.13 -19.65 16.90
N ALA A 235 8.24 -20.62 16.69
CA ALA A 235 7.80 -21.55 17.73
C ALA A 235 8.97 -22.35 18.34
N LEU A 236 9.95 -22.76 17.53
CA LEU A 236 11.17 -23.44 17.98
C LEU A 236 12.08 -22.49 18.76
N SER A 237 12.31 -21.27 18.26
CA SER A 237 13.16 -20.30 18.93
C SER A 237 12.64 -19.89 20.31
N LEU A 238 11.31 -19.87 20.53
CA LEU A 238 10.70 -19.64 21.85
C LEU A 238 11.13 -20.68 22.89
N GLN A 239 11.31 -21.93 22.47
CA GLN A 239 11.77 -23.02 23.32
C GLN A 239 13.29 -23.01 23.51
N ARG A 240 13.98 -21.96 23.01
CA ARG A 240 15.44 -21.82 23.01
C ARG A 240 16.13 -23.01 22.35
N VAL A 241 15.50 -23.49 21.29
CA VAL A 241 15.98 -24.57 20.44
C VAL A 241 16.66 -23.94 19.23
N SER A 242 17.85 -24.44 18.89
CA SER A 242 18.60 -24.02 17.71
C SER A 242 18.43 -25.04 16.59
N ILE A 243 18.27 -24.55 15.37
CA ILE A 243 18.20 -25.38 14.16
C ILE A 243 19.63 -25.62 13.66
N LYS A 244 19.94 -26.84 13.24
CA LYS A 244 21.25 -27.22 12.68
C LYS A 244 21.19 -27.56 11.21
N HIS A 245 20.13 -28.25 10.81
CA HIS A 245 19.89 -28.63 9.43
C HIS A 245 18.40 -28.70 9.17
N VAL A 246 17.97 -28.23 8.01
CA VAL A 246 16.59 -28.33 7.56
C VAL A 246 16.56 -28.84 6.13
N LYS A 247 15.70 -29.82 5.89
CA LYS A 247 15.35 -30.29 4.57
C LYS A 247 13.87 -30.04 4.36
N ILE A 248 13.55 -29.19 3.40
CA ILE A 248 12.20 -28.77 3.07
C ILE A 248 11.75 -29.56 1.83
N ARG A 249 10.52 -30.08 1.85
CA ARG A 249 9.95 -30.77 0.70
C ARG A 249 8.44 -30.61 0.64
N THR A 250 7.96 -30.03 -0.45
CA THR A 250 6.53 -29.84 -0.72
C THR A 250 6.11 -30.57 -1.99
N ILE A 251 5.16 -31.51 -1.89
CA ILE A 251 4.58 -32.25 -3.02
C ILE A 251 3.07 -32.09 -3.00
N ASN A 252 2.46 -31.60 -4.09
CA ASN A 252 1.00 -31.45 -4.21
C ASN A 252 0.35 -30.72 -3.01
N ARG A 253 0.99 -29.65 -2.51
CA ARG A 253 0.61 -28.89 -1.30
C ARG A 253 0.69 -29.68 0.02
N ARG A 254 1.44 -30.77 0.07
CA ARG A 254 1.79 -31.48 1.30
C ARG A 254 3.27 -31.27 1.60
N ILE A 255 3.58 -30.72 2.77
CA ILE A 255 4.94 -30.59 3.28
C ILE A 255 5.37 -31.85 4.01
N GLU A 256 6.65 -32.19 3.87
CA GLU A 256 7.37 -33.27 4.54
C GLU A 256 8.76 -32.75 4.92
N ASP A 257 8.79 -31.90 5.95
CA ASP A 257 10.01 -31.20 6.35
C ASP A 257 10.74 -31.96 7.45
N GLU A 258 12.06 -32.10 7.32
CA GLU A 258 12.95 -32.68 8.35
C GLU A 258 13.80 -31.58 8.96
N ILE A 259 13.75 -31.42 10.29
CA ILE A 259 14.44 -30.35 11.02
C ILE A 259 15.26 -30.95 12.14
N ASP A 260 16.58 -30.88 12.02
CA ASP A 260 17.51 -31.28 13.06
C ASP A 260 17.72 -30.12 14.05
N ILE A 261 17.42 -30.37 15.32
CA ILE A 261 17.42 -29.37 16.38
C ILE A 261 18.27 -29.78 17.61
N VAL A 262 18.74 -28.77 18.34
CA VAL A 262 19.53 -28.91 19.58
C VAL A 262 19.08 -27.92 20.67
N ASP A 263 19.38 -28.24 21.93
CA ASP A 263 19.16 -27.34 23.06
C ASP A 263 20.10 -26.11 23.04
N SER A 264 19.85 -25.14 23.92
CA SER A 264 20.69 -23.93 24.09
C SER A 264 22.17 -24.19 24.43
N ARG A 265 22.55 -25.43 24.75
CA ARG A 265 23.92 -25.88 25.03
C ARG A 265 24.48 -26.78 23.92
N GLU A 266 23.83 -26.79 22.75
CA GLU A 266 24.17 -27.59 21.58
C GLU A 266 24.11 -29.10 21.79
N ARG A 267 23.21 -29.57 22.65
CA ARG A 267 23.01 -30.99 22.92
C ARG A 267 21.69 -31.48 22.36
N LYS A 268 21.65 -32.78 22.07
CA LYS A 268 20.42 -33.51 21.72
C LYS A 268 19.36 -33.36 22.82
N ILE A 269 18.09 -33.22 22.42
CA ILE A 269 16.97 -33.02 23.33
C ILE A 269 16.33 -34.38 23.62
N GLU A 270 16.65 -34.94 24.78
CA GLU A 270 16.20 -36.28 25.19
C GLU A 270 15.04 -36.23 26.20
N ASP A 271 14.73 -35.08 26.78
CA ASP A 271 13.64 -34.92 27.75
C ASP A 271 12.26 -35.05 27.05
N PRO A 272 11.47 -36.10 27.34
CA PRO A 272 10.15 -36.28 26.74
C PRO A 272 9.20 -35.12 27.01
N GLY A 273 9.33 -34.47 28.18
CA GLY A 273 8.55 -33.29 28.52
C GLY A 273 8.82 -32.17 27.53
N MET A 274 10.08 -31.74 27.40
CA MET A 274 10.50 -30.70 26.44
C MET A 274 10.08 -31.01 24.99
N LEU A 275 10.10 -32.27 24.57
CA LEU A 275 9.68 -32.68 23.22
C LEU A 275 8.18 -32.51 22.98
N ASP A 276 7.34 -32.86 23.96
CA ASP A 276 5.90 -32.61 23.90
C ASP A 276 5.58 -31.10 23.93
N GLN A 277 6.37 -30.31 24.67
CA GLN A 277 6.26 -28.85 24.69
C GLN A 277 6.55 -28.24 23.32
N ILE A 278 7.61 -28.69 22.64
CA ILE A 278 7.96 -28.26 21.28
C ILE A 278 6.83 -28.61 20.32
N ARG A 279 6.34 -29.86 20.35
CA ARG A 279 5.24 -30.32 19.50
C ARG A 279 4.01 -29.43 19.66
N LEU A 280 3.63 -29.14 20.90
CA LEU A 280 2.46 -28.32 21.18
C LEU A 280 2.63 -26.87 20.74
N SER A 281 3.79 -26.28 21.02
CA SER A 281 4.12 -24.90 20.64
C SER A 281 3.99 -24.72 19.12
N VAL A 282 4.53 -25.65 18.33
CA VAL A 282 4.44 -25.61 16.87
C VAL A 282 3.00 -25.74 16.38
N LEU A 283 2.22 -26.68 16.93
CA LEU A 283 0.81 -26.88 16.56
C LEU A 283 -0.03 -25.61 16.81
N LEU A 284 0.07 -25.04 18.01
CA LEU A 284 -0.72 -23.89 18.41
C LEU A 284 -0.32 -22.62 17.66
N THR A 285 0.97 -22.36 17.49
CA THR A 285 1.45 -21.18 16.77
C THR A 285 1.00 -21.23 15.32
N LYS A 286 1.12 -22.38 14.65
CA LYS A 286 0.63 -22.55 13.28
C LYS A 286 -0.86 -22.24 13.16
N GLN A 287 -1.69 -22.80 14.05
CA GLN A 287 -3.13 -22.55 14.03
C GLN A 287 -3.47 -21.08 14.32
N PHE A 288 -2.73 -20.45 15.23
CA PHE A 288 -2.95 -19.05 15.60
C PHE A 288 -2.59 -18.06 14.49
N THR A 289 -1.52 -18.32 13.71
CA THR A 289 -1.08 -17.44 12.62
C THR A 289 -2.18 -17.16 11.60
N TYR A 290 -3.06 -18.14 11.35
CA TYR A 290 -4.21 -17.96 10.47
C TYR A 290 -5.18 -16.86 10.90
N PHE A 291 -5.25 -16.57 12.20
CA PHE A 291 -6.15 -15.56 12.74
C PHE A 291 -5.50 -14.19 12.89
N LEU A 292 -4.19 -14.06 12.64
CA LEU A 292 -3.46 -12.80 12.76
C LEU A 292 -3.97 -11.70 11.81
N GLY A 293 -4.46 -12.07 10.63
CA GLY A 293 -5.10 -11.11 9.72
C GLY A 293 -6.36 -10.44 10.29
N ASN A 294 -6.96 -11.01 11.34
CA ASN A 294 -8.10 -10.42 12.07
C ASN A 294 -7.68 -9.62 13.30
N ALA A 295 -6.40 -9.68 13.71
CA ALA A 295 -5.90 -8.95 14.85
C ALA A 295 -5.71 -7.46 14.49
N PRO A 296 -6.09 -6.52 15.37
CA PRO A 296 -5.80 -5.11 15.16
C PRO A 296 -4.30 -4.83 15.02
N ASP A 297 -3.51 -5.38 15.94
CA ASP A 297 -2.04 -5.46 15.90
C ASP A 297 -1.62 -6.94 15.85
N PRO A 298 -1.26 -7.46 14.67
CA PRO A 298 -0.85 -8.84 14.49
C PRO A 298 0.45 -9.21 15.21
N TYR A 299 1.43 -8.32 15.20
CA TYR A 299 2.73 -8.57 15.82
C TYR A 299 2.58 -8.70 17.33
N SER A 300 1.88 -7.76 17.96
CA SER A 300 1.56 -7.85 19.40
C SER A 300 0.70 -9.06 19.72
N ALA A 301 -0.28 -9.41 18.87
CA ALA A 301 -1.10 -10.59 19.08
C ALA A 301 -0.27 -11.89 19.09
N LEU A 302 0.65 -12.04 18.13
CA LEU A 302 1.55 -13.19 18.05
C LEU A 302 2.45 -13.28 19.28
N ASN A 303 3.19 -12.22 19.61
CA ASN A 303 4.11 -12.22 20.75
C ASN A 303 3.41 -12.52 22.08
N ARG A 304 2.20 -11.97 22.28
CA ARG A 304 1.41 -12.20 23.50
C ARG A 304 0.84 -13.62 23.56
N PHE A 305 0.44 -14.16 22.41
CA PHE A 305 0.01 -15.55 22.34
C PHE A 305 1.14 -16.50 22.66
N GLU A 306 2.33 -16.26 22.11
CA GLU A 306 3.55 -17.00 22.40
C GLU A 306 3.90 -16.97 23.90
N TYR A 307 3.74 -15.81 24.55
CA TYR A 307 3.87 -15.70 26.01
C TYR A 307 2.88 -16.62 26.74
N ILE A 308 1.58 -16.56 26.41
CA ILE A 308 0.53 -17.40 27.02
C ILE A 308 0.86 -18.88 26.83
N VAL A 309 1.24 -19.30 25.62
CA VAL A 309 1.61 -20.68 25.33
C VAL A 309 2.78 -21.11 26.21
N SER A 310 3.82 -20.28 26.33
CA SER A 310 4.99 -20.59 27.15
C SER A 310 4.66 -20.80 28.64
N GLU A 311 3.67 -20.07 29.17
CA GLU A 311 3.24 -20.19 30.57
C GLU A 311 2.32 -21.40 30.79
N ILE A 312 1.37 -21.66 29.88
CA ILE A 312 0.47 -22.84 29.94
C ILE A 312 1.26 -24.14 29.86
N VAL A 313 2.27 -24.16 28.99
CA VAL A 313 3.16 -25.30 28.78
C VAL A 313 3.98 -25.65 30.04
N ARG A 314 4.24 -24.67 30.91
CA ARG A 314 4.92 -24.86 32.20
C ARG A 314 3.99 -25.22 33.35
N ALA A 315 2.67 -25.05 33.18
CA ALA A 315 1.68 -25.24 34.23
C ALA A 315 1.24 -26.71 34.34
N PRO A 316 0.99 -27.24 35.57
CA PRO A 316 0.60 -28.64 35.79
C PRO A 316 -0.81 -29.01 35.30
N THR A 317 -1.62 -28.05 34.84
CA THR A 317 -3.00 -28.24 34.36
C THR A 317 -3.12 -28.23 32.82
N THR A 318 -2.06 -28.65 32.11
CA THR A 318 -1.88 -28.52 30.65
C THR A 318 -3.06 -29.09 29.84
N GLY A 319 -3.60 -30.26 30.23
CA GLY A 319 -4.67 -30.95 29.49
C GLY A 319 -5.97 -30.16 29.30
N LYS A 320 -6.35 -29.30 30.25
CA LYS A 320 -7.61 -28.54 30.21
C LYS A 320 -7.53 -27.33 29.27
N TRP A 321 -6.33 -26.75 29.14
CA TRP A 321 -6.06 -25.60 28.28
C TRP A 321 -5.85 -26.02 26.83
N LEU A 322 -5.32 -27.21 26.62
CA LEU A 322 -5.14 -27.84 25.31
C LEU A 322 -6.44 -27.96 24.52
N ASP A 323 -7.50 -28.51 25.12
CA ASP A 323 -8.82 -28.63 24.49
C ASP A 323 -9.39 -27.26 24.08
N LEU A 324 -9.08 -26.22 24.85
CA LEU A 324 -9.56 -24.87 24.62
C LEU A 324 -8.83 -24.17 23.47
N LEU A 325 -7.50 -24.27 23.47
CA LEU A 325 -6.64 -23.66 22.47
C LEU A 325 -6.64 -24.42 21.15
N SER A 326 -7.13 -25.66 21.14
CA SER A 326 -7.39 -26.42 19.91
C SER A 326 -8.68 -25.98 19.19
N ASN A 327 -9.47 -25.07 19.77
CA ASN A 327 -10.71 -24.57 19.16
C ASN A 327 -10.43 -23.33 18.27
N PRO A 328 -10.73 -23.39 16.96
CA PRO A 328 -10.51 -22.27 16.03
C PRO A 328 -11.18 -20.94 16.45
N TYR A 329 -12.40 -20.99 17.01
CA TYR A 329 -13.10 -19.79 17.45
C TYR A 329 -12.43 -19.14 18.67
N THR A 330 -11.90 -19.96 19.59
CA THR A 330 -11.13 -19.47 20.74
C THR A 330 -9.86 -18.76 20.27
N LEU A 331 -9.12 -19.38 19.33
CA LEU A 331 -7.90 -18.78 18.75
C LEU A 331 -8.22 -17.48 17.99
N GLN A 332 -9.32 -17.43 17.24
CA GLN A 332 -9.76 -16.21 16.57
C GLN A 332 -10.07 -15.08 17.56
N ASN A 333 -10.78 -15.38 18.64
CA ASN A 333 -11.09 -14.40 19.68
C ASN A 333 -9.83 -13.95 20.43
N LEU A 334 -8.90 -14.88 20.70
CA LEU A 334 -7.60 -14.54 21.27
C LEU A 334 -6.80 -13.63 20.35
N ALA A 335 -6.75 -13.90 19.04
CA ALA A 335 -6.01 -13.05 18.10
C ALA A 335 -6.51 -11.60 18.12
N LYS A 336 -7.83 -11.40 18.12
CA LYS A 336 -8.44 -10.07 18.28
C LYS A 336 -8.06 -9.45 19.63
N LEU A 337 -8.31 -10.15 20.73
CA LEU A 337 -8.14 -9.63 22.08
C LEU A 337 -6.68 -9.26 22.37
N LEU A 338 -5.74 -10.16 22.03
CA LEU A 338 -4.31 -9.98 22.25
C LEU A 338 -3.73 -8.86 21.39
N GLY A 339 -4.25 -8.65 20.18
CA GLY A 339 -3.86 -7.53 19.32
C GLY A 339 -4.58 -6.21 19.62
N THR A 340 -5.52 -6.17 20.56
CA THR A 340 -6.39 -4.99 20.74
C THR A 340 -5.72 -3.87 21.54
N SER A 341 -5.19 -4.16 22.72
CA SER A 341 -4.70 -3.12 23.63
C SER A 341 -3.60 -3.63 24.56
N ASP A 342 -2.51 -2.88 24.63
CA ASP A 342 -1.40 -3.09 25.56
C ASP A 342 -1.88 -2.97 27.01
N PHE A 343 -2.83 -2.07 27.26
CA PHE A 343 -3.42 -1.88 28.58
C PHE A 343 -4.20 -3.13 29.01
N LEU A 344 -5.10 -3.63 28.15
CA LEU A 344 -5.86 -4.85 28.47
C LEU A 344 -4.91 -6.03 28.69
N TRP A 345 -3.82 -6.08 27.92
CA TRP A 345 -2.78 -7.07 28.10
C TRP A 345 -2.11 -6.99 29.48
N GLU A 346 -1.53 -5.84 29.82
CA GLU A 346 -0.72 -5.66 31.02
C GLU A 346 -1.52 -5.79 32.32
N ASP A 347 -2.74 -5.25 32.36
CA ASP A 347 -3.53 -5.11 33.60
C ASP A 347 -4.50 -6.27 33.86
N PHE A 348 -4.95 -6.95 32.81
CA PHE A 348 -6.00 -7.98 32.92
C PHE A 348 -5.54 -9.30 32.32
N ILE A 349 -5.21 -9.34 31.03
CA ILE A 349 -5.01 -10.61 30.31
C ILE A 349 -3.76 -11.33 30.82
N ARG A 350 -2.60 -10.65 30.91
CA ARG A 350 -1.35 -11.27 31.32
C ARG A 350 -1.42 -11.84 32.74
N VAL A 351 -2.12 -11.17 33.64
CA VAL A 351 -2.22 -11.56 35.06
C VAL A 351 -3.34 -12.57 35.31
N GLN A 352 -4.39 -12.60 34.48
CA GLN A 352 -5.61 -13.39 34.70
C GLN A 352 -5.99 -14.29 33.52
N TYR A 353 -5.04 -14.68 32.66
CA TYR A 353 -5.34 -15.53 31.49
C TYR A 353 -6.05 -16.84 31.88
N GLU A 354 -5.76 -17.40 33.06
CA GLU A 354 -6.42 -18.59 33.60
C GLU A 354 -7.92 -18.37 33.86
N ALA A 355 -8.34 -17.16 34.26
CA ALA A 355 -9.75 -16.84 34.43
C ALA A 355 -10.44 -16.49 33.10
N LEU A 356 -9.68 -15.94 32.15
CA LEU A 356 -10.15 -15.49 30.84
C LEU A 356 -10.43 -16.66 29.88
N LEU A 357 -9.48 -17.58 29.72
CA LEU A 357 -9.55 -18.66 28.74
C LEU A 357 -10.84 -19.52 28.86
N PRO A 358 -11.35 -19.86 30.06
CA PRO A 358 -12.63 -20.55 30.21
C PRO A 358 -13.84 -19.70 29.75
N LEU A 359 -13.78 -18.37 29.86
CA LEU A 359 -14.83 -17.47 29.36
C LEU A 359 -14.88 -17.44 27.83
N LEU A 360 -13.74 -17.70 27.19
CA LEU A 360 -13.61 -17.78 25.73
C LEU A 360 -14.03 -19.14 25.15
N LYS A 361 -14.43 -20.13 25.98
CA LYS A 361 -15.10 -21.36 25.52
C LYS A 361 -16.17 -20.97 24.53
N PRO A 362 -16.35 -21.75 23.43
CA PRO A 362 -17.16 -21.35 22.30
C PRO A 362 -18.46 -20.80 22.86
N HIS A 363 -18.64 -19.49 22.65
CA HIS A 363 -19.87 -18.78 22.90
C HIS A 363 -20.91 -19.42 21.99
N ILE A 364 -21.41 -20.58 22.40
CA ILE A 364 -22.50 -21.28 21.75
C ILE A 364 -23.70 -20.37 22.00
N GLN A 365 -24.03 -19.59 20.96
CA GLN A 365 -25.19 -18.71 20.80
C GLN A 365 -25.11 -17.34 21.48
N LYS A 366 -24.82 -16.28 20.70
CA LYS A 366 -25.35 -14.89 20.79
C LYS A 366 -25.47 -14.21 22.18
N LYS A 367 -24.86 -14.73 23.24
CA LYS A 367 -24.95 -14.19 24.60
C LYS A 367 -23.80 -13.21 24.82
N ARG A 368 -24.11 -12.12 25.52
CA ARG A 368 -23.12 -11.15 25.99
C ARG A 368 -22.31 -11.73 27.15
N PHE A 369 -21.05 -11.30 27.29
CA PHE A 369 -20.21 -11.57 28.46
C PHE A 369 -20.73 -10.83 29.69
N SER A 370 -21.15 -9.58 29.51
CA SER A 370 -21.86 -8.80 30.52
C SER A 370 -23.28 -9.35 30.70
N ALA A 371 -23.77 -9.32 31.94
CA ALA A 371 -25.17 -9.64 32.19
C ALA A 371 -26.08 -8.48 31.75
N PRO A 372 -27.40 -8.71 31.56
CA PRO A 372 -28.33 -7.65 31.18
C PRO A 372 -28.27 -6.44 32.11
N MET A 373 -28.25 -5.24 31.52
CA MET A 373 -28.06 -3.97 32.20
C MET A 373 -29.07 -3.72 33.33
N GLU A 374 -30.30 -4.18 33.17
CA GLU A 374 -31.39 -4.04 34.13
C GLU A 374 -31.12 -4.78 35.44
N THR A 375 -30.25 -5.81 35.39
CA THR A 375 -29.87 -6.59 36.57
C THR A 375 -28.74 -5.97 37.37
N LEU A 376 -28.08 -4.93 36.85
CA LEU A 376 -26.90 -4.33 37.44
C LEU A 376 -27.13 -3.80 38.86
N PRO A 377 -28.22 -3.07 39.18
CA PRO A 377 -28.46 -2.57 40.53
C PRO A 377 -28.57 -3.71 41.54
N ARG A 378 -29.36 -4.74 41.22
CA ARG A 378 -29.54 -5.92 42.09
C ARG A 378 -28.21 -6.64 42.35
N ARG A 379 -27.42 -6.87 41.30
CA ARG A 379 -26.12 -7.56 41.39
C ARG A 379 -25.11 -6.77 42.21
N LEU A 380 -25.12 -5.44 42.08
CA LEU A 380 -24.28 -4.57 42.89
C LEU A 380 -24.69 -4.63 44.37
N THR A 381 -25.99 -4.53 44.67
CA THR A 381 -26.50 -4.69 46.04
C THR A 381 -26.10 -6.04 46.63
N GLU A 382 -26.24 -7.14 45.88
CA GLU A 382 -25.83 -8.49 46.31
C GLU A 382 -24.32 -8.59 46.57
N ALA A 383 -23.49 -7.96 45.73
CA ALA A 383 -22.04 -7.94 45.92
C ALA A 383 -21.62 -7.17 47.18
N LEU A 384 -22.39 -6.14 47.57
CA LEU A 384 -22.14 -5.33 48.76
C LEU A 384 -22.76 -5.89 50.04
N ALA A 385 -23.84 -6.68 49.94
CA ALA A 385 -24.58 -7.21 51.09
C ALA A 385 -23.74 -8.13 52.01
N VAL A 386 -22.71 -8.78 51.44
CA VAL A 386 -21.81 -9.69 52.16
C VAL A 386 -20.78 -8.93 53.01
N ALA A 387 -20.62 -7.61 52.80
CA ALA A 387 -19.62 -6.81 53.48
C ALA A 387 -20.19 -6.10 54.71
N HIS A 388 -19.50 -6.24 55.85
CA HIS A 388 -19.98 -5.75 57.15
C HIS A 388 -19.34 -4.41 57.57
N THR A 389 -18.18 -4.05 57.00
CA THR A 389 -17.47 -2.80 57.29
C THR A 389 -17.46 -1.86 56.09
N PHE A 390 -17.28 -0.56 56.33
CA PHE A 390 -17.17 0.44 55.26
C PHE A 390 -16.02 0.12 54.29
N GLU A 391 -14.83 -0.22 54.81
CA GLU A 391 -13.67 -0.59 53.99
C GLU A 391 -13.91 -1.86 53.17
N GLU A 392 -14.58 -2.87 53.72
CA GLU A 392 -14.92 -4.06 52.95
C GLU A 392 -15.92 -3.76 51.84
N LYS A 393 -16.95 -2.94 52.11
CA LYS A 393 -17.90 -2.51 51.08
C LYS A 393 -17.19 -1.70 49.98
N LYS A 394 -16.25 -0.81 50.35
CA LYS A 394 -15.43 -0.04 49.40
C LYS A 394 -14.60 -0.95 48.49
N ARG A 395 -13.91 -1.95 49.05
CA ARG A 395 -13.15 -2.94 48.27
C ARG A 395 -14.05 -3.70 47.29
N ARG A 396 -15.20 -4.21 47.77
CA ARG A 396 -16.16 -4.98 46.96
C ARG A 396 -16.79 -4.14 45.84
N LEU A 397 -17.09 -2.87 46.11
CA LEU A 397 -17.58 -1.93 45.09
C LEU A 397 -16.60 -1.83 43.92
N ASN A 398 -15.31 -1.65 44.21
CA ASN A 398 -14.28 -1.52 43.18
C ASN A 398 -13.99 -2.84 42.46
N GLU A 399 -14.00 -3.97 43.16
CA GLU A 399 -13.92 -5.31 42.55
C GLU A 399 -15.07 -5.58 41.58
N PHE A 400 -16.30 -5.20 41.97
CA PHE A 400 -17.48 -5.32 41.11
C PHE A 400 -17.36 -4.41 39.89
N LYS A 401 -17.04 -3.13 40.11
CA LYS A 401 -16.82 -2.13 39.04
C LYS A 401 -15.83 -2.63 38.00
N ASP A 402 -14.64 -3.03 38.43
CA ASP A 402 -13.56 -3.44 37.53
C ASP A 402 -13.91 -4.70 36.74
N ARG A 403 -14.60 -5.65 37.39
CA ARG A 403 -15.10 -6.85 36.72
C ARG A 403 -16.13 -6.50 35.64
N GLU A 404 -17.10 -5.64 35.94
CA GLU A 404 -18.12 -5.27 34.96
C GLU A 404 -17.53 -4.45 33.80
N ILE A 405 -16.59 -3.54 34.04
CA ILE A 405 -15.85 -2.83 32.98
C ILE A 405 -15.18 -3.84 32.04
N PHE A 406 -14.47 -4.82 32.60
CA PHE A 406 -13.80 -5.84 31.80
C PHE A 406 -14.78 -6.68 30.94
N LEU A 407 -15.93 -7.07 31.49
CA LEU A 407 -16.94 -7.83 30.74
C LEU A 407 -17.59 -6.99 29.63
N ILE A 408 -17.85 -5.71 29.89
CA ILE A 408 -18.38 -4.75 28.91
C ILE A 408 -17.36 -4.54 27.77
N ASP A 409 -16.07 -4.43 28.10
CA ASP A 409 -15.00 -4.30 27.13
C ASP A 409 -14.86 -5.55 26.25
N LEU A 410 -14.95 -6.75 26.84
CA LEU A 410 -14.94 -8.01 26.11
C LEU A 410 -16.11 -8.12 25.12
N ASP A 411 -17.31 -7.67 25.52
CA ASP A 411 -18.47 -7.63 24.63
C ASP A 411 -18.18 -6.76 23.40
N HIS A 412 -17.69 -5.54 23.58
CA HIS A 412 -17.41 -4.64 22.47
C HIS A 412 -16.27 -5.13 21.56
N ILE A 413 -15.24 -5.78 22.11
CA ILE A 413 -14.08 -6.24 21.34
C ILE A 413 -14.39 -7.53 20.55
N LEU A 414 -15.11 -8.47 21.16
CA LEU A 414 -15.29 -9.82 20.62
C LEU A 414 -16.63 -10.01 19.91
N ASN A 415 -17.66 -9.23 20.25
CA ASN A 415 -18.99 -9.38 19.66
C ASN A 415 -19.23 -8.37 18.52
N PRO A 416 -19.42 -8.83 17.27
CA PRO A 416 -19.69 -7.95 16.13
C PRO A 416 -20.99 -7.13 16.25
N ASP A 417 -21.96 -7.60 17.05
CA ASP A 417 -23.26 -6.94 17.23
C ASP A 417 -23.22 -5.79 18.26
N VAL A 418 -22.07 -5.59 18.94
CA VAL A 418 -21.90 -4.55 19.95
C VAL A 418 -21.07 -3.41 19.38
N ASP A 419 -21.69 -2.25 19.21
CA ASP A 419 -21.01 -1.05 18.74
C ASP A 419 -20.58 -0.12 19.90
N PHE A 420 -19.98 1.01 19.55
CA PHE A 420 -19.57 2.02 20.53
C PHE A 420 -20.75 2.68 21.26
N ASP A 421 -21.94 2.73 20.66
CA ASP A 421 -23.11 3.30 21.33
C ASP A 421 -23.59 2.38 22.46
N ASP A 422 -23.61 1.08 22.21
CA ASP A 422 -23.89 0.08 23.23
C ASP A 422 -22.84 0.04 24.34
N LEU A 423 -21.55 0.17 24.00
CA LEU A 423 -20.48 0.36 24.97
C LEU A 423 -20.76 1.58 25.86
N SER A 424 -21.06 2.73 25.25
CA SER A 424 -21.32 3.97 25.97
C SER A 424 -22.51 3.89 26.93
N LYS A 425 -23.60 3.27 26.49
CA LYS A 425 -24.77 3.06 27.36
C LYS A 425 -24.42 2.20 28.56
N GLN A 426 -23.70 1.09 28.36
CA GLN A 426 -23.35 0.16 29.43
C GLN A 426 -22.40 0.80 30.46
N LEU A 427 -21.34 1.47 30.00
CA LEU A 427 -20.41 2.16 30.89
C LEU A 427 -21.10 3.29 31.66
N THR A 428 -22.00 4.05 31.02
CA THR A 428 -22.78 5.11 31.69
C THR A 428 -23.66 4.54 32.80
N HIS A 429 -24.41 3.48 32.52
CA HIS A 429 -25.27 2.85 33.54
C HIS A 429 -24.44 2.26 34.70
N LEU A 430 -23.27 1.68 34.40
CA LEU A 430 -22.37 1.22 35.44
C LEU A 430 -21.87 2.38 36.32
N ALA A 431 -21.41 3.47 35.71
CA ALA A 431 -20.96 4.65 36.43
C ALA A 431 -22.06 5.24 37.33
N GLU A 432 -23.30 5.36 36.83
CA GLU A 432 -24.42 5.85 37.64
C GLU A 432 -24.69 4.99 38.87
N ASN A 433 -24.70 3.65 38.71
CA ASN A 433 -24.96 2.74 39.82
C ASN A 433 -23.81 2.69 40.83
N VAL A 434 -22.56 2.76 40.35
CA VAL A 434 -21.38 2.84 41.21
C VAL A 434 -21.38 4.15 42.00
N VAL A 435 -21.63 5.30 41.36
CA VAL A 435 -21.69 6.61 42.03
C VAL A 435 -22.82 6.64 43.05
N ARG A 436 -24.00 6.11 42.70
CA ARG A 436 -25.13 6.00 43.62
C ARG A 436 -24.79 5.18 44.86
N ALA A 437 -24.29 3.96 44.67
CA ALA A 437 -23.91 3.08 45.77
C ALA A 437 -22.80 3.68 46.65
N ALA A 438 -21.80 4.32 46.02
CA ALA A 438 -20.72 5.01 46.72
C ALA A 438 -21.22 6.21 47.54
N THR A 439 -22.16 6.98 47.02
CA THR A 439 -22.70 8.14 47.75
C THR A 439 -23.62 7.69 48.88
N GLU A 440 -24.48 6.70 48.64
CA GLU A 440 -25.39 6.16 49.66
C GLU A 440 -24.62 5.53 50.83
N MET A 441 -23.60 4.73 50.54
CA MET A 441 -22.79 4.10 51.60
C MET A 441 -21.99 5.11 52.43
N VAL A 442 -21.48 6.18 51.80
CA VAL A 442 -20.75 7.25 52.49
C VAL A 442 -21.71 8.11 53.30
N TYR A 443 -22.90 8.41 52.77
CA TYR A 443 -23.93 9.15 53.50
C TYR A 443 -24.32 8.45 54.79
N GLU A 444 -24.64 7.15 54.73
CA GLU A 444 -24.98 6.37 55.93
C GLU A 444 -23.79 6.29 56.90
N HIS A 445 -22.57 6.10 56.40
CA HIS A 445 -21.36 6.10 57.24
C HIS A 445 -21.13 7.42 57.99
N LEU A 446 -21.37 8.55 57.32
CA LEU A 446 -21.26 9.88 57.92
C LEU A 446 -22.44 10.16 58.87
N ALA A 447 -23.65 9.73 58.52
CA ALA A 447 -24.83 9.89 59.36
C ALA A 447 -24.73 9.09 60.67
N GLU A 448 -24.17 7.88 60.65
CA GLU A 448 -23.83 7.11 61.85
C GLU A 448 -22.86 7.84 62.78
N ARG A 449 -21.96 8.66 62.22
CA ARG A 449 -20.87 9.32 62.96
C ARG A 449 -21.22 10.71 63.47
N PHE A 450 -22.00 11.48 62.70
CA PHE A 450 -22.29 12.89 62.97
C PHE A 450 -23.79 13.20 63.10
N GLY A 451 -24.67 12.23 62.82
CA GLY A 451 -26.13 12.42 62.70
C GLY A 451 -26.55 12.84 61.29
N ARG A 452 -27.86 12.88 61.05
CA ARG A 452 -28.46 13.30 59.78
C ARG A 452 -28.39 14.83 59.66
N PRO A 453 -28.04 15.37 58.48
CA PRO A 453 -28.00 16.82 58.25
C PRO A 453 -29.41 17.40 58.30
N MET A 454 -29.67 18.32 59.22
CA MET A 454 -30.97 18.97 59.38
C MET A 454 -30.89 20.42 58.91
N SER A 455 -31.96 20.90 58.31
CA SER A 455 -32.17 22.33 58.04
C SER A 455 -32.46 23.08 59.33
N VAL A 456 -32.39 24.42 59.28
CA VAL A 456 -32.78 25.30 60.41
C VAL A 456 -34.22 25.04 60.89
N ALA A 457 -35.09 24.55 60.01
CA ALA A 457 -36.49 24.22 60.32
C ALA A 457 -36.69 22.80 60.88
N GLY A 458 -35.61 22.03 61.12
CA GLY A 458 -35.69 20.66 61.62
C GLY A 458 -36.17 19.63 60.59
N LEU A 459 -36.08 19.94 59.29
CA LEU A 459 -36.28 18.99 58.19
C LEU A 459 -34.93 18.46 57.69
N GLU A 460 -34.82 17.18 57.35
CA GLU A 460 -33.58 16.62 56.79
C GLU A 460 -33.20 17.34 55.48
N ALA A 461 -31.96 17.82 55.41
CA ALA A 461 -31.41 18.50 54.25
C ALA A 461 -31.16 17.47 53.14
N ARG A 462 -31.74 17.71 51.97
CA ARG A 462 -31.65 16.79 50.82
C ARG A 462 -30.39 17.07 50.01
N TYR A 463 -29.89 16.08 49.29
CA TYR A 463 -28.80 16.24 48.34
C TYR A 463 -29.10 15.54 47.02
N ALA A 464 -28.51 16.02 45.93
CA ALA A 464 -28.57 15.42 44.62
C ALA A 464 -27.17 15.44 43.97
N VAL A 465 -26.85 14.37 43.25
CA VAL A 465 -25.61 14.20 42.50
C VAL A 465 -25.92 14.27 41.01
N PHE A 466 -25.16 15.07 40.30
CA PHE A 466 -25.35 15.32 38.88
C PHE A 466 -24.15 14.85 38.09
N GLY A 467 -24.41 14.17 36.99
CA GLY A 467 -23.43 13.90 35.95
C GLY A 467 -23.33 15.08 35.00
N LEU A 468 -22.10 15.47 34.68
CA LEU A 468 -21.75 16.46 33.66
C LEU A 468 -20.97 15.77 32.54
N GLY A 469 -20.49 16.56 31.55
CA GLY A 469 -19.53 16.07 30.57
C GLY A 469 -20.03 14.84 29.80
N LYS A 470 -19.27 13.75 29.80
CA LYS A 470 -19.65 12.52 29.07
C LYS A 470 -20.66 11.67 29.83
N LEU A 471 -20.60 11.66 31.16
CA LEU A 471 -21.57 10.94 31.99
C LEU A 471 -22.98 11.53 31.84
N GLY A 472 -23.07 12.86 31.89
CA GLY A 472 -24.31 13.60 31.73
C GLY A 472 -24.95 13.35 30.35
N GLY A 473 -24.13 13.34 29.30
CA GLY A 473 -24.54 13.05 27.92
C GLY A 473 -24.77 11.57 27.58
N ALA A 474 -24.49 10.64 28.50
CA ALA A 474 -24.50 9.20 28.27
C ALA A 474 -23.54 8.72 27.15
N ASP A 475 -22.38 9.38 27.05
CA ASP A 475 -21.34 9.14 26.04
C ASP A 475 -20.01 8.70 26.69
N LEU A 476 -20.06 7.96 27.81
CA LEU A 476 -18.85 7.35 28.37
C LEU A 476 -18.22 6.38 27.36
N GLY A 477 -16.92 6.23 27.40
CA GLY A 477 -16.19 5.27 26.56
C GLY A 477 -14.90 4.87 27.24
N TYR A 478 -14.00 4.23 26.50
CA TYR A 478 -12.66 3.89 27.02
C TYR A 478 -11.98 5.13 27.63
N ALA A 479 -11.22 4.94 28.72
CA ALA A 479 -10.53 6.01 29.44
C ALA A 479 -11.39 7.27 29.63
N SER A 480 -12.61 7.08 30.16
CA SER A 480 -13.47 8.20 30.56
C SER A 480 -13.50 8.47 32.06
N ASP A 481 -13.18 9.72 32.40
CA ASP A 481 -13.50 10.33 33.69
C ASP A 481 -15.01 10.42 33.92
N ILE A 482 -15.39 10.56 35.18
CA ILE A 482 -16.75 10.75 35.65
C ILE A 482 -16.85 12.17 36.21
N GLU A 483 -17.40 13.08 35.43
CA GLU A 483 -17.58 14.46 35.86
C GLU A 483 -18.82 14.60 36.77
N LEU A 484 -18.63 14.99 38.03
CA LEU A 484 -19.69 15.07 39.04
C LEU A 484 -19.86 16.47 39.65
N LEU A 485 -21.10 16.81 39.99
CA LEU A 485 -21.46 17.96 40.81
C LEU A 485 -22.44 17.53 41.90
N PHE A 486 -22.21 17.98 43.13
CA PHE A 486 -23.06 17.70 44.28
C PHE A 486 -23.76 18.97 44.74
N VAL A 487 -25.08 18.91 44.88
CA VAL A 487 -25.89 20.03 45.37
C VAL A 487 -26.76 19.60 46.54
N TYR A 488 -26.79 20.39 47.61
CA TYR A 488 -27.66 20.17 48.76
C TYR A 488 -28.67 21.30 48.97
N SER A 489 -29.82 21.01 49.58
CA SER A 489 -30.97 21.91 49.64
C SER A 489 -30.77 23.09 50.60
N ASP A 490 -30.37 22.82 51.85
CA ASP A 490 -30.49 23.78 52.95
C ASP A 490 -29.26 23.83 53.86
N LYS A 491 -29.03 25.03 54.41
CA LYS A 491 -28.08 25.25 55.50
C LYS A 491 -28.65 24.73 56.83
N GLY A 492 -27.76 24.30 57.71
CA GLY A 492 -28.12 23.81 59.04
C GLY A 492 -26.98 22.99 59.65
N GLN A 493 -27.31 22.05 60.53
CA GLN A 493 -26.35 21.21 61.25
C GLN A 493 -26.88 19.78 61.38
N THR A 494 -25.98 18.83 61.62
CA THR A 494 -26.34 17.44 61.87
C THR A 494 -26.92 17.23 63.27
N ASP A 495 -27.81 16.25 63.43
CA ASP A 495 -28.54 15.99 64.69
C ASP A 495 -27.88 14.97 65.64
N GLY A 496 -26.64 14.57 65.37
CA GLY A 496 -25.92 13.57 66.16
C GLY A 496 -25.10 14.16 67.31
N GLU A 497 -24.51 13.29 68.13
CA GLU A 497 -23.73 13.69 69.31
C GLU A 497 -22.54 14.61 68.97
N LYS A 498 -21.90 14.36 67.81
CA LYS A 498 -20.85 15.21 67.25
C LYS A 498 -21.43 16.00 66.08
N SER A 499 -22.20 17.04 66.39
CA SER A 499 -22.85 17.88 65.38
C SER A 499 -21.82 18.69 64.56
N ILE A 500 -21.97 18.70 63.24
CA ILE A 500 -21.20 19.50 62.29
C ILE A 500 -22.14 20.28 61.38
N THR A 501 -21.64 21.30 60.68
CA THR A 501 -22.48 22.06 59.74
C THR A 501 -22.83 21.23 58.51
N ASN A 502 -23.97 21.49 57.88
CA ASN A 502 -24.34 20.83 56.62
C ASN A 502 -23.27 21.05 55.53
N THR A 503 -22.62 22.22 55.50
CA THR A 503 -21.50 22.49 54.59
C THR A 503 -20.37 21.48 54.79
N GLU A 504 -19.93 21.27 56.04
CA GLU A 504 -18.87 20.30 56.36
C GLU A 504 -19.30 18.86 56.08
N PHE A 505 -20.55 18.50 56.43
CA PHE A 505 -21.10 17.17 56.18
C PHE A 505 -21.11 16.84 54.68
N PHE A 506 -21.60 17.75 53.84
CA PHE A 506 -21.66 17.51 52.40
C PHE A 506 -20.28 17.62 51.73
N GLU A 507 -19.35 18.45 52.24
CA GLU A 507 -17.95 18.40 51.77
C GLU A 507 -17.27 17.07 52.09
N LEU A 508 -17.53 16.51 53.28
CA LEU A 508 -17.10 15.16 53.65
C LEU A 508 -17.71 14.12 52.71
N LEU A 509 -19.03 14.19 52.46
CA LEU A 509 -19.73 13.29 51.57
C LEU A 509 -19.08 13.24 50.18
N VAL A 510 -18.80 14.41 49.59
CA VAL A 510 -18.17 14.48 48.26
C VAL A 510 -16.76 13.88 48.28
N ARG A 511 -15.95 14.27 49.27
CA ARG A 511 -14.56 13.82 49.37
C ARG A 511 -14.47 12.31 49.58
N GLU A 512 -15.26 11.78 50.51
CA GLU A 512 -15.26 10.34 50.82
C GLU A 512 -15.90 9.52 49.70
N THR A 513 -16.92 10.03 49.01
CA THR A 513 -17.46 9.39 47.80
C THR A 513 -16.41 9.30 46.69
N ALA A 514 -15.68 10.40 46.43
CA ALA A 514 -14.61 10.41 45.43
C ALA A 514 -13.46 9.46 45.81
N GLN A 515 -13.16 9.31 47.11
CA GLN A 515 -12.16 8.35 47.61
C GLN A 515 -12.65 6.90 47.63
N ALA A 516 -13.97 6.67 47.70
CA ALA A 516 -14.57 5.35 47.67
C ALA A 516 -14.52 4.71 46.26
N ILE A 517 -14.49 5.53 45.21
CA ILE A 517 -14.41 5.09 43.82
C ILE A 517 -12.95 5.14 43.38
N GLU A 518 -12.30 3.98 43.30
CA GLU A 518 -10.89 3.86 42.97
C GLU A 518 -10.69 3.65 41.46
N ALA A 519 -9.89 4.52 40.85
CA ALA A 519 -9.46 4.37 39.47
C ALA A 519 -8.11 3.62 39.44
N LYS A 520 -8.02 2.53 38.68
CA LYS A 520 -6.77 1.79 38.49
C LYS A 520 -5.70 2.58 37.72
N ARG A 521 -6.15 3.49 36.85
CA ARG A 521 -5.31 4.38 36.06
C ARG A 521 -5.99 5.73 35.89
N GLU A 522 -5.19 6.75 35.63
CA GLU A 522 -5.68 8.07 35.26
C GLU A 522 -6.60 7.96 34.04
N GLY A 523 -7.76 8.60 34.07
CA GLY A 523 -8.69 8.59 32.95
C GLY A 523 -9.80 7.54 33.01
N ILE A 524 -9.69 6.43 33.75
CA ILE A 524 -10.72 5.36 33.75
C ILE A 524 -11.53 5.42 35.03
N PHE A 525 -12.80 5.84 34.96
CA PHE A 525 -13.68 5.96 36.13
C PHE A 525 -13.13 6.91 37.21
N GLN A 526 -12.19 7.79 36.84
CA GLN A 526 -11.65 8.79 37.74
C GLN A 526 -12.68 9.89 37.96
N VAL A 527 -13.00 10.17 39.22
CA VAL A 527 -13.96 11.22 39.59
C VAL A 527 -13.33 12.59 39.37
N ASP A 528 -13.97 13.40 38.51
CA ASP A 528 -13.58 14.79 38.24
C ASP A 528 -14.62 15.76 38.81
N LEU A 529 -14.17 16.62 39.72
CA LEU A 529 -15.00 17.61 40.41
C LEU A 529 -14.73 19.05 39.94
N ARG A 530 -13.96 19.25 38.86
CA ARG A 530 -13.50 20.58 38.42
C ARG A 530 -14.58 21.48 37.83
N LEU A 531 -15.72 20.92 37.43
CA LEU A 531 -16.83 21.67 36.82
C LEU A 531 -17.78 22.32 37.84
N ARG A 532 -17.47 22.23 39.14
CA ARG A 532 -18.24 22.90 40.21
C ARG A 532 -17.98 24.42 40.24
N PRO A 533 -18.86 25.22 40.85
CA PRO A 533 -18.65 26.66 41.01
C PRO A 533 -17.27 27.02 41.54
N HIS A 534 -16.57 27.95 40.87
CA HIS A 534 -15.17 28.35 41.13
C HIS A 534 -14.12 27.24 40.91
N GLY A 535 -14.49 26.13 40.28
CA GLY A 535 -13.61 25.00 39.98
C GLY A 535 -12.85 24.51 41.21
N ASN A 536 -11.53 24.33 41.09
CA ASN A 536 -10.67 23.83 42.18
C ASN A 536 -10.65 24.73 43.42
N ALA A 537 -10.93 26.02 43.28
CA ALA A 537 -10.97 26.98 44.39
C ALA A 537 -12.33 27.02 45.11
N GLY A 538 -13.34 26.31 44.57
CA GLY A 538 -14.68 26.24 45.14
C GLY A 538 -14.88 25.10 46.14
N PRO A 539 -15.93 25.19 46.98
CA PRO A 539 -16.30 24.11 47.90
C PRO A 539 -16.61 22.83 47.12
N LEU A 540 -16.36 21.67 47.72
CA LEU A 540 -16.61 20.38 47.06
C LEU A 540 -18.11 20.12 46.86
N ALA A 541 -18.94 20.59 47.79
CA ALA A 541 -20.40 20.55 47.71
C ALA A 541 -20.99 21.97 47.58
N CYS A 542 -21.99 22.14 46.72
CA CYS A 542 -22.65 23.42 46.49
C CYS A 542 -24.02 23.44 47.18
N SER A 543 -24.40 24.53 47.85
CA SER A 543 -25.81 24.70 48.25
C SER A 543 -26.64 25.15 47.04
N LEU A 544 -27.93 24.80 47.01
CA LEU A 544 -28.85 25.25 45.97
C LEU A 544 -28.84 26.78 45.83
N GLU A 545 -28.82 27.51 46.94
CA GLU A 545 -28.72 28.97 46.96
C GLU A 545 -27.45 29.47 46.24
N ARG A 546 -26.29 28.85 46.50
CA ARG A 546 -25.02 29.24 45.90
C ARG A 546 -24.95 28.87 44.43
N PHE A 547 -25.53 27.74 44.04
CA PHE A 547 -25.65 27.33 42.64
C PHE A 547 -26.40 28.39 41.83
N CYS A 548 -27.59 28.79 42.30
CA CYS A 548 -28.40 29.82 41.65
C CYS A 548 -27.69 31.18 41.58
N LYS A 549 -26.98 31.59 42.64
CA LYS A 549 -26.20 32.85 42.65
C LYS A 549 -25.02 32.82 41.68
N TYR A 550 -24.35 31.67 41.54
CA TYR A 550 -23.16 31.56 40.69
C TYR A 550 -23.51 31.53 39.20
N TYR A 551 -24.44 30.64 38.81
CA TYR A 551 -24.79 30.41 37.42
C TYR A 551 -25.91 31.31 36.89
N GLY A 552 -26.74 31.87 37.79
CA GLY A 552 -27.88 32.70 37.44
C GLY A 552 -27.52 34.00 36.71
N PRO A 553 -28.54 34.75 36.24
CA PRO A 553 -28.33 36.01 35.53
C PRO A 553 -27.51 37.01 36.37
N GLY A 554 -26.43 37.55 35.79
CA GLY A 554 -25.51 38.46 36.50
C GLY A 554 -24.53 37.79 37.48
N GLY A 555 -24.56 36.45 37.58
CA GLY A 555 -23.59 35.68 38.36
C GLY A 555 -22.21 35.61 37.69
N PRO A 556 -21.15 35.27 38.45
CA PRO A 556 -19.76 35.28 38.00
C PRO A 556 -19.36 34.12 37.07
N ALA A 557 -20.26 33.18 36.77
CA ALA A 557 -19.94 32.05 35.88
C ALA A 557 -19.57 32.51 34.46
N HIS A 558 -18.52 31.91 33.91
CA HIS A 558 -18.10 32.08 32.52
C HIS A 558 -19.05 31.38 31.54
N SER A 559 -19.05 31.80 30.27
CA SER A 559 -19.93 31.24 29.25
C SER A 559 -19.72 29.73 29.03
N TYR A 560 -18.48 29.26 29.12
CA TYR A 560 -18.17 27.83 28.98
C TYR A 560 -18.64 27.00 30.18
N GLU A 561 -18.70 27.58 31.38
CA GLU A 561 -19.25 26.91 32.57
C GLU A 561 -20.77 26.76 32.44
N ARG A 562 -21.45 27.79 31.92
CA ARG A 562 -22.88 27.72 31.58
C ARG A 562 -23.15 26.74 30.46
N LEU A 563 -22.31 26.69 29.43
CA LEU A 563 -22.42 25.73 28.33
C LEU A 563 -22.28 24.29 28.84
N ALA A 564 -21.36 24.03 29.78
CA ALA A 564 -21.20 22.70 30.40
C ALA A 564 -22.47 22.21 31.12
N LEU A 565 -23.32 23.13 31.60
CA LEU A 565 -24.59 22.79 32.22
C LEU A 565 -25.60 22.19 31.24
N VAL A 566 -25.45 22.35 29.91
CA VAL A 566 -26.32 21.68 28.91
C VAL A 566 -26.36 20.16 29.14
N ARG A 567 -25.24 19.59 29.61
CA ARG A 567 -25.13 18.14 29.90
C ARG A 567 -25.41 17.76 31.35
N LEU A 568 -25.69 18.72 32.24
CA LEU A 568 -25.98 18.43 33.65
C LEU A 568 -27.25 17.58 33.77
N ARG A 569 -27.18 16.42 34.41
CA ARG A 569 -28.33 15.54 34.67
C ARG A 569 -28.24 14.87 36.03
N ALA A 570 -29.35 14.77 36.76
CA ALA A 570 -29.42 14.07 38.03
C ALA A 570 -29.20 12.55 37.84
N ILE A 571 -28.31 11.96 38.65
CA ILE A 571 -27.96 10.52 38.57
C ILE A 571 -28.11 9.77 39.90
N ALA A 572 -28.01 10.47 41.04
CA ALA A 572 -28.15 9.92 42.39
C ALA A 572 -28.65 10.97 43.38
N GLY A 573 -29.03 10.54 44.59
CA GLY A 573 -29.61 11.38 45.64
C GLY A 573 -31.13 11.57 45.51
N ASP A 574 -31.63 12.66 46.09
CA ASP A 574 -33.05 13.01 46.12
C ASP A 574 -33.60 13.38 44.73
N ARG A 575 -34.67 12.70 44.32
CA ARG A 575 -35.26 12.85 42.99
C ARG A 575 -35.93 14.21 42.78
N ASP A 576 -36.59 14.73 43.81
CA ASP A 576 -37.33 16.00 43.70
C ASP A 576 -36.36 17.18 43.57
N LEU A 577 -35.30 17.20 44.39
CA LEU A 577 -34.24 18.20 44.31
C LEU A 577 -33.50 18.11 42.97
N GLY A 578 -33.23 16.90 42.48
CA GLY A 578 -32.66 16.67 41.16
C GLY A 578 -33.51 17.31 40.04
N ALA A 579 -34.79 16.98 39.99
CA ALA A 579 -35.73 17.52 39.00
C ALA A 579 -35.96 19.03 39.15
N GLN A 580 -35.88 19.57 40.37
CA GLN A 580 -35.91 21.01 40.61
C GLN A 580 -34.70 21.70 40.00
N LEU A 581 -33.49 21.17 40.22
CA LEU A 581 -32.27 21.79 39.73
C LEU A 581 -32.11 21.67 38.21
N GLU A 582 -32.60 20.60 37.59
CA GLU A 582 -32.65 20.49 36.12
C GLU A 582 -33.56 21.55 35.49
N ARG A 583 -34.69 21.89 36.14
CA ARG A 583 -35.55 23.01 35.70
C ARG A 583 -34.85 24.36 35.85
N ILE A 584 -34.17 24.59 36.97
CA ILE A 584 -33.37 25.80 37.20
C ILE A 584 -32.24 25.92 36.17
N ARG A 585 -31.54 24.82 35.90
CA ARG A 585 -30.55 24.72 34.82
C ARG A 585 -31.16 25.16 33.50
N ASP A 586 -32.36 24.70 33.14
CA ASP A 586 -33.00 25.08 31.88
C ASP A 586 -33.32 26.57 31.80
N GLU A 587 -33.79 27.18 32.90
CA GLU A 587 -34.02 28.62 32.98
C GLU A 587 -32.71 29.41 32.80
N ILE A 588 -31.65 28.98 33.48
CA ILE A 588 -30.33 29.59 33.39
C ILE A 588 -29.76 29.45 31.98
N VAL A 589 -29.76 28.26 31.40
CA VAL A 589 -29.08 27.99 30.14
C VAL A 589 -29.86 28.52 28.95
N TYR A 590 -31.18 28.27 28.87
CA TYR A 590 -31.95 28.52 27.65
C TYR A 590 -32.78 29.81 27.67
N LEU A 591 -33.12 30.35 28.85
CA LEU A 591 -34.02 31.52 28.93
C LEU A 591 -33.29 32.84 29.19
N SER A 592 -32.10 32.80 29.80
CA SER A 592 -31.42 33.99 30.32
C SER A 592 -30.49 34.73 29.34
N LYS A 593 -30.19 34.14 28.16
CA LYS A 593 -29.25 34.68 27.15
C LYS A 593 -27.89 35.09 27.75
N THR A 594 -27.27 34.20 28.53
CA THR A 594 -26.07 34.48 29.34
C THR A 594 -24.76 33.92 28.75
N ILE A 595 -24.74 33.49 27.49
CA ILE A 595 -23.54 32.97 26.82
C ILE A 595 -22.99 34.01 25.83
N ASP A 596 -21.70 34.29 25.91
CA ASP A 596 -20.90 35.09 24.96
C ASP A 596 -20.13 34.17 24.01
N LEU A 597 -20.43 34.27 22.71
CA LEU A 597 -19.77 33.48 21.67
C LEU A 597 -18.29 33.82 21.51
N LYS A 598 -17.90 35.07 21.78
CA LYS A 598 -16.50 35.49 21.68
C LYS A 598 -15.66 34.81 22.74
N GLU A 599 -16.17 34.73 23.97
CA GLU A 599 -15.53 34.02 25.08
C GLU A 599 -15.34 32.53 24.76
N LEU A 600 -16.36 31.89 24.16
CA LEU A 600 -16.27 30.48 23.75
C LEU A 600 -15.24 30.26 22.64
N ARG A 601 -15.17 31.16 21.66
CA ARG A 601 -14.16 31.11 20.59
C ARG A 601 -12.75 31.25 21.14
N GLU A 602 -12.49 32.24 21.99
CA GLU A 602 -11.17 32.45 22.61
C GLU A 602 -10.73 31.23 23.44
N LEU A 603 -11.66 30.62 24.18
CA LEU A 603 -11.40 29.35 24.86
C LEU A 603 -11.07 28.23 23.89
N ARG A 604 -11.81 28.13 22.78
CA ARG A 604 -11.60 27.07 21.78
C ARG A 604 -10.24 27.18 21.11
N GLU A 605 -9.81 28.38 20.75
CA GLU A 605 -8.46 28.68 20.26
C GLU A 605 -7.39 28.29 21.29
N LYS A 606 -7.59 28.63 22.57
CA LYS A 606 -6.68 28.25 23.66
C LYS A 606 -6.56 26.73 23.79
N GLN A 607 -7.68 26.00 23.75
CA GLN A 607 -7.67 24.53 23.84
C GLN A 607 -6.92 23.89 22.67
N PHE A 608 -7.07 24.40 21.45
CA PHE A 608 -6.30 23.94 20.30
C PHE A 608 -4.79 24.16 20.52
N ARG A 609 -4.41 25.37 20.95
CA ARG A 609 -3.00 25.71 21.22
C ARG A 609 -2.37 24.87 22.34
N GLU A 610 -3.13 24.45 23.34
CA GLU A 610 -2.59 23.69 24.47
C GLU A 610 -2.62 22.17 24.26
N LYS A 611 -3.58 21.66 23.47
CA LYS A 611 -3.87 20.22 23.38
C LYS A 611 -3.69 19.62 21.98
N ALA A 612 -3.43 20.44 20.97
CA ALA A 612 -3.34 20.01 19.58
C ALA A 612 -2.35 20.84 18.73
N SER A 613 -1.53 21.70 19.33
CA SER A 613 -0.58 22.57 18.62
C SER A 613 0.67 21.85 18.09
N GLY A 614 0.65 20.52 18.00
CA GLY A 614 1.72 19.72 17.40
C GLY A 614 1.62 19.68 15.88
N ARG A 615 2.58 19.02 15.23
CA ARG A 615 2.51 18.73 13.77
C ARG A 615 1.42 17.69 13.42
N ARG A 616 0.88 16.98 14.40
CA ARG A 616 -0.06 15.88 14.23
C ARG A 616 -1.50 16.33 14.43
N ILE A 617 -2.42 15.69 13.72
CA ILE A 617 -3.86 15.97 13.82
C ILE A 617 -4.40 15.34 15.10
N ASN A 618 -5.05 16.13 15.96
CA ASN A 618 -5.74 15.63 17.14
C ASN A 618 -7.21 15.35 16.84
N ALA A 619 -7.66 14.11 17.04
CA ALA A 619 -9.03 13.69 16.70
C ALA A 619 -10.13 14.46 17.47
N LYS A 620 -9.77 15.11 18.60
CA LYS A 620 -10.71 15.81 19.46
C LYS A 620 -10.61 17.33 19.35
N PHE A 621 -9.40 17.89 19.36
CA PHE A 621 -9.15 19.32 19.52
C PHE A 621 -8.62 20.03 18.27
N SER A 622 -8.30 19.34 17.17
CA SER A 622 -7.98 20.01 15.90
C SER A 622 -9.25 20.58 15.22
N PRO A 623 -9.12 21.54 14.28
CA PRO A 623 -10.26 22.08 13.54
C PRO A 623 -11.05 21.00 12.79
N GLY A 624 -12.36 20.92 13.04
CA GLY A 624 -13.23 19.85 12.56
C GLY A 624 -13.24 18.60 13.45
N GLY A 625 -12.53 18.63 14.58
CA GLY A 625 -12.49 17.54 15.55
C GLY A 625 -13.77 17.42 16.37
N LEU A 626 -13.81 16.42 17.26
CA LEU A 626 -15.01 16.10 18.04
C LEU A 626 -15.54 17.29 18.87
N VAL A 627 -14.65 18.11 19.44
CA VAL A 627 -15.05 19.24 20.32
C VAL A 627 -15.80 20.31 19.55
N ASP A 628 -15.49 20.54 18.27
CA ASP A 628 -16.17 21.56 17.46
C ASP A 628 -17.65 21.18 17.34
N ILE A 629 -17.96 19.94 16.95
CA ILE A 629 -19.36 19.45 16.95
C ILE A 629 -20.00 19.59 18.33
N GLU A 630 -19.29 19.19 19.40
CA GLU A 630 -19.86 19.21 20.75
C GLU A 630 -20.24 20.62 21.20
N TYR A 631 -19.38 21.61 20.96
CA TYR A 631 -19.59 23.00 21.36
C TYR A 631 -20.65 23.65 20.48
N ASP A 632 -20.53 23.50 19.17
CA ASP A 632 -21.38 24.20 18.21
C ASP A 632 -22.82 23.73 18.28
N VAL A 633 -23.05 22.41 18.46
CA VAL A 633 -24.41 21.90 18.69
C VAL A 633 -24.95 22.40 20.03
N GLN A 634 -24.15 22.44 21.11
CA GLN A 634 -24.59 22.98 22.40
C GLN A 634 -24.91 24.48 22.30
N ILE A 635 -24.13 25.24 21.53
CA ILE A 635 -24.41 26.65 21.26
C ILE A 635 -25.76 26.79 20.56
N LEU A 636 -26.03 25.97 19.53
CA LEU A 636 -27.36 25.95 18.88
C LEU A 636 -28.46 25.56 19.86
N GLN A 637 -28.24 24.57 20.74
CA GLN A 637 -29.20 24.24 21.80
C GLN A 637 -29.48 25.45 22.69
N VAL A 638 -28.47 26.23 23.08
CA VAL A 638 -28.65 27.44 23.89
C VAL A 638 -29.39 28.54 23.12
N MET A 639 -29.02 28.78 21.86
CA MET A 639 -29.61 29.83 21.03
C MET A 639 -31.11 29.58 20.75
N TYR A 640 -31.48 28.32 20.52
CA TYR A 640 -32.82 27.95 20.05
C TYR A 640 -33.67 27.23 21.11
N GLY A 641 -33.07 26.75 22.19
CA GLY A 641 -33.75 25.97 23.23
C GLY A 641 -34.82 26.74 24.01
N LYS A 642 -34.81 28.08 23.94
CA LYS A 642 -35.91 28.89 24.45
C LYS A 642 -37.23 28.51 23.77
N ASP A 643 -37.22 28.51 22.44
CA ASP A 643 -38.41 28.38 21.61
C ASP A 643 -38.69 26.92 21.22
N ILE A 644 -37.67 26.06 21.28
CA ILE A 644 -37.75 24.63 20.92
C ILE A 644 -37.36 23.78 22.14
N PRO A 645 -38.33 23.36 22.97
CA PRO A 645 -38.08 22.55 24.17
C PRO A 645 -37.39 21.21 23.89
N ASP A 646 -37.62 20.61 22.72
CA ASP A 646 -36.97 19.35 22.29
C ASP A 646 -35.43 19.46 22.27
N LEU A 647 -34.87 20.68 22.21
CA LEU A 647 -33.42 20.93 22.28
C LEU A 647 -32.85 20.90 23.70
N ARG A 648 -33.68 20.91 24.75
CA ARG A 648 -33.24 20.92 26.16
C ARG A 648 -32.88 19.51 26.65
N THR A 649 -32.03 18.83 25.88
CA THR A 649 -31.59 17.47 26.14
C THR A 649 -30.08 17.43 26.36
N PRO A 650 -29.58 16.64 27.34
CA PRO A 650 -28.14 16.46 27.51
C PRO A 650 -27.53 15.55 26.42
N ARG A 651 -28.36 14.89 25.60
CA ARG A 651 -27.95 13.89 24.62
C ARG A 651 -27.73 14.49 23.24
N MET A 652 -26.49 14.40 22.75
CA MET A 652 -26.05 14.99 21.47
C MET A 652 -26.87 14.49 20.27
N ARG A 653 -27.16 13.18 20.21
CA ARG A 653 -27.91 12.56 19.10
C ARG A 653 -29.36 13.03 19.04
N ASP A 654 -29.94 13.37 20.19
CA ASP A 654 -31.31 13.85 20.28
C ASP A 654 -31.36 15.34 19.92
N ALA A 655 -30.36 16.11 20.34
CA ALA A 655 -30.19 17.52 19.94
C ALA A 655 -30.07 17.68 18.42
N LEU A 656 -29.22 16.91 17.73
CA LEU A 656 -29.07 16.96 16.28
C LEU A 656 -30.38 16.61 15.54
N ARG A 657 -31.14 15.64 16.04
CA ARG A 657 -32.45 15.28 15.49
C ARG A 657 -33.50 16.38 15.71
N ALA A 658 -33.50 16.99 16.90
CA ALA A 658 -34.38 18.10 17.22
C ALA A 658 -34.06 19.36 16.37
N LEU A 659 -32.78 19.68 16.13
CA LEU A 659 -32.36 20.76 15.24
C LEU A 659 -32.84 20.57 13.80
N ALA A 660 -32.77 19.33 13.28
CA ALA A 660 -33.29 18.99 11.96
C ALA A 660 -34.82 19.09 11.88
N LYS A 661 -35.52 18.53 12.87
CA LYS A 661 -36.99 18.56 12.96
C LYS A 661 -37.51 20.00 13.04
N ALA A 662 -36.78 20.88 13.71
CA ALA A 662 -37.13 22.30 13.84
C ALA A 662 -36.73 23.15 12.63
N GLY A 663 -36.04 22.59 11.62
CA GLY A 663 -35.58 23.31 10.44
C GLY A 663 -34.41 24.26 10.69
N VAL A 664 -33.73 24.16 11.84
CA VAL A 664 -32.50 24.93 12.13
C VAL A 664 -31.33 24.40 11.30
N LEU A 665 -31.26 23.07 11.13
CA LEU A 665 -30.32 22.39 10.24
C LEU A 665 -31.07 21.73 9.10
N ALA A 666 -30.48 21.75 7.90
CA ALA A 666 -31.01 20.99 6.78
C ALA A 666 -30.96 19.47 7.10
N PRO A 667 -31.94 18.65 6.64
CA PRO A 667 -31.94 17.21 6.93
C PRO A 667 -30.66 16.48 6.53
N ASN A 668 -30.07 16.84 5.37
CA ASN A 668 -28.81 16.27 4.91
C ASN A 668 -27.62 16.69 5.79
N GLU A 669 -27.55 17.97 6.17
CA GLU A 669 -26.51 18.50 7.05
C GLU A 669 -26.54 17.82 8.43
N SER A 670 -27.73 17.68 9.04
CA SER A 670 -27.87 16.97 10.31
C SER A 670 -27.48 15.49 10.20
N ALA A 671 -27.85 14.81 9.11
CA ALA A 671 -27.44 13.42 8.87
C ALA A 671 -25.92 13.28 8.72
N GLN A 672 -25.28 14.21 8.00
CA GLN A 672 -23.82 14.27 7.84
C GLN A 672 -23.13 14.52 9.19
N LEU A 673 -23.61 15.47 10.00
CA LEU A 673 -23.07 15.75 11.32
C LEU A 673 -23.26 14.61 12.31
N LEU A 674 -24.39 13.92 12.28
CA LEU A 674 -24.60 12.72 13.09
C LEU A 674 -23.62 11.61 12.70
N GLY A 675 -23.38 11.43 11.39
CA GLY A 675 -22.36 10.54 10.87
C GLY A 675 -20.95 10.90 11.36
N ALA A 676 -20.57 12.19 11.24
CA ALA A 676 -19.28 12.70 11.69
C ALA A 676 -19.10 12.56 13.21
N TYR A 677 -20.14 12.85 14.00
CA TYR A 677 -20.13 12.68 15.46
C TYR A 677 -19.87 11.21 15.84
N ASN A 678 -20.62 10.28 15.25
CA ASN A 678 -20.46 8.86 15.53
C ASN A 678 -19.06 8.36 15.12
N PHE A 679 -18.57 8.80 13.96
CA PHE A 679 -17.23 8.46 13.49
C PHE A 679 -16.12 9.01 14.39
N LEU A 680 -16.15 10.30 14.74
CA LEU A 680 -15.14 10.92 15.59
C LEU A 680 -15.15 10.34 17.00
N ARG A 681 -16.33 9.98 17.54
CA ARG A 681 -16.44 9.23 18.79
C ARG A 681 -15.78 7.86 18.71
N LYS A 682 -16.03 7.13 17.63
CA LYS A 682 -15.41 5.83 17.36
C LYS A 682 -13.88 5.96 17.25
N LEU A 683 -13.39 6.97 16.54
CA LEU A 683 -11.97 7.27 16.39
C LEU A 683 -11.30 7.61 17.73
N VAL A 684 -11.88 8.52 18.50
CA VAL A 684 -11.36 8.90 19.83
C VAL A 684 -11.31 7.70 20.77
N ASN A 685 -12.36 6.86 20.77
CA ASN A 685 -12.35 5.65 21.59
C ASN A 685 -11.33 4.61 21.09
N GLY A 686 -11.15 4.45 19.79
CA GLY A 686 -10.10 3.62 19.20
C GLY A 686 -8.70 4.07 19.61
N MET A 687 -8.44 5.39 19.60
CA MET A 687 -7.19 5.99 20.09
C MET A 687 -6.98 5.76 21.58
N ARG A 688 -8.03 5.89 22.40
CA ARG A 688 -7.94 5.61 23.84
C ARG A 688 -7.65 4.15 24.13
N MET A 689 -8.20 3.25 23.33
CA MET A 689 -7.91 1.81 23.43
C MET A 689 -6.47 1.49 23.00
N LEU A 690 -5.94 2.20 21.99
CA LEU A 690 -4.54 2.12 21.57
C LEU A 690 -3.59 2.63 22.67
N ARG A 691 -3.83 3.83 23.20
CA ARG A 691 -2.92 4.54 24.10
C ARG A 691 -3.08 4.17 25.57
N GLY A 692 -4.24 3.64 25.96
CA GLY A 692 -4.60 3.43 27.36
C GLY A 692 -4.70 4.73 28.17
N SER A 693 -4.87 5.88 27.51
CA SER A 693 -4.91 7.21 28.13
C SER A 693 -5.95 8.11 27.47
N ALA A 694 -6.51 9.05 28.24
CA ALA A 694 -7.45 10.05 27.77
C ALA A 694 -6.79 11.30 27.16
N LYS A 695 -5.47 11.46 27.33
CA LYS A 695 -4.73 12.69 27.01
C LYS A 695 -4.14 12.70 25.60
N ASP A 696 -3.47 11.60 25.21
CA ASP A 696 -2.87 11.48 23.89
C ASP A 696 -3.92 11.02 22.88
N LEU A 697 -4.38 11.96 22.06
CA LEU A 697 -5.36 11.76 20.98
C LEU A 697 -4.82 12.27 19.64
N ASP A 698 -3.50 12.43 19.54
CA ASP A 698 -2.83 12.79 18.31
C ASP A 698 -2.75 11.56 17.41
N LEU A 699 -3.25 11.70 16.19
CA LEU A 699 -3.26 10.62 15.23
C LEU A 699 -1.81 10.21 14.88
N PRO A 700 -1.55 8.89 14.78
CA PRO A 700 -0.29 8.41 14.23
C PRO A 700 -0.09 8.90 12.79
N ASP A 701 1.16 8.91 12.33
CA ASP A 701 1.46 9.30 10.95
C ASP A 701 0.78 8.33 9.97
N PHE A 702 0.18 8.84 8.89
CA PHE A 702 -0.71 8.05 8.03
C PHE A 702 -0.06 6.85 7.32
N ASP A 703 1.27 6.89 7.16
CA ASP A 703 2.05 5.80 6.54
C ASP A 703 2.65 4.84 7.58
N SER A 704 2.32 4.99 8.87
CA SER A 704 2.82 4.13 9.95
C SER A 704 1.95 2.88 10.17
N ASP A 705 2.57 1.79 10.59
CA ASP A 705 1.86 0.56 10.98
C ASP A 705 0.87 0.82 12.12
N GLU A 706 1.22 1.72 13.03
CA GLU A 706 0.36 2.13 14.14
C GLU A 706 -0.98 2.73 13.66
N PHE A 707 -0.95 3.51 12.57
CA PHE A 707 -2.17 4.02 11.93
C PHE A 707 -2.98 2.91 11.26
N GLU A 708 -2.31 1.94 10.63
CA GLU A 708 -2.97 0.76 10.07
C GLU A 708 -3.61 -0.10 11.17
N HIS A 709 -2.93 -0.30 12.29
CA HIS A 709 -3.45 -1.01 13.46
C HIS A 709 -4.64 -0.27 14.06
N LEU A 710 -4.60 1.06 14.16
CA LEU A 710 -5.75 1.88 14.55
C LEU A 710 -6.94 1.66 13.60
N ALA A 711 -6.70 1.65 12.29
CA ALA A 711 -7.74 1.40 11.29
C ALA A 711 -8.37 0.00 11.46
N ARG A 712 -7.56 -1.04 11.65
CA ARG A 712 -8.07 -2.39 11.93
C ARG A 712 -8.85 -2.45 13.26
N ARG A 713 -8.36 -1.74 14.28
CA ARG A 713 -8.97 -1.66 15.63
C ARG A 713 -10.38 -1.07 15.62
N ILE A 714 -10.60 -0.04 14.81
CA ILE A 714 -11.93 0.55 14.63
C ILE A 714 -12.74 -0.19 13.54
N GLY A 715 -12.23 -1.30 13.00
CA GLY A 715 -12.99 -2.23 12.17
C GLY A 715 -12.84 -2.06 10.65
N TYR A 716 -11.90 -1.25 10.17
CA TYR A 716 -11.59 -1.21 8.73
C TYR A 716 -10.88 -2.49 8.31
N ARG A 717 -11.23 -2.97 7.11
CA ARG A 717 -10.64 -4.15 6.47
C ARG A 717 -10.34 -3.85 5.02
N MET A 718 -9.47 -4.68 4.44
CA MET A 718 -9.25 -4.67 3.00
C MET A 718 -10.57 -5.02 2.28
N GLU A 719 -11.08 -4.09 1.49
CA GLU A 719 -12.25 -4.33 0.65
C GLU A 719 -12.18 -3.36 -0.52
N GLY A 720 -12.47 -3.86 -1.72
CA GLY A 720 -12.41 -3.08 -2.94
C GLY A 720 -11.01 -2.53 -3.25
N GLY A 721 -9.93 -3.25 -2.90
CA GLY A 721 -8.56 -2.82 -3.19
C GLY A 721 -7.98 -1.70 -2.30
N LEU A 722 -8.78 -1.05 -1.46
CA LEU A 722 -8.30 -0.11 -0.44
C LEU A 722 -7.91 -0.84 0.85
N GLY A 723 -6.73 -0.51 1.37
CA GLY A 723 -6.26 -0.99 2.67
C GLY A 723 -6.99 -0.30 3.85
N PRO A 724 -6.93 -0.88 5.06
CA PRO A 724 -7.56 -0.30 6.25
C PRO A 724 -7.15 1.15 6.53
N ALA A 725 -5.84 1.43 6.51
CA ALA A 725 -5.28 2.76 6.73
C ALA A 725 -5.83 3.80 5.75
N GLN A 726 -5.86 3.48 4.45
CA GLN A 726 -6.36 4.38 3.41
C GLN A 726 -7.82 4.76 3.63
N LYS A 727 -8.67 3.77 3.97
CA LYS A 727 -10.10 4.03 4.26
C LYS A 727 -10.28 4.92 5.49
N LEU A 728 -9.53 4.64 6.56
CA LEU A 728 -9.57 5.47 7.76
C LEU A 728 -9.17 6.91 7.44
N ARG A 729 -8.07 7.12 6.71
CA ARG A 729 -7.62 8.46 6.31
C ARG A 729 -8.71 9.22 5.54
N ILE A 730 -9.32 8.58 4.52
CA ILE A 730 -10.41 9.18 3.73
C ILE A 730 -11.56 9.61 4.63
N ASP A 731 -11.97 8.76 5.58
CA ASP A 731 -13.07 9.07 6.50
C ASP A 731 -12.69 10.15 7.52
N ILE A 732 -11.43 10.23 7.99
CA ILE A 732 -10.96 11.33 8.83
C ILE A 732 -11.06 12.66 8.09
N GLU A 733 -10.45 12.74 6.91
CA GLU A 733 -10.45 13.96 6.09
C GLU A 733 -11.88 14.39 5.75
N THR A 734 -12.73 13.43 5.37
CA THR A 734 -14.15 13.65 5.05
C THR A 734 -14.94 14.21 6.23
N ASN A 735 -14.92 13.50 7.37
CA ASN A 735 -15.77 13.87 8.50
C ASN A 735 -15.30 15.17 9.14
N MET A 736 -13.99 15.42 9.25
CA MET A 736 -13.49 16.68 9.80
C MET A 736 -13.79 17.87 8.87
N ALA A 737 -13.75 17.69 7.54
CA ALA A 737 -14.15 18.73 6.59
C ALA A 737 -15.64 19.06 6.67
N ILE A 738 -16.51 18.04 6.83
CA ILE A 738 -17.95 18.24 7.06
C ILE A 738 -18.19 19.12 8.29
N VAL A 739 -17.48 18.85 9.39
CA VAL A 739 -17.59 19.65 10.62
C VAL A 739 -17.12 21.08 10.39
N ARG A 740 -15.95 21.28 9.76
CA ARG A 740 -15.46 22.64 9.46
C ARG A 740 -16.43 23.43 8.59
N ALA A 741 -17.01 22.80 7.57
CA ALA A 741 -18.01 23.43 6.70
C ALA A 741 -19.29 23.79 7.47
N PHE A 742 -19.69 22.99 8.45
CA PHE A 742 -20.80 23.32 9.36
C PHE A 742 -20.47 24.53 10.24
N VAL A 743 -19.29 24.56 10.88
CA VAL A 743 -18.86 25.71 11.69
C VAL A 743 -18.85 26.99 10.86
N GLU A 744 -18.23 26.92 9.67
CA GLU A 744 -18.13 28.04 8.74
C GLU A 744 -19.51 28.57 8.32
N ARG A 745 -20.48 27.68 8.05
CA ARG A 745 -21.83 28.06 7.61
C ARG A 745 -22.65 28.75 8.69
N HIS A 746 -22.56 28.30 9.95
CA HIS A 746 -23.43 28.77 11.03
C HIS A 746 -22.79 29.82 11.94
N PHE A 747 -21.45 29.82 12.06
CA PHE A 747 -20.70 30.66 13.00
C PHE A 747 -19.56 31.45 12.35
N GLY A 748 -19.33 31.28 11.05
CA GLY A 748 -18.23 31.92 10.34
C GLY A 748 -16.91 31.18 10.51
N ARG A 749 -16.05 31.26 9.48
CA ARG A 749 -14.77 30.53 9.43
C ARG A 749 -13.83 30.96 10.55
N GLU A 750 -13.93 32.19 11.00
CA GLU A 750 -13.20 32.75 12.13
C GLU A 750 -13.51 32.06 13.46
N SER A 751 -14.63 31.34 13.56
CA SER A 751 -14.97 30.56 14.76
C SER A 751 -14.21 29.23 14.83
N LEU A 752 -13.54 28.81 13.76
CA LEU A 752 -12.59 27.71 13.81
C LEU A 752 -11.36 28.09 14.65
N PRO A 753 -10.81 27.18 15.47
CA PRO A 753 -9.62 27.47 16.27
C PRO A 753 -8.36 27.74 15.44
N ASP A 754 -8.35 27.33 14.17
CA ASP A 754 -7.40 27.74 13.15
C ASP A 754 -8.14 27.92 11.81
N PRO A 755 -8.50 29.16 11.45
CA PRO A 755 -9.24 29.47 10.22
C PRO A 755 -8.49 29.11 8.93
N GLU A 756 -7.16 29.01 9.01
CA GLU A 756 -6.31 28.65 7.87
C GLU A 756 -6.36 27.15 7.56
N THR A 757 -6.81 26.30 8.48
CA THR A 757 -6.84 24.85 8.24
C THR A 757 -7.83 24.46 7.14
N GLY A 758 -7.40 23.60 6.21
CA GLY A 758 -8.25 23.04 5.17
C GLY A 758 -7.55 21.95 4.36
N THR A 759 -8.34 21.08 3.76
CA THR A 759 -7.93 19.97 2.88
C THR A 759 -8.63 20.09 1.54
N VAL A 760 -8.28 19.22 0.58
CA VAL A 760 -9.00 19.19 -0.71
C VAL A 760 -10.50 18.92 -0.55
N VAL A 761 -10.88 18.16 0.48
CA VAL A 761 -12.30 17.86 0.75
C VAL A 761 -13.07 19.13 1.08
N ASP A 762 -12.47 20.08 1.81
CA ASP A 762 -13.08 21.37 2.15
C ASP A 762 -13.48 22.16 0.90
N LEU A 763 -12.73 22.03 -0.20
CA LEU A 763 -13.04 22.68 -1.48
C LEU A 763 -14.32 22.14 -2.14
N VAL A 764 -14.73 20.93 -1.77
CA VAL A 764 -15.94 20.26 -2.24
C VAL A 764 -17.12 20.52 -1.30
N VAL A 765 -16.91 20.43 0.03
CA VAL A 765 -17.99 20.55 1.02
C VAL A 765 -18.35 21.99 1.39
N SER A 766 -17.43 22.94 1.17
CA SER A 766 -17.61 24.36 1.45
C SER A 766 -17.46 25.20 0.18
N ASP A 767 -18.40 26.14 -0.01
CA ASP A 767 -18.44 27.04 -1.16
C ASP A 767 -17.76 28.39 -0.85
N THR A 768 -17.40 28.61 0.42
CA THR A 768 -16.92 29.89 0.95
C THR A 768 -15.44 29.89 1.31
N VAL A 769 -14.72 28.80 1.01
CA VAL A 769 -13.27 28.69 1.31
C VAL A 769 -12.50 29.86 0.67
N PRO A 770 -11.75 30.66 1.46
CA PRO A 770 -10.94 31.78 0.98
C PRO A 770 -9.94 31.40 -0.13
N GLU A 771 -9.75 32.31 -1.10
CA GLU A 771 -8.98 32.02 -2.32
C GLU A 771 -7.51 31.64 -2.06
N ASP A 772 -6.88 32.30 -1.09
CA ASP A 772 -5.52 32.01 -0.62
C ASP A 772 -5.40 30.58 -0.06
N ILE A 773 -6.37 30.15 0.74
CA ILE A 773 -6.44 28.78 1.26
C ILE A 773 -6.64 27.78 0.11
N ARG A 774 -7.56 28.06 -0.83
CA ARG A 774 -7.78 27.21 -2.02
C ARG A 774 -6.50 27.04 -2.83
N ASN A 775 -5.80 28.15 -3.10
CA ASN A 775 -4.57 28.16 -3.89
C ASN A 775 -3.46 27.37 -3.20
N ARG A 776 -3.30 27.53 -1.88
CA ARG A 776 -2.31 26.77 -1.11
C ARG A 776 -2.59 25.28 -1.12
N ILE A 777 -3.85 24.86 -0.92
CA ILE A 777 -4.25 23.45 -0.96
C ILE A 777 -3.94 22.85 -2.33
N LEU A 778 -4.43 23.45 -3.41
CA LEU A 778 -4.23 22.92 -4.76
C LEU A 778 -2.75 22.92 -5.17
N SER A 779 -1.99 23.96 -4.84
CA SER A 779 -0.55 24.01 -5.12
C SER A 779 0.20 22.88 -4.41
N SER A 780 -0.23 22.49 -3.20
CA SER A 780 0.42 21.39 -2.46
C SER A 780 0.26 20.01 -3.13
N TYR A 781 -0.77 19.83 -3.95
CA TYR A 781 -0.96 18.64 -4.80
C TYR A 781 -0.30 18.78 -6.18
N GLY A 782 0.46 19.85 -6.43
CA GLY A 782 1.23 20.05 -7.66
C GLY A 782 0.49 20.76 -8.80
N PHE A 783 -0.72 21.29 -8.56
CA PHE A 783 -1.47 22.06 -9.55
C PHE A 783 -0.84 23.44 -9.77
N LYS A 784 -0.69 23.82 -11.04
CA LYS A 784 -0.15 25.13 -11.43
C LYS A 784 -1.25 26.14 -11.70
N ASP A 785 -2.33 25.71 -12.35
CA ASP A 785 -3.53 26.54 -12.55
C ASP A 785 -4.58 26.16 -11.48
N THR A 786 -4.38 26.71 -10.28
CA THR A 786 -5.27 26.45 -9.14
C THR A 786 -6.71 26.93 -9.40
N SER A 787 -6.89 27.95 -10.24
CA SER A 787 -8.21 28.48 -10.59
C SER A 787 -8.98 27.50 -11.47
N LEU A 788 -8.34 26.96 -12.51
CA LEU A 788 -8.93 25.93 -13.36
C LEU A 788 -9.13 24.63 -12.59
N ALA A 789 -8.15 24.20 -11.78
CA ALA A 789 -8.26 23.01 -10.96
C ALA A 789 -9.45 23.07 -10.00
N TYR A 790 -9.65 24.21 -9.33
CA TYR A 790 -10.83 24.42 -8.49
C TYR A 790 -12.13 24.33 -9.29
N ARG A 791 -12.19 24.97 -10.48
CA ARG A 791 -13.38 24.90 -11.35
C ARG A 791 -13.72 23.46 -11.76
N ASN A 792 -12.72 22.71 -12.20
CA ASN A 792 -12.89 21.31 -12.63
C ASN A 792 -13.35 20.45 -11.46
N LEU A 793 -12.78 20.65 -10.27
CA LEU A 793 -13.19 19.97 -9.04
C LEU A 793 -14.65 20.26 -8.69
N ARG A 794 -15.07 21.54 -8.74
CA ARG A 794 -16.46 21.96 -8.48
C ARG A 794 -17.42 21.42 -9.54
N SER A 795 -16.97 21.27 -10.78
CA SER A 795 -17.74 20.68 -11.87
C SER A 795 -18.00 19.19 -11.62
N LEU A 796 -16.95 18.43 -11.28
CA LEU A 796 -17.05 17.01 -10.92
C LEU A 796 -17.99 16.77 -9.73
N ALA A 797 -17.89 17.61 -8.69
CA ALA A 797 -18.72 17.50 -7.50
C ALA A 797 -20.25 17.62 -7.77
N LYS A 798 -20.66 18.33 -8.82
CA LYS A 798 -22.09 18.50 -9.17
C LYS A 798 -22.76 17.21 -9.65
N HIS A 799 -21.98 16.20 -10.04
CA HIS A 799 -22.50 14.95 -10.58
C HIS A 799 -22.84 13.89 -9.52
N ASP A 800 -22.62 14.19 -8.23
CA ASP A 800 -23.03 13.34 -7.10
C ASP A 800 -24.23 13.97 -6.38
N LEU A 801 -25.43 13.42 -6.60
CA LEU A 801 -26.69 13.89 -6.01
C LEU A 801 -26.68 13.87 -4.47
N THR A 802 -25.88 12.98 -3.88
CA THR A 802 -25.74 12.85 -2.42
C THR A 802 -24.52 13.59 -1.87
N GLY A 803 -23.58 13.97 -2.75
CA GLY A 803 -22.25 14.53 -2.46
C GLY A 803 -21.27 13.57 -1.80
N LYS A 804 -21.75 12.54 -1.08
CA LYS A 804 -20.94 11.70 -0.20
C LYS A 804 -19.91 10.83 -0.93
N THR A 805 -20.25 10.28 -2.09
CA THR A 805 -19.37 9.38 -2.84
C THR A 805 -18.19 10.16 -3.41
N PHE A 806 -18.45 11.32 -4.00
CA PHE A 806 -17.39 12.16 -4.57
C PHE A 806 -16.50 12.78 -3.49
N ILE A 807 -17.07 13.15 -2.34
CA ILE A 807 -16.30 13.61 -1.16
C ILE A 807 -15.27 12.57 -0.72
N GLN A 808 -15.63 11.28 -0.68
CA GLN A 808 -14.66 10.23 -0.33
C GLN A 808 -13.65 10.00 -1.47
N LEU A 809 -14.12 10.08 -2.72
CA LEU A 809 -13.29 9.87 -3.90
C LEU A 809 -12.22 10.96 -4.07
N VAL A 810 -12.52 12.22 -3.74
CA VAL A 810 -11.59 13.33 -3.97
C VAL A 810 -10.32 13.19 -3.13
N ALA A 811 -10.44 12.75 -1.88
CA ALA A 811 -9.30 12.52 -1.01
C ALA A 811 -8.33 11.48 -1.62
N LEU A 812 -8.87 10.37 -2.13
CA LEU A 812 -8.10 9.34 -2.83
C LEU A 812 -7.54 9.85 -4.16
N ALA A 813 -8.36 10.51 -4.98
CA ALA A 813 -7.96 10.97 -6.31
C ALA A 813 -6.83 11.98 -6.24
N PHE A 814 -6.83 12.89 -5.27
CA PHE A 814 -5.79 13.91 -5.14
C PHE A 814 -4.46 13.35 -4.62
N ASP A 815 -4.47 12.32 -3.78
CA ASP A 815 -3.26 11.57 -3.43
C ASP A 815 -2.65 10.85 -4.65
N ILE A 816 -3.49 10.36 -5.56
CA ILE A 816 -3.02 9.80 -6.84
C ILE A 816 -2.48 10.91 -7.75
N LEU A 817 -3.23 12.01 -7.91
CA LEU A 817 -2.87 13.13 -8.80
C LEU A 817 -1.53 13.77 -8.43
N SER A 818 -1.24 13.95 -7.14
CA SER A 818 0.05 14.51 -6.69
C SER A 818 1.25 13.66 -7.12
N ARG A 819 1.02 12.37 -7.36
CA ARG A 819 2.03 11.40 -7.82
C ARG A 819 2.06 11.26 -9.34
N THR A 820 1.34 12.11 -10.08
CA THR A 820 1.32 12.09 -11.54
C THR A 820 2.26 13.13 -12.18
N PRO A 821 2.75 12.91 -13.41
CA PRO A 821 3.63 13.86 -14.08
C PRO A 821 3.02 15.24 -14.35
N ASP A 822 1.71 15.30 -14.54
CA ASP A 822 0.95 16.49 -14.95
C ASP A 822 -0.47 16.45 -14.36
N PRO A 823 -0.65 16.90 -13.10
CA PRO A 823 -1.94 16.84 -12.41
C PRO A 823 -3.00 17.76 -13.03
N ASP A 824 -2.60 18.92 -13.56
CA ASP A 824 -3.50 19.85 -14.25
C ASP A 824 -4.13 19.19 -15.49
N MET A 825 -3.31 18.59 -16.36
CA MET A 825 -3.81 17.85 -17.54
C MET A 825 -4.69 16.67 -17.13
N ALA A 826 -4.32 15.97 -16.06
CA ALA A 826 -5.07 14.82 -15.57
C ALA A 826 -6.47 15.19 -15.06
N LEU A 827 -6.59 16.22 -14.22
CA LEU A 827 -7.86 16.66 -13.67
C LEU A 827 -8.80 17.19 -14.76
N ASN A 828 -8.26 17.96 -15.72
CA ASN A 828 -9.02 18.44 -16.87
C ASN A 828 -9.55 17.29 -17.74
N ASN A 829 -8.72 16.29 -18.04
CA ASN A 829 -9.15 15.12 -18.79
C ASN A 829 -10.12 14.23 -18.01
N TRP A 830 -9.99 14.17 -16.68
CA TRP A 830 -10.93 13.44 -15.82
C TRP A 830 -12.31 14.06 -15.85
N GLU A 831 -12.41 15.39 -15.74
CA GLU A 831 -13.67 16.11 -15.93
C GLU A 831 -14.30 15.77 -17.29
N ARG A 832 -13.56 15.96 -18.38
CA ARG A 832 -14.04 15.67 -19.76
C ARG A 832 -14.51 14.23 -19.91
N PHE A 833 -13.83 13.28 -19.28
CA PHE A 833 -14.21 11.87 -19.29
C PHE A 833 -15.52 11.64 -18.56
N ILE A 834 -15.69 12.19 -17.35
CA ILE A 834 -16.94 12.05 -16.59
C ILE A 834 -18.14 12.60 -17.37
N TYR A 835 -18.01 13.73 -18.07
CA TYR A 835 -19.07 14.27 -18.93
C TYR A 835 -19.43 13.37 -20.13
N SER A 836 -18.52 12.47 -20.55
CA SER A 836 -18.79 11.51 -21.62
C SER A 836 -19.54 10.26 -21.14
N LEU A 837 -19.68 10.07 -19.83
CA LEU A 837 -20.28 8.87 -19.24
C LEU A 837 -21.80 9.04 -19.05
N PRO A 838 -22.59 7.97 -19.27
CA PRO A 838 -24.04 8.02 -19.00
C PRO A 838 -24.40 8.19 -17.51
N SER A 839 -23.57 7.68 -16.59
CA SER A 839 -23.85 7.69 -15.14
C SER A 839 -22.59 7.94 -14.31
N PRO A 840 -22.18 9.20 -14.10
CA PRO A 840 -21.01 9.58 -13.29
C PRO A 840 -20.98 8.95 -11.90
N GLU A 841 -22.11 8.96 -11.18
CA GLU A 841 -22.19 8.45 -9.80
C GLU A 841 -21.88 6.94 -9.72
N PHE A 842 -22.33 6.15 -10.70
CA PHE A 842 -21.98 4.74 -10.80
C PHE A 842 -20.45 4.55 -10.93
N HIS A 843 -19.81 5.37 -11.75
CA HIS A 843 -18.36 5.31 -11.94
C HIS A 843 -17.60 5.77 -10.69
N TYR A 844 -18.07 6.78 -9.96
CA TYR A 844 -17.47 7.16 -8.68
C TYR A 844 -17.48 6.02 -7.65
N LYS A 845 -18.62 5.33 -7.52
CA LYS A 845 -18.72 4.13 -6.65
C LYS A 845 -17.78 3.02 -7.13
N LEU A 846 -17.71 2.82 -8.45
CA LEU A 846 -16.81 1.83 -9.05
C LEU A 846 -15.33 2.16 -8.74
N TYR A 847 -14.91 3.42 -8.83
CA TYR A 847 -13.53 3.84 -8.54
C TYR A 847 -13.17 3.69 -7.07
N LEU A 848 -14.08 3.98 -6.14
CA LEU A 848 -13.87 3.70 -4.71
C LEU A 848 -13.75 2.20 -4.43
N SER A 849 -14.54 1.38 -5.13
CA SER A 849 -14.49 -0.09 -4.99
C SER A 849 -13.35 -0.76 -5.75
N GLN A 850 -12.71 -0.04 -6.68
CA GLN A 850 -11.60 -0.53 -7.51
C GLN A 850 -10.59 0.61 -7.79
N PRO A 851 -9.81 1.07 -6.78
CA PRO A 851 -8.87 2.19 -6.89
C PRO A 851 -7.86 2.06 -8.02
N MET A 852 -7.41 0.83 -8.32
CA MET A 852 -6.51 0.56 -9.45
C MET A 852 -7.09 1.10 -10.78
N ARG A 853 -8.41 1.04 -10.98
CA ARG A 853 -9.04 1.63 -12.18
C ARG A 853 -8.86 3.15 -12.22
N LEU A 854 -9.00 3.81 -11.07
CA LEU A 854 -8.78 5.25 -10.94
C LEU A 854 -7.31 5.61 -11.17
N GLU A 855 -6.38 4.84 -10.59
CA GLU A 855 -4.94 5.02 -10.81
C GLU A 855 -4.56 4.89 -12.28
N ILE A 856 -5.02 3.84 -12.96
CA ILE A 856 -4.79 3.65 -14.40
C ILE A 856 -5.36 4.83 -15.18
N LEU A 857 -6.59 5.25 -14.88
CA LEU A 857 -7.27 6.36 -15.55
C LEU A 857 -6.48 7.67 -15.41
N LEU A 858 -6.11 8.05 -14.19
CA LEU A 858 -5.39 9.29 -13.90
C LEU A 858 -3.94 9.25 -14.42
N SER A 859 -3.31 8.07 -14.44
CA SER A 859 -2.00 7.86 -15.07
C SER A 859 -2.06 8.06 -16.59
N ILE A 860 -3.11 7.59 -17.24
CA ILE A 860 -3.34 7.83 -18.67
C ILE A 860 -3.57 9.34 -18.91
N PHE A 861 -4.42 9.96 -18.11
CA PHE A 861 -4.81 11.36 -18.27
C PHE A 861 -3.69 12.37 -17.97
N SER A 862 -2.71 12.01 -17.14
CA SER A 862 -1.48 12.78 -16.92
C SER A 862 -0.35 12.43 -17.91
N GLY A 863 -0.39 11.22 -18.47
CA GLY A 863 0.67 10.68 -19.32
C GLY A 863 0.54 11.05 -20.80
N SER A 864 -0.68 11.09 -21.34
CA SER A 864 -0.93 11.30 -22.77
C SER A 864 -2.29 11.93 -23.07
N GLN A 865 -2.28 13.06 -23.77
CA GLN A 865 -3.50 13.71 -24.27
C GLN A 865 -4.19 12.86 -25.35
N PHE A 866 -3.41 12.22 -26.23
CA PHE A 866 -3.93 11.30 -27.25
C PHE A 866 -4.69 10.11 -26.64
N MET A 867 -4.14 9.50 -25.58
CA MET A 867 -4.80 8.39 -24.89
C MET A 867 -6.03 8.87 -24.12
N ALA A 868 -5.96 10.06 -23.50
CA ALA A 868 -7.10 10.69 -22.85
C ALA A 868 -8.26 10.91 -23.82
N ASP A 869 -8.00 11.52 -24.98
CA ASP A 869 -9.01 11.75 -26.02
C ASP A 869 -9.55 10.44 -26.60
N THR A 870 -8.72 9.39 -26.66
CA THR A 870 -9.13 8.05 -27.08
C THR A 870 -10.15 7.45 -26.11
N LEU A 871 -9.91 7.58 -24.80
CA LEU A 871 -10.83 7.13 -23.75
C LEU A 871 -12.11 7.97 -23.69
N ILE A 872 -12.01 9.29 -23.73
CA ILE A 872 -13.18 10.19 -23.74
C ILE A 872 -14.10 9.87 -24.92
N ARG A 873 -13.52 9.54 -26.09
CA ARG A 873 -14.31 9.15 -27.27
C ARG A 873 -14.86 7.72 -27.20
N ASN A 874 -14.21 6.82 -26.46
CA ASN A 874 -14.62 5.42 -26.32
C ASN A 874 -14.49 4.95 -24.86
N PRO A 875 -15.39 5.38 -23.94
CA PRO A 875 -15.20 5.11 -22.52
C PRO A 875 -15.12 3.63 -22.15
N GLY A 876 -15.84 2.76 -22.89
CA GLY A 876 -15.79 1.30 -22.71
C GLY A 876 -14.43 0.65 -23.00
N PHE A 877 -13.47 1.38 -23.57
CA PHE A 877 -12.08 0.88 -23.67
C PHE A 877 -11.42 0.75 -22.30
N LEU A 878 -11.80 1.58 -21.32
CA LEU A 878 -11.29 1.45 -19.95
C LEU A 878 -11.71 0.12 -19.32
N ASP A 879 -12.95 -0.33 -19.55
CA ASP A 879 -13.44 -1.60 -19.03
C ASP A 879 -12.69 -2.79 -19.62
N TRP A 880 -12.42 -2.75 -20.93
CA TRP A 880 -11.61 -3.78 -21.58
C TRP A 880 -10.15 -3.74 -21.13
N LEU A 881 -9.58 -2.55 -20.99
CA LEU A 881 -8.19 -2.34 -20.59
C LEU A 881 -7.90 -2.80 -19.16
N THR A 882 -8.86 -2.64 -18.24
CA THR A 882 -8.68 -2.96 -16.81
C THR A 882 -8.83 -4.45 -16.49
N VAL A 883 -9.12 -5.29 -17.48
CA VAL A 883 -9.09 -6.75 -17.36
C VAL A 883 -7.63 -7.22 -17.32
N PRO A 884 -7.19 -7.94 -16.27
CA PRO A 884 -5.79 -8.33 -16.09
C PRO A 884 -5.19 -9.08 -17.29
N GLU A 885 -5.95 -9.97 -17.91
CA GLU A 885 -5.50 -10.76 -19.06
C GLU A 885 -5.17 -9.89 -20.27
N ASN A 886 -5.86 -8.74 -20.43
CA ASN A 886 -5.60 -7.79 -21.51
C ASN A 886 -4.39 -6.91 -21.16
N LEU A 887 -4.34 -6.37 -19.94
CA LEU A 887 -3.31 -5.39 -19.58
C LEU A 887 -1.94 -6.02 -19.39
N HIS A 888 -1.84 -7.19 -18.75
CA HIS A 888 -0.55 -7.77 -18.32
C HIS A 888 0.10 -8.66 -19.38
N LYS A 889 -0.65 -9.25 -20.30
CA LYS A 889 -0.09 -10.15 -21.33
C LYS A 889 0.41 -9.38 -22.57
N THR A 890 1.54 -9.84 -23.09
CA THR A 890 2.00 -9.49 -24.44
C THR A 890 1.15 -10.25 -25.46
N ARG A 891 0.62 -9.55 -26.47
CA ARG A 891 -0.22 -10.18 -27.50
C ARG A 891 0.63 -10.60 -28.69
N SER A 892 0.49 -11.84 -29.14
CA SER A 892 1.21 -12.27 -30.34
C SER A 892 0.62 -11.64 -31.59
N ARG A 893 1.42 -11.58 -32.67
CA ARG A 893 0.95 -11.16 -33.99
C ARG A 893 -0.29 -11.94 -34.43
N LYS A 894 -0.31 -13.26 -34.19
CA LYS A 894 -1.43 -14.14 -34.58
C LYS A 894 -2.72 -13.76 -33.83
N ASP A 895 -2.63 -13.55 -32.53
CA ASP A 895 -3.80 -13.15 -31.71
C ASP A 895 -4.41 -11.82 -32.19
N LEU A 896 -3.57 -10.89 -32.65
CA LEU A 896 -4.00 -9.62 -33.20
C LEU A 896 -4.65 -9.77 -34.58
N GLU A 897 -4.06 -10.58 -35.47
CA GLU A 897 -4.64 -10.88 -36.78
C GLU A 897 -5.99 -11.59 -36.66
N ASP A 898 -6.09 -12.60 -35.79
CA ASP A 898 -7.33 -13.36 -35.59
C ASP A 898 -8.45 -12.47 -35.02
N GLU A 899 -8.15 -11.62 -34.03
CA GLU A 899 -9.15 -10.65 -33.55
C GLU A 899 -9.55 -9.64 -34.63
N LEU A 900 -8.59 -9.12 -35.39
CA LEU A 900 -8.86 -8.20 -36.50
C LEU A 900 -9.79 -8.87 -37.53
N ARG A 901 -9.49 -10.09 -37.97
CA ARG A 901 -10.31 -10.84 -38.93
C ARG A 901 -11.74 -11.02 -38.42
N MET A 902 -11.89 -11.60 -37.23
CA MET A 902 -13.20 -11.82 -36.60
C MET A 902 -13.99 -10.52 -36.45
N SER A 903 -13.31 -9.45 -36.00
CA SER A 903 -13.94 -8.15 -35.85
C SER A 903 -14.37 -7.55 -37.18
N LEU A 904 -13.71 -7.85 -38.30
CA LEU A 904 -13.96 -7.18 -39.57
C LEU A 904 -14.96 -7.91 -40.48
N GLU A 905 -15.24 -9.19 -40.25
CA GLU A 905 -16.16 -10.01 -41.05
C GLU A 905 -17.56 -9.38 -41.23
N SER A 906 -18.10 -8.76 -40.19
CA SER A 906 -19.44 -8.14 -40.20
C SER A 906 -19.48 -6.72 -40.80
N SER A 907 -18.43 -6.28 -41.49
CA SER A 907 -18.38 -4.91 -42.05
C SER A 907 -19.21 -4.79 -43.32
N LEU A 908 -20.31 -4.03 -43.26
CA LEU A 908 -21.25 -3.83 -44.38
C LEU A 908 -20.70 -2.97 -45.54
N SER A 909 -19.59 -2.25 -45.33
CA SER A 909 -18.94 -1.43 -46.37
C SER A 909 -17.46 -1.21 -46.08
N HIS A 910 -16.70 -0.82 -47.11
CA HIS A 910 -15.26 -0.50 -46.97
C HIS A 910 -15.01 0.66 -46.00
N LYS A 911 -15.91 1.67 -45.95
CA LYS A 911 -15.79 2.79 -44.99
C LYS A 911 -15.90 2.29 -43.55
N VAL A 912 -16.87 1.42 -43.26
CA VAL A 912 -17.07 0.82 -41.93
C VAL A 912 -15.87 -0.04 -41.55
N TRP A 913 -15.38 -0.84 -42.50
CA TRP A 913 -14.19 -1.67 -42.35
C TRP A 913 -12.96 -0.82 -41.94
N LEU A 914 -12.66 0.25 -42.70
CA LEU A 914 -11.55 1.15 -42.42
C LEU A 914 -11.64 1.79 -41.02
N ASN A 915 -12.83 2.22 -40.61
CA ASN A 915 -13.06 2.78 -39.28
C ASN A 915 -12.85 1.75 -38.17
N ARG A 916 -13.25 0.50 -38.38
CA ARG A 916 -13.12 -0.56 -37.38
C ARG A 916 -11.65 -0.95 -37.15
N VAL A 917 -10.84 -1.08 -38.20
CA VAL A 917 -9.39 -1.32 -38.04
C VAL A 917 -8.71 -0.17 -37.28
N ARG A 918 -9.06 1.08 -37.58
CA ARG A 918 -8.51 2.26 -36.88
C ARG A 918 -8.90 2.31 -35.41
N ARG A 919 -10.14 1.93 -35.09
CA ARG A 919 -10.62 1.82 -33.71
C ARG A 919 -9.85 0.75 -32.93
N ILE A 920 -9.55 -0.40 -33.55
CA ILE A 920 -8.73 -1.46 -32.95
C ILE A 920 -7.29 -0.99 -32.77
N ARG A 921 -6.66 -0.35 -33.78
CA ARG A 921 -5.32 0.26 -33.63
C ARG A 921 -5.28 1.20 -32.43
N ARG A 922 -6.25 2.11 -32.28
CA ARG A 922 -6.30 3.03 -31.14
C ARG A 922 -6.44 2.31 -29.80
N ARG A 923 -7.29 1.28 -29.71
CA ARG A 923 -7.46 0.47 -28.50
C ARG A 923 -6.16 -0.26 -28.13
N GLU A 924 -5.44 -0.80 -29.10
CA GLU A 924 -4.15 -1.47 -28.86
C GLU A 924 -3.03 -0.49 -28.52
N ILE A 925 -2.96 0.68 -29.17
CA ILE A 925 -2.01 1.73 -28.77
C ILE A 925 -2.31 2.22 -27.35
N LEU A 926 -3.58 2.37 -26.97
CA LEU A 926 -3.97 2.67 -25.60
C LEU A 926 -3.45 1.59 -24.65
N ARG A 927 -3.62 0.31 -24.96
CA ARG A 927 -3.12 -0.80 -24.15
C ARG A 927 -1.60 -0.77 -23.99
N ILE A 928 -0.86 -0.70 -25.11
CA ILE A 928 0.61 -0.66 -25.12
C ILE A 928 1.10 0.58 -24.37
N GLY A 929 0.46 1.74 -24.61
CA GLY A 929 0.74 3.00 -23.93
C GLY A 929 0.50 2.93 -22.42
N THR A 930 -0.55 2.27 -21.96
CA THR A 930 -0.81 2.06 -20.53
C THR A 930 0.23 1.12 -19.92
N ARG A 931 0.63 0.06 -20.61
CA ARG A 931 1.72 -0.82 -20.15
C ARG A 931 3.04 -0.06 -20.00
N ASP A 932 3.35 0.81 -20.97
CA ASP A 932 4.55 1.65 -20.94
C ASP A 932 4.48 2.71 -19.81
N LEU A 933 3.38 3.46 -19.72
CA LEU A 933 3.23 4.57 -18.78
C LEU A 933 2.97 4.13 -17.33
N TYR A 934 2.12 3.13 -17.11
CA TYR A 934 1.68 2.68 -15.78
C TYR A 934 2.48 1.47 -15.29
N LEU A 935 2.58 0.41 -16.10
CA LEU A 935 3.33 -0.80 -15.70
C LEU A 935 4.85 -0.69 -15.89
N LYS A 936 5.33 0.38 -16.57
CA LYS A 936 6.75 0.66 -16.80
C LYS A 936 7.50 -0.51 -17.47
N ILE A 937 6.85 -1.19 -18.42
CA ILE A 937 7.46 -2.32 -19.12
C ILE A 937 8.71 -1.89 -19.92
N PRO A 938 9.69 -2.79 -20.15
CA PRO A 938 10.91 -2.44 -20.88
C PRO A 938 10.64 -1.94 -22.30
N VAL A 939 11.41 -0.93 -22.73
CA VAL A 939 11.27 -0.29 -24.05
C VAL A 939 11.33 -1.30 -25.20
N GLY A 940 12.21 -2.31 -25.11
CA GLY A 940 12.32 -3.36 -26.13
C GLY A 940 11.05 -4.21 -26.29
N VAL A 941 10.24 -4.36 -25.24
CA VAL A 941 8.93 -5.03 -25.31
C VAL A 941 7.93 -4.11 -26.01
N VAL A 942 7.90 -2.82 -25.67
CA VAL A 942 7.02 -1.83 -26.28
C VAL A 942 7.24 -1.74 -27.80
N THR A 943 8.50 -1.64 -28.23
CA THR A 943 8.84 -1.53 -29.65
C THR A 943 8.48 -2.79 -30.44
N LEU A 944 8.61 -3.96 -29.81
CA LEU A 944 8.16 -5.24 -30.37
C LEU A 944 6.64 -5.29 -30.52
N GLU A 945 5.87 -4.94 -29.48
CA GLU A 945 4.40 -4.93 -29.52
C GLU A 945 3.88 -3.96 -30.60
N LEU A 946 4.47 -2.76 -30.70
CA LEU A 946 4.14 -1.79 -31.76
C LEU A 946 4.43 -2.34 -33.16
N SER A 947 5.54 -3.06 -33.32
CA SER A 947 5.91 -3.70 -34.59
C SER A 947 4.97 -4.84 -34.95
N GLN A 948 4.60 -5.69 -33.98
CA GLN A 948 3.64 -6.77 -34.18
C GLN A 948 2.24 -6.26 -34.53
N LEU A 949 1.80 -5.16 -33.89
CA LEU A 949 0.55 -4.49 -34.24
C LEU A 949 0.56 -3.97 -35.67
N ALA A 950 1.65 -3.31 -36.08
CA ALA A 950 1.80 -2.84 -37.46
C ALA A 950 1.79 -4.00 -38.47
N GLU A 951 2.53 -5.08 -38.21
CA GLU A 951 2.56 -6.27 -39.05
C GLU A 951 1.18 -6.91 -39.22
N ALA A 952 0.45 -7.12 -38.11
CA ALA A 952 -0.89 -7.69 -38.14
C ALA A 952 -1.87 -6.82 -38.95
N ILE A 953 -1.81 -5.49 -38.77
CA ILE A 953 -2.64 -4.55 -39.53
C ILE A 953 -2.28 -4.57 -41.02
N ILE A 954 -0.99 -4.58 -41.38
CA ILE A 954 -0.55 -4.64 -42.79
C ILE A 954 -1.05 -5.94 -43.43
N GLN A 955 -0.91 -7.08 -42.75
CA GLN A 955 -1.35 -8.39 -43.23
C GLN A 955 -2.86 -8.40 -43.48
N VAL A 956 -3.67 -7.98 -42.49
CA VAL A 956 -5.14 -7.97 -42.62
C VAL A 956 -5.62 -6.94 -43.65
N CYS A 957 -4.95 -5.79 -43.77
CA CYS A 957 -5.23 -4.83 -44.85
C CYS A 957 -4.93 -5.42 -46.23
N LEU A 958 -3.81 -6.13 -46.37
CA LEU A 958 -3.44 -6.81 -47.61
C LEU A 958 -4.48 -7.88 -47.97
N GLU A 959 -4.90 -8.72 -47.03
CA GLU A 959 -6.00 -9.69 -47.21
C GLU A 959 -7.30 -9.01 -47.66
N GLY A 960 -7.66 -7.89 -47.02
CA GLY A 960 -8.84 -7.10 -47.40
C GLY A 960 -8.73 -6.51 -48.81
N VAL A 961 -7.55 -6.06 -49.22
CA VAL A 961 -7.28 -5.58 -50.59
C VAL A 961 -7.44 -6.72 -51.59
N TRP A 962 -6.84 -7.89 -51.31
CA TRP A 962 -6.95 -9.07 -52.16
C TRP A 962 -8.39 -9.49 -52.37
N LYS A 963 -9.16 -9.65 -51.29
CA LYS A 963 -10.57 -10.03 -51.36
C LYS A 963 -11.36 -9.12 -52.31
N ARG A 964 -11.23 -7.79 -52.15
CA ARG A 964 -11.95 -6.82 -52.98
C ARG A 964 -11.48 -6.79 -54.44
N LEU A 965 -10.20 -7.05 -54.69
CA LEU A 965 -9.67 -7.10 -56.05
C LEU A 965 -10.10 -8.39 -56.76
N VAL A 966 -10.04 -9.54 -56.09
CA VAL A 966 -10.52 -10.83 -56.61
C VAL A 966 -12.02 -10.79 -56.92
N GLU A 967 -12.83 -10.20 -56.03
CA GLU A 967 -14.27 -10.00 -56.26
C GLU A 967 -14.56 -9.19 -57.54
N LYS A 968 -13.69 -8.25 -57.91
CA LYS A 968 -13.83 -7.43 -59.12
C LYS A 968 -13.15 -8.03 -60.35
N LYS A 969 -12.07 -8.77 -60.14
CA LYS A 969 -11.12 -9.27 -61.13
C LYS A 969 -10.57 -10.61 -60.65
N PRO A 970 -11.25 -11.73 -60.93
CA PRO A 970 -10.89 -13.05 -60.42
C PRO A 970 -9.44 -13.47 -60.74
N GLU A 971 -8.84 -12.94 -61.81
CA GLU A 971 -7.44 -13.23 -62.16
C GLU A 971 -6.41 -12.83 -61.10
N PHE A 972 -6.76 -11.97 -60.14
CA PHE A 972 -5.89 -11.59 -59.02
C PHE A 972 -5.68 -12.72 -58.01
N GLU A 973 -6.54 -13.76 -58.00
CA GLU A 973 -6.41 -14.90 -57.10
C GLU A 973 -5.11 -15.67 -57.38
N GLU A 974 -4.74 -15.85 -58.65
CA GLU A 974 -3.51 -16.51 -59.09
C GLU A 974 -2.22 -15.75 -58.70
N PHE A 975 -2.33 -14.48 -58.28
CA PHE A 975 -1.18 -13.63 -57.98
C PHE A 975 -0.87 -13.50 -56.49
N GLN A 976 -1.76 -13.93 -55.60
CA GLN A 976 -1.61 -13.75 -54.15
C GLN A 976 -0.33 -14.40 -53.63
N ASP A 977 -0.08 -15.63 -54.05
CA ASP A 977 1.12 -16.39 -53.68
C ASP A 977 2.40 -15.86 -54.32
N LYS A 978 2.32 -14.87 -55.23
CA LYS A 978 3.47 -14.30 -55.93
C LYS A 978 3.91 -12.94 -55.37
N PHE A 979 3.28 -12.44 -54.31
CA PHE A 979 3.50 -11.09 -53.79
C PHE A 979 3.95 -11.10 -52.33
N CYS A 980 4.95 -10.29 -51.99
CA CYS A 980 5.44 -10.12 -50.62
C CYS A 980 5.73 -8.65 -50.32
N VAL A 981 5.35 -8.19 -49.13
CA VAL A 981 5.72 -6.88 -48.59
C VAL A 981 6.94 -7.06 -47.69
N MET A 982 8.00 -6.30 -47.97
CA MET A 982 9.26 -6.27 -47.24
C MET A 982 9.35 -4.97 -46.43
N ALA A 983 9.47 -5.05 -45.12
CA ALA A 983 9.71 -3.89 -44.28
C ALA A 983 11.17 -3.48 -44.29
N LEU A 984 11.43 -2.17 -44.14
CA LEU A 984 12.73 -1.57 -43.87
C LEU A 984 12.64 -0.70 -42.61
N GLY A 985 13.73 -0.01 -42.29
CA GLY A 985 13.76 0.99 -41.22
C GLY A 985 13.39 0.40 -39.86
N LYS A 986 12.62 1.16 -39.09
CA LYS A 986 12.20 0.77 -37.72
C LYS A 986 11.27 -0.45 -37.72
N LEU A 987 10.35 -0.56 -38.69
CA LEU A 987 9.50 -1.74 -38.80
C LEU A 987 10.36 -2.98 -39.10
N GLY A 988 11.31 -2.85 -40.02
CA GLY A 988 12.28 -3.89 -40.37
C GLY A 988 13.07 -4.40 -39.16
N GLY A 989 13.58 -3.50 -38.32
CA GLY A 989 14.29 -3.85 -37.09
C GLY A 989 13.43 -4.32 -35.92
N ARG A 990 12.09 -4.36 -36.04
CA ARG A 990 11.13 -4.55 -34.93
C ARG A 990 11.30 -3.53 -33.81
N GLU A 991 11.51 -2.29 -34.24
CA GLU A 991 11.86 -1.16 -33.40
C GLU A 991 10.93 0.03 -33.68
N LEU A 992 9.63 -0.20 -33.90
CA LEU A 992 8.67 0.91 -34.06
C LEU A 992 8.50 1.71 -32.76
N ASN A 993 8.32 3.03 -32.90
CA ASN A 993 7.77 3.92 -31.88
C ASN A 993 6.30 4.23 -32.15
N TYR A 994 5.60 4.83 -31.18
CA TYR A 994 4.18 5.19 -31.26
C TYR A 994 3.77 5.95 -32.54
N SER A 995 4.56 6.97 -32.92
CA SER A 995 4.28 7.79 -34.11
C SER A 995 5.40 7.63 -35.15
N SER A 996 5.60 6.39 -35.59
CA SER A 996 6.55 6.06 -36.67
C SER A 996 5.87 6.03 -38.04
N ASP A 997 6.67 6.31 -39.06
CA ASP A 997 6.31 5.95 -40.43
C ASP A 997 6.58 4.43 -40.60
N ILE A 998 5.84 3.79 -41.51
CA ILE A 998 6.13 2.41 -41.91
C ILE A 998 6.79 2.41 -43.27
N ASP A 999 8.07 2.04 -43.26
CA ASP A 999 8.90 1.92 -44.46
C ASP A 999 8.78 0.49 -45.01
N PHE A 1000 8.25 0.34 -46.22
CA PHE A 1000 8.22 -0.97 -46.87
C PHE A 1000 8.26 -0.88 -48.39
N VAL A 1001 8.69 -1.98 -49.01
CA VAL A 1001 8.74 -2.18 -50.46
C VAL A 1001 7.99 -3.47 -50.81
N ALA A 1002 7.41 -3.54 -52.00
CA ALA A 1002 6.75 -4.75 -52.48
C ALA A 1002 7.61 -5.47 -53.50
N VAL A 1003 7.64 -6.80 -53.40
CA VAL A 1003 8.35 -7.68 -54.32
C VAL A 1003 7.44 -8.77 -54.85
N CYS A 1004 7.71 -9.23 -56.07
CA CYS A 1004 6.98 -10.34 -56.66
C CYS A 1004 7.89 -11.36 -57.34
N ASP A 1005 7.45 -12.61 -57.34
CA ASP A 1005 7.97 -13.64 -58.23
C ASP A 1005 7.29 -13.50 -59.61
N PRO A 1006 8.03 -13.08 -60.66
CA PRO A 1006 7.44 -12.84 -61.97
C PRO A 1006 6.89 -14.12 -62.64
N GLY A 1007 7.41 -15.30 -62.29
CA GLY A 1007 7.21 -16.52 -63.08
C GLY A 1007 7.39 -16.27 -64.59
N ASP A 1008 6.52 -16.86 -65.41
CA ASP A 1008 6.54 -16.69 -66.87
C ASP A 1008 5.99 -15.34 -67.37
N ARG A 1009 5.28 -14.57 -66.51
CA ARG A 1009 4.60 -13.31 -66.90
C ARG A 1009 5.51 -12.08 -66.82
N GLY A 1010 6.73 -12.21 -66.32
CA GLY A 1010 7.75 -11.16 -66.36
C GLY A 1010 7.33 -9.83 -65.70
N PHE A 1011 7.71 -8.71 -66.30
CA PHE A 1011 7.43 -7.35 -65.78
C PHE A 1011 5.94 -6.96 -65.82
N GLU A 1012 5.13 -7.61 -66.66
CA GLU A 1012 3.69 -7.32 -66.75
C GLU A 1012 2.97 -7.64 -65.43
N LEU A 1013 3.41 -8.69 -64.73
CA LEU A 1013 2.87 -9.05 -63.42
C LEU A 1013 3.15 -7.97 -62.37
N ALA A 1014 4.38 -7.43 -62.34
CA ALA A 1014 4.75 -6.36 -61.41
C ALA A 1014 3.89 -5.10 -61.60
N HIS A 1015 3.63 -4.72 -62.86
CA HIS A 1015 2.75 -3.59 -63.17
C HIS A 1015 1.30 -3.81 -62.70
N ARG A 1016 0.75 -5.02 -62.87
CA ARG A 1016 -0.60 -5.36 -62.36
C ARG A 1016 -0.64 -5.37 -60.83
N LEU A 1017 0.41 -5.84 -60.17
CA LEU A 1017 0.53 -5.88 -58.72
C LEU A 1017 0.74 -4.48 -58.10
N ALA A 1018 1.14 -3.47 -58.88
CA ALA A 1018 1.20 -2.08 -58.42
C ALA A 1018 -0.17 -1.60 -57.90
N THR A 1019 -1.27 -2.03 -58.51
CA THR A 1019 -2.63 -1.71 -58.03
C THR A 1019 -2.90 -2.24 -56.62
N VAL A 1020 -2.40 -3.44 -56.27
CA VAL A 1020 -2.49 -3.99 -54.90
C VAL A 1020 -1.80 -3.07 -53.91
N MET A 1021 -0.59 -2.63 -54.27
CA MET A 1021 0.23 -1.74 -53.46
C MET A 1021 -0.40 -0.35 -53.27
N GLU A 1022 -1.02 0.20 -54.32
CA GLU A 1022 -1.75 1.47 -54.26
C GLU A 1022 -2.95 1.40 -53.31
N HIS A 1023 -3.73 0.32 -53.39
CA HIS A 1023 -4.87 0.09 -52.49
C HIS A 1023 -4.42 -0.13 -51.06
N LEU A 1024 -3.35 -0.90 -50.82
CA LEU A 1024 -2.80 -1.12 -49.48
C LEU A 1024 -2.31 0.21 -48.88
N ARG A 1025 -1.53 0.99 -49.62
CA ARG A 1025 -1.10 2.34 -49.20
C ARG A 1025 -2.29 3.23 -48.87
N SER A 1026 -3.34 3.20 -49.70
CA SER A 1026 -4.56 3.98 -49.48
C SER A 1026 -5.25 3.58 -48.17
N ASP A 1027 -5.47 2.29 -47.94
CA ASP A 1027 -6.17 1.79 -46.75
C ASP A 1027 -5.42 2.11 -45.45
N LEU A 1028 -4.08 2.07 -45.49
CA LEU A 1028 -3.22 2.39 -44.35
C LEU A 1028 -3.16 3.90 -44.05
N SER A 1029 -3.05 4.75 -45.07
CA SER A 1029 -2.79 6.19 -44.89
C SER A 1029 -4.02 7.10 -44.98
N LYS A 1030 -5.15 6.64 -45.52
CA LYS A 1030 -6.35 7.48 -45.68
C LYS A 1030 -6.89 7.95 -44.32
N HIS A 1031 -7.21 9.23 -44.20
CA HIS A 1031 -7.89 9.75 -43.02
C HIS A 1031 -9.39 9.43 -43.06
N THR A 1032 -9.92 8.97 -41.93
CA THR A 1032 -11.36 8.82 -41.67
C THR A 1032 -11.74 9.58 -40.40
N GLU A 1033 -13.02 9.54 -40.00
CA GLU A 1033 -13.44 10.06 -38.69
C GLU A 1033 -12.72 9.37 -37.51
N GLN A 1034 -12.14 8.17 -37.71
CA GLN A 1034 -11.32 7.46 -36.73
C GLN A 1034 -9.79 7.66 -36.95
N GLY A 1035 -9.38 8.65 -37.75
CA GLY A 1035 -7.98 8.96 -38.03
C GLY A 1035 -7.39 8.11 -39.16
N TYR A 1036 -6.10 7.80 -39.08
CA TYR A 1036 -5.36 6.95 -40.02
C TYR A 1036 -4.70 5.79 -39.27
N LEU A 1037 -4.24 4.77 -40.00
CA LEU A 1037 -3.49 3.66 -39.39
C LEU A 1037 -2.01 4.03 -39.27
N PHE A 1038 -1.38 4.29 -40.42
CA PHE A 1038 0.03 4.64 -40.50
C PHE A 1038 0.32 5.60 -41.66
N ARG A 1039 1.37 6.39 -41.49
CA ARG A 1039 2.03 7.08 -42.60
C ARG A 1039 2.93 6.08 -43.29
N VAL A 1040 2.73 5.87 -44.58
CA VAL A 1040 3.46 4.88 -45.38
C VAL A 1040 4.53 5.59 -46.20
N ASP A 1041 5.78 5.15 -46.06
CA ASP A 1041 6.90 5.62 -46.88
C ASP A 1041 7.37 4.51 -47.83
N LEU A 1042 7.30 4.80 -49.13
CA LEU A 1042 7.69 3.88 -50.22
C LEU A 1042 8.96 4.36 -50.96
N ARG A 1043 9.66 5.37 -50.44
CA ARG A 1043 10.79 6.01 -51.13
C ARG A 1043 12.07 5.19 -51.09
N LEU A 1044 12.16 4.19 -50.23
CA LEU A 1044 13.29 3.26 -50.15
C LEU A 1044 13.27 2.14 -51.21
N ARG A 1045 12.29 2.14 -52.12
CA ARG A 1045 12.24 1.19 -53.24
C ARG A 1045 13.31 1.52 -54.31
N PRO A 1046 13.73 0.53 -55.12
CA PRO A 1046 14.65 0.76 -56.24
C PRO A 1046 14.25 1.98 -57.09
N TYR A 1047 15.20 2.86 -57.38
CA TYR A 1047 15.00 4.12 -58.12
C TYR A 1047 14.10 5.16 -57.41
N GLY A 1048 13.78 4.97 -56.14
CA GLY A 1048 13.03 5.92 -55.32
C GLY A 1048 11.64 6.23 -55.89
N GLU A 1049 11.25 7.50 -55.87
CA GLU A 1049 9.93 7.96 -56.36
C GLU A 1049 9.69 7.68 -57.84
N SER A 1050 10.76 7.58 -58.64
CA SER A 1050 10.71 7.28 -60.08
C SER A 1050 10.66 5.78 -60.40
N GLY A 1051 10.78 4.91 -59.38
CA GLY A 1051 10.75 3.46 -59.55
C GLY A 1051 9.36 2.85 -59.45
N GLU A 1052 9.22 1.65 -60.01
CA GLU A 1052 8.01 0.81 -59.92
C GLU A 1052 7.60 0.55 -58.46
N LEU A 1053 6.30 0.52 -58.19
CA LEU A 1053 5.77 0.25 -56.84
C LEU A 1053 6.02 -1.19 -56.38
N VAL A 1054 6.16 -2.13 -57.33
CA VAL A 1054 6.44 -3.54 -57.09
C VAL A 1054 7.66 -3.93 -57.92
N SER A 1055 8.69 -4.46 -57.27
CA SER A 1055 9.88 -4.96 -57.96
C SER A 1055 9.77 -6.46 -58.21
N THR A 1056 10.27 -6.95 -59.34
CA THR A 1056 10.48 -8.39 -59.53
C THR A 1056 11.72 -8.84 -58.74
N ILE A 1057 11.77 -10.09 -58.26
CA ILE A 1057 12.97 -10.63 -57.57
C ILE A 1057 14.24 -10.44 -58.42
N PRO A 1058 14.29 -10.76 -59.73
CA PRO A 1058 15.47 -10.51 -60.55
C PRO A 1058 15.81 -9.01 -60.66
N GLY A 1059 14.78 -8.15 -60.74
CA GLY A 1059 14.95 -6.70 -60.86
C GLY A 1059 15.58 -6.07 -59.62
N ILE A 1060 15.08 -6.40 -58.42
CA ILE A 1060 15.64 -5.87 -57.17
C ILE A 1060 17.07 -6.41 -56.92
N LEU A 1061 17.34 -7.68 -57.24
CA LEU A 1061 18.69 -8.25 -57.13
C LEU A 1061 19.68 -7.56 -58.06
N LYS A 1062 19.26 -7.26 -59.30
CA LYS A 1062 20.06 -6.50 -60.26
C LYS A 1062 20.33 -5.08 -59.75
N TYR A 1063 19.31 -4.40 -59.23
CA TYR A 1063 19.46 -3.05 -58.68
C TYR A 1063 20.47 -2.99 -57.54
N TYR A 1064 20.34 -3.87 -56.53
CA TYR A 1064 21.27 -3.89 -55.40
C TYR A 1064 22.70 -4.27 -55.77
N ARG A 1065 22.88 -5.01 -56.87
CA ARG A 1065 24.21 -5.39 -57.37
C ARG A 1065 24.89 -4.27 -58.16
N ASP A 1066 24.14 -3.61 -59.03
CA ASP A 1066 24.70 -2.78 -60.10
C ASP A 1066 24.52 -1.27 -59.83
N HIS A 1067 23.53 -0.87 -59.02
CA HIS A 1067 23.11 0.52 -58.89
C HIS A 1067 22.99 1.05 -57.45
N ALA A 1068 22.74 0.18 -56.46
CA ALA A 1068 22.49 0.64 -55.09
C ALA A 1068 23.70 1.36 -54.47
N LEU A 1069 23.41 2.52 -53.88
CA LEU A 1069 24.36 3.30 -53.11
C LEU A 1069 24.58 2.69 -51.72
N LEU A 1070 25.70 3.05 -51.09
CA LEU A 1070 26.07 2.53 -49.76
C LEU A 1070 24.98 2.76 -48.70
N TRP A 1071 24.27 3.89 -48.76
CA TRP A 1071 23.18 4.16 -47.82
C TRP A 1071 21.94 3.28 -48.05
N GLU A 1072 21.68 2.85 -49.29
CA GLU A 1072 20.59 1.91 -49.61
C GLU A 1072 20.94 0.51 -49.11
N ILE A 1073 22.22 0.13 -49.20
CA ILE A 1073 22.75 -1.11 -48.63
C ILE A 1073 22.66 -1.07 -47.09
N GLN A 1074 23.00 0.06 -46.48
CA GLN A 1074 22.82 0.28 -45.03
C GLN A 1074 21.36 0.14 -44.61
N ALA A 1075 20.42 0.75 -45.34
CA ALA A 1075 18.99 0.62 -45.06
C ALA A 1075 18.51 -0.84 -45.21
N ALA A 1076 19.05 -1.58 -46.18
CA ALA A 1076 18.72 -2.97 -46.44
C ALA A 1076 19.17 -3.94 -45.33
N LEU A 1077 20.05 -3.53 -44.40
CA LEU A 1077 20.37 -4.33 -43.20
C LEU A 1077 19.13 -4.63 -42.36
N LYS A 1078 18.14 -3.74 -42.37
CA LYS A 1078 16.87 -3.91 -41.66
C LYS A 1078 15.78 -4.58 -42.52
N MET A 1079 16.08 -4.99 -43.76
CA MET A 1079 15.06 -5.52 -44.67
C MET A 1079 14.58 -6.91 -44.22
N ARG A 1080 13.26 -7.11 -44.15
CA ARG A 1080 12.67 -8.44 -43.88
C ARG A 1080 11.23 -8.58 -44.40
N PRO A 1081 10.74 -9.79 -44.68
CA PRO A 1081 9.33 -10.00 -45.04
C PRO A 1081 8.38 -9.73 -43.86
N VAL A 1082 7.24 -9.09 -44.13
CA VAL A 1082 6.22 -8.77 -43.11
C VAL A 1082 4.80 -9.18 -43.48
N ALA A 1083 4.41 -9.18 -44.75
CA ALA A 1083 3.06 -9.55 -45.18
C ALA A 1083 3.04 -10.16 -46.58
N GLY A 1084 2.01 -10.95 -46.88
CA GLY A 1084 1.88 -11.72 -48.13
C GLY A 1084 2.64 -13.05 -48.07
N ASN A 1085 3.15 -13.53 -49.20
CA ASN A 1085 3.92 -14.77 -49.22
C ASN A 1085 5.33 -14.55 -48.66
N LEU A 1086 5.50 -14.81 -47.36
CA LEU A 1086 6.78 -14.62 -46.67
C LEU A 1086 7.90 -15.51 -47.23
N LYS A 1087 7.59 -16.64 -47.88
CA LYS A 1087 8.60 -17.54 -48.46
C LYS A 1087 9.40 -16.84 -49.57
N ILE A 1088 8.71 -16.13 -50.46
CA ILE A 1088 9.34 -15.33 -51.52
C ILE A 1088 10.27 -14.26 -50.94
N GLY A 1089 9.82 -13.60 -49.88
CA GLY A 1089 10.65 -12.60 -49.21
C GLY A 1089 11.89 -13.20 -48.54
N LEU A 1090 11.78 -14.38 -47.92
CA LEU A 1090 12.93 -15.10 -47.37
C LEU A 1090 13.92 -15.51 -48.47
N GLU A 1091 13.43 -16.05 -49.59
CA GLU A 1091 14.27 -16.39 -50.76
C GLU A 1091 15.00 -15.17 -51.33
N LEU A 1092 14.35 -14.01 -51.36
CA LEU A 1092 14.99 -12.75 -51.74
C LEU A 1092 16.10 -12.38 -50.75
N MET A 1093 15.86 -12.49 -49.44
CA MET A 1093 16.86 -12.18 -48.43
C MET A 1093 18.08 -13.08 -48.51
N ASP A 1094 17.90 -14.38 -48.77
CA ASP A 1094 19.00 -15.33 -48.97
C ASP A 1094 19.88 -14.93 -50.17
N LYS A 1095 19.26 -14.45 -51.25
CA LYS A 1095 19.96 -13.97 -52.45
C LYS A 1095 20.57 -12.57 -52.28
N LEU A 1096 19.98 -11.70 -51.45
CA LEU A 1096 20.49 -10.36 -51.16
C LEU A 1096 21.64 -10.38 -50.16
N ARG A 1097 21.66 -11.33 -49.21
CA ARG A 1097 22.71 -11.46 -48.19
C ARG A 1097 24.14 -11.33 -48.73
N PRO A 1098 24.57 -12.08 -49.76
CA PRO A 1098 25.93 -11.95 -50.30
C PRO A 1098 26.20 -10.59 -50.99
N ILE A 1099 25.16 -9.90 -51.46
CA ILE A 1099 25.28 -8.57 -52.08
C ILE A 1099 25.45 -7.49 -51.01
N ILE A 1100 24.64 -7.57 -49.94
CA ILE A 1100 24.69 -6.63 -48.82
C ILE A 1100 26.01 -6.81 -48.05
N MET A 1101 26.41 -8.04 -47.75
CA MET A 1101 27.62 -8.37 -46.96
C MET A 1101 28.92 -8.37 -47.79
N LYS A 1102 28.90 -7.85 -49.01
CA LYS A 1102 30.12 -7.69 -49.82
C LYS A 1102 31.13 -6.79 -49.09
N ARG A 1103 32.39 -7.23 -48.99
CA ARG A 1103 33.49 -6.44 -48.41
C ARG A 1103 33.66 -5.10 -49.15
N ARG A 1104 33.70 -4.01 -48.39
CA ARG A 1104 33.87 -2.63 -48.91
C ARG A 1104 34.90 -1.87 -48.05
N PRO A 1105 35.60 -0.87 -48.60
CA PRO A 1105 36.55 -0.06 -47.83
C PRO A 1105 35.87 0.66 -46.67
N ARG A 1106 36.51 0.65 -45.48
CA ARG A 1106 35.99 1.31 -44.27
C ARG A 1106 35.75 2.80 -44.52
N GLU A 1107 36.67 3.47 -45.20
CA GLU A 1107 36.62 4.91 -45.48
C GLU A 1107 35.37 5.27 -46.30
N ALA A 1108 35.00 4.43 -47.26
CA ALA A 1108 33.81 4.66 -48.10
C ALA A 1108 32.51 4.52 -47.28
N ILE A 1109 32.45 3.53 -46.39
CA ILE A 1109 31.31 3.33 -45.47
C ILE A 1109 31.19 4.54 -44.54
N VAL A 1110 32.29 4.93 -43.88
CA VAL A 1110 32.32 6.07 -42.95
C VAL A 1110 31.95 7.38 -43.65
N GLN A 1111 32.48 7.65 -44.84
CA GLN A 1111 32.13 8.86 -45.62
C GLN A 1111 30.65 8.90 -45.99
N SER A 1112 30.07 7.76 -46.38
CA SER A 1112 28.63 7.66 -46.69
C SER A 1112 27.78 7.96 -45.45
N ILE A 1113 28.13 7.38 -44.31
CA ILE A 1113 27.43 7.60 -43.04
C ILE A 1113 27.55 9.06 -42.59
N GLU A 1114 28.76 9.63 -42.59
CA GLU A 1114 28.99 11.02 -42.18
C GLU A 1114 28.25 12.02 -43.07
N LYS A 1115 28.17 11.77 -44.39
CA LYS A 1115 27.39 12.60 -45.30
C LYS A 1115 25.91 12.62 -44.92
N MET A 1116 25.34 11.45 -44.62
CA MET A 1116 23.94 11.36 -44.17
C MET A 1116 23.73 11.97 -42.80
N ARG A 1117 24.67 11.76 -41.87
CA ARG A 1117 24.63 12.30 -40.52
C ARG A 1117 24.63 13.83 -40.54
N LYS A 1118 25.53 14.46 -41.31
CA LYS A 1118 25.58 15.92 -41.46
C LYS A 1118 24.27 16.48 -42.04
N ALA A 1119 23.77 15.89 -43.11
CA ALA A 1119 22.50 16.32 -43.72
C ALA A 1119 21.31 16.19 -42.74
N ALA A 1120 21.31 15.15 -41.90
CA ALA A 1120 20.32 14.96 -40.85
C ALA A 1120 20.38 16.03 -39.75
N ILE A 1121 21.59 16.34 -39.26
CA ILE A 1121 21.83 17.36 -38.23
C ILE A 1121 21.44 18.74 -38.77
N GLU A 1122 21.93 19.14 -39.94
CA GLU A 1122 21.63 20.43 -40.57
C GLU A 1122 20.11 20.62 -40.77
N LYS A 1123 19.41 19.58 -41.21
CA LYS A 1123 17.95 19.60 -41.36
C LYS A 1123 17.26 19.79 -40.01
N SER A 1124 17.75 19.13 -38.97
CA SER A 1124 17.22 19.24 -37.61
C SER A 1124 17.45 20.63 -37.01
N GLU A 1125 18.68 21.14 -37.08
CA GLU A 1125 19.05 22.47 -36.58
C GLU A 1125 18.26 23.58 -37.27
N LYS A 1126 18.09 23.49 -38.60
CA LYS A 1126 17.28 24.44 -39.36
C LYS A 1126 15.81 24.41 -38.96
N ALA A 1127 15.25 23.24 -38.68
CA ALA A 1127 13.86 23.10 -38.23
C ALA A 1127 13.65 23.63 -36.81
N LEU A 1128 14.66 23.50 -35.94
CA LEU A 1128 14.58 23.88 -34.53
C LEU A 1128 15.12 25.28 -34.23
N GLY A 1129 15.79 25.93 -35.19
CA GLY A 1129 16.46 27.21 -35.00
C GLY A 1129 17.56 27.17 -33.93
N GLY A 1130 18.18 26.00 -33.70
CA GLY A 1130 19.25 25.78 -32.71
C GLY A 1130 18.85 25.88 -31.22
N ALA A 1131 17.56 26.07 -30.90
CA ALA A 1131 17.14 26.46 -29.55
C ALA A 1131 16.65 25.30 -28.66
N THR A 1132 16.76 24.04 -29.10
CA THR A 1132 16.44 22.86 -28.27
C THR A 1132 17.14 21.60 -28.81
N VAL A 1133 17.25 20.56 -27.98
CA VAL A 1133 17.93 19.30 -28.28
C VAL A 1133 17.00 18.34 -29.02
N ASP A 1134 17.45 17.78 -30.15
CA ASP A 1134 16.79 16.68 -30.86
C ASP A 1134 17.42 15.34 -30.48
N VAL A 1135 16.68 14.49 -29.76
CA VAL A 1135 17.23 13.24 -29.22
C VAL A 1135 17.45 12.15 -30.29
N LYS A 1136 16.95 12.36 -31.50
CA LYS A 1136 17.08 11.40 -32.61
C LYS A 1136 18.19 11.78 -33.57
N SER A 1137 18.17 13.02 -34.05
CA SER A 1137 19.01 13.51 -35.14
C SER A 1137 20.15 14.41 -34.66
N GLY A 1138 20.11 14.89 -33.41
CA GLY A 1138 21.17 15.68 -32.81
C GLY A 1138 22.43 14.87 -32.56
N GLU A 1139 23.52 15.57 -32.24
CA GLU A 1139 24.80 14.95 -31.91
C GLU A 1139 24.67 14.05 -30.67
N GLY A 1140 25.10 12.78 -30.79
CA GLY A 1140 24.93 11.78 -29.73
C GLY A 1140 23.53 11.17 -29.65
N GLY A 1141 22.61 11.50 -30.57
CA GLY A 1141 21.24 10.99 -30.57
C GLY A 1141 21.10 9.55 -31.04
N VAL A 1142 19.85 9.06 -31.09
CA VAL A 1142 19.51 7.67 -31.52
C VAL A 1142 20.15 7.31 -32.86
N ARG A 1143 20.17 8.23 -33.82
CA ARG A 1143 20.73 7.98 -35.15
C ARG A 1143 22.24 7.72 -35.11
N ASP A 1144 22.98 8.34 -34.19
CA ASP A 1144 24.42 8.08 -34.04
C ASP A 1144 24.66 6.62 -33.59
N ILE A 1145 23.83 6.10 -32.67
CA ILE A 1145 23.89 4.68 -32.27
C ILE A 1145 23.56 3.78 -33.47
N GLU A 1146 22.47 4.06 -34.19
CA GLU A 1146 22.07 3.27 -35.36
C GLU A 1146 23.17 3.26 -36.44
N PHE A 1147 23.78 4.42 -36.70
CA PHE A 1147 24.85 4.57 -37.68
C PHE A 1147 26.16 3.92 -37.24
N LEU A 1148 26.52 4.00 -35.96
CA LEU A 1148 27.66 3.27 -35.40
C LEU A 1148 27.49 1.77 -35.62
N VAL A 1149 26.36 1.21 -35.18
CA VAL A 1149 26.08 -0.23 -35.25
C VAL A 1149 26.03 -0.69 -36.71
N GLN A 1150 25.27 -0.01 -37.56
CA GLN A 1150 25.17 -0.36 -38.98
C GLN A 1150 26.49 -0.18 -39.73
N GLY A 1151 27.29 0.82 -39.38
CA GLY A 1151 28.63 0.99 -39.92
C GLY A 1151 29.53 -0.20 -39.59
N LEU A 1152 29.53 -0.64 -38.33
CA LEU A 1152 30.27 -1.83 -37.91
C LEU A 1152 29.74 -3.10 -38.60
N GLN A 1153 28.43 -3.27 -38.74
CA GLN A 1153 27.85 -4.37 -39.51
C GLN A 1153 28.33 -4.39 -40.97
N LEU A 1154 28.43 -3.24 -41.64
CA LEU A 1154 28.94 -3.17 -43.02
C LEU A 1154 30.46 -3.38 -43.12
N ILE A 1155 31.21 -2.97 -42.11
CA ILE A 1155 32.68 -3.13 -42.07
C ILE A 1155 33.05 -4.61 -41.86
N TYR A 1156 32.39 -5.27 -40.90
CA TYR A 1156 32.75 -6.62 -40.45
C TYR A 1156 31.84 -7.72 -41.01
N GLY A 1157 30.69 -7.40 -41.60
CA GLY A 1157 29.68 -8.38 -42.03
C GLY A 1157 30.13 -9.33 -43.15
N ALA A 1158 31.19 -8.98 -43.89
CA ALA A 1158 31.82 -9.90 -44.85
C ALA A 1158 32.52 -11.08 -44.16
N ASP A 1159 33.04 -10.85 -42.96
CA ASP A 1159 33.77 -11.83 -42.16
C ASP A 1159 32.85 -12.56 -41.17
N TYR A 1160 31.79 -11.89 -40.73
CA TYR A 1160 30.79 -12.40 -39.78
C TYR A 1160 29.38 -12.20 -40.34
N PRO A 1161 28.89 -13.11 -41.21
CA PRO A 1161 27.57 -12.99 -41.85
C PRO A 1161 26.38 -12.93 -40.89
N GLU A 1162 26.55 -13.42 -39.66
CA GLU A 1162 25.58 -13.30 -38.57
C GLU A 1162 25.30 -11.84 -38.16
N LEU A 1163 26.20 -10.89 -38.50
CA LEU A 1163 25.97 -9.47 -38.32
C LEU A 1163 24.88 -8.90 -39.24
N MET A 1164 24.30 -9.69 -40.15
CA MET A 1164 23.08 -9.33 -40.88
C MET A 1164 21.84 -9.44 -39.98
N GLU A 1165 21.78 -8.59 -38.96
CA GLU A 1165 20.68 -8.48 -38.00
C GLU A 1165 20.06 -7.08 -38.09
N GLY A 1166 18.74 -7.02 -38.22
CA GLY A 1166 18.01 -5.76 -38.41
C GLY A 1166 17.73 -5.02 -37.11
N ASN A 1167 17.68 -5.71 -35.97
CA ASN A 1167 17.46 -5.12 -34.67
C ASN A 1167 18.79 -4.57 -34.10
N THR A 1168 18.83 -3.28 -33.79
CA THR A 1168 20.01 -2.56 -33.32
C THR A 1168 20.56 -3.15 -32.02
N VAL A 1169 19.72 -3.48 -31.04
CA VAL A 1169 20.18 -4.04 -29.76
C VAL A 1169 20.74 -5.45 -29.94
N LYS A 1170 20.09 -6.30 -30.74
CA LYS A 1170 20.63 -7.62 -31.07
C LYS A 1170 21.95 -7.52 -31.83
N ALA A 1171 22.07 -6.57 -32.76
CA ALA A 1171 23.31 -6.31 -33.47
C ALA A 1171 24.44 -5.85 -32.54
N ILE A 1172 24.17 -5.01 -31.53
CA ILE A 1172 25.15 -4.64 -30.50
C ILE A 1172 25.64 -5.89 -29.74
N LYS A 1173 24.74 -6.79 -29.33
CA LYS A 1173 25.11 -8.04 -28.65
C LYS A 1173 25.94 -8.97 -29.53
N LEU A 1174 25.66 -9.02 -30.84
CA LEU A 1174 26.49 -9.79 -31.77
C LEU A 1174 27.88 -9.17 -31.92
N LEU A 1175 27.99 -7.85 -31.99
CA LEU A 1175 29.27 -7.15 -32.01
C LEU A 1175 30.08 -7.37 -30.72
N GLU A 1176 29.42 -7.46 -29.57
CA GLU A 1176 30.02 -7.84 -28.29
C GLU A 1176 30.54 -9.28 -28.29
N ASN A 1177 29.69 -10.25 -28.67
CA ASN A 1177 30.05 -11.66 -28.72
C ASN A 1177 31.22 -11.94 -29.67
N LEU A 1178 31.35 -11.15 -30.73
CA LEU A 1178 32.44 -11.22 -31.70
C LEU A 1178 33.68 -10.41 -31.28
N SER A 1179 33.67 -9.81 -30.08
CA SER A 1179 34.75 -8.96 -29.56
C SER A 1179 35.09 -7.75 -30.44
N ILE A 1180 34.14 -7.30 -31.27
CA ILE A 1180 34.26 -6.05 -32.07
C ILE A 1180 33.99 -4.84 -31.17
N LEU A 1181 33.05 -4.98 -30.24
CA LEU A 1181 32.80 -4.02 -29.16
C LEU A 1181 33.18 -4.63 -27.80
N PRO A 1182 33.89 -3.90 -26.94
CA PRO A 1182 34.05 -4.30 -25.54
C PRO A 1182 32.70 -4.41 -24.81
N SER A 1183 32.61 -5.32 -23.84
CA SER A 1183 31.35 -5.62 -23.12
C SER A 1183 30.79 -4.41 -22.37
N ASP A 1184 31.66 -3.60 -21.73
CA ASP A 1184 31.27 -2.37 -21.05
C ASP A 1184 30.67 -1.33 -22.01
N VAL A 1185 31.23 -1.22 -23.21
CA VAL A 1185 30.74 -0.33 -24.26
C VAL A 1185 29.41 -0.83 -24.84
N ALA A 1186 29.30 -2.13 -25.10
CA ALA A 1186 28.08 -2.74 -25.60
C ALA A 1186 26.92 -2.55 -24.61
N SER A 1187 27.14 -2.84 -23.32
CA SER A 1187 26.13 -2.61 -22.27
C SER A 1187 25.70 -1.15 -22.21
N THR A 1188 26.67 -0.23 -22.19
CA THR A 1188 26.38 1.21 -22.13
C THR A 1188 25.62 1.71 -23.37
N LEU A 1189 25.96 1.24 -24.57
CA LEU A 1189 25.23 1.60 -25.80
C LEU A 1189 23.78 1.11 -25.78
N VAL A 1190 23.53 -0.09 -25.23
CA VAL A 1190 22.16 -0.62 -25.09
C VAL A 1190 21.35 0.22 -24.11
N GLU A 1191 21.94 0.60 -22.98
CA GLU A 1191 21.31 1.48 -21.98
C GLU A 1191 20.99 2.86 -22.58
N ASP A 1192 21.97 3.49 -23.24
CA ASP A 1192 21.82 4.80 -23.88
C ASP A 1192 20.79 4.75 -25.02
N TYR A 1193 20.77 3.68 -25.81
CA TYR A 1193 19.75 3.47 -26.84
C TYR A 1193 18.35 3.41 -26.24
N TYR A 1194 18.14 2.57 -25.22
CA TYR A 1194 16.83 2.47 -24.58
C TYR A 1194 16.41 3.77 -23.89
N PHE A 1195 17.34 4.50 -23.27
CA PHE A 1195 17.06 5.78 -22.65
C PHE A 1195 16.57 6.82 -23.67
N LEU A 1196 17.30 7.01 -24.78
CA LEU A 1196 16.90 7.95 -25.84
C LEU A 1196 15.57 7.52 -26.51
N ARG A 1197 15.36 6.22 -26.68
CA ARG A 1197 14.10 5.68 -27.21
C ARG A 1197 12.92 5.89 -26.27
N LYS A 1198 13.12 5.77 -24.96
CA LYS A 1198 12.11 6.10 -23.93
C LYS A 1198 11.70 7.58 -24.00
N ILE A 1199 12.65 8.48 -24.20
CA ILE A 1199 12.34 9.91 -24.40
C ILE A 1199 11.53 10.10 -25.67
N GLU A 1200 11.96 9.50 -26.80
CA GLU A 1200 11.24 9.57 -28.06
C GLU A 1200 9.80 9.02 -27.93
N HIS A 1201 9.60 7.93 -27.19
CA HIS A 1201 8.28 7.36 -26.92
C HIS A 1201 7.35 8.35 -26.22
N TYR A 1202 7.80 8.96 -25.12
CA TYR A 1202 6.94 9.86 -24.34
C TYR A 1202 6.70 11.22 -25.03
N LEU A 1203 7.64 11.69 -25.86
CA LEU A 1203 7.39 12.83 -26.74
C LEU A 1203 6.29 12.51 -27.77
N GLN A 1204 6.33 11.31 -28.35
CA GLN A 1204 5.40 10.95 -29.43
C GLN A 1204 4.00 10.59 -28.93
N ILE A 1205 3.89 9.80 -27.87
CA ILE A 1205 2.60 9.32 -27.37
C ILE A 1205 1.76 10.44 -26.75
N LEU A 1206 2.37 11.56 -26.36
CA LEU A 1206 1.64 12.68 -25.76
C LEU A 1206 0.48 13.15 -26.66
N GLU A 1207 0.73 13.28 -27.97
CA GLU A 1207 -0.26 13.73 -28.96
C GLU A 1207 -0.35 12.83 -30.22
N ASP A 1208 0.27 11.63 -30.23
CA ASP A 1208 0.46 10.74 -31.40
C ASP A 1208 1.19 11.45 -32.57
N ARG A 1209 2.19 12.29 -32.26
CA ARG A 1209 2.94 13.11 -33.23
C ARG A 1209 4.40 12.69 -33.31
N GLN A 1210 5.03 12.86 -34.47
CA GLN A 1210 6.44 12.54 -34.68
C GLN A 1210 7.35 13.65 -34.15
N ILE A 1211 7.43 13.77 -32.83
CA ILE A 1211 8.25 14.76 -32.13
C ILE A 1211 9.53 14.09 -31.64
N HIS A 1212 10.67 14.75 -31.87
CA HIS A 1212 12.01 14.31 -31.45
C HIS A 1212 12.75 15.38 -30.64
N ALA A 1213 12.26 16.62 -30.67
CA ALA A 1213 12.84 17.73 -29.95
C ALA A 1213 12.28 17.82 -28.53
N LEU A 1214 13.15 18.10 -27.56
CA LEU A 1214 12.74 18.38 -26.19
C LEU A 1214 11.90 19.68 -26.13
N PRO A 1215 10.88 19.75 -25.26
CA PRO A 1215 10.08 20.95 -25.09
C PRO A 1215 10.93 22.10 -24.52
N ARG A 1216 10.67 23.33 -24.99
CA ARG A 1216 11.34 24.55 -24.48
C ARG A 1216 10.69 25.07 -23.20
N ASP A 1217 9.39 24.84 -23.07
CA ASP A 1217 8.64 25.24 -21.89
C ASP A 1217 9.10 24.41 -20.68
N LYS A 1218 9.41 25.10 -19.57
CA LYS A 1218 9.98 24.47 -18.38
C LYS A 1218 9.01 23.49 -17.75
N ASP A 1219 7.71 23.77 -17.82
CA ASP A 1219 6.67 22.95 -17.22
C ASP A 1219 6.46 21.66 -17.99
N GLN A 1220 6.41 21.73 -19.32
CA GLN A 1220 6.39 20.58 -20.20
C GLN A 1220 7.65 19.71 -20.06
N LEU A 1221 8.82 20.35 -19.94
CA LEU A 1221 10.08 19.63 -19.71
C LEU A 1221 10.10 18.92 -18.36
N ASN A 1222 9.56 19.55 -17.31
CA ASN A 1222 9.43 18.94 -16.00
C ASN A 1222 8.44 17.76 -16.00
N ALA A 1223 7.32 17.88 -16.71
CA ALA A 1223 6.39 16.76 -16.89
C ALA A 1223 7.03 15.60 -17.68
N LEU A 1224 7.80 15.89 -18.73
CA LEU A 1224 8.57 14.89 -19.47
C LEU A 1224 9.63 14.21 -18.58
N ALA A 1225 10.36 14.99 -17.77
CA ALA A 1225 11.33 14.47 -16.81
C ALA A 1225 10.69 13.46 -15.86
N LYS A 1226 9.51 13.79 -15.32
CA LYS A 1226 8.73 12.91 -14.45
C LYS A 1226 8.25 11.63 -15.16
N ARG A 1227 7.86 11.71 -16.42
CA ARG A 1227 7.47 10.54 -17.24
C ARG A 1227 8.65 9.59 -17.49
N VAL A 1228 9.83 10.14 -17.79
CA VAL A 1228 11.04 9.38 -18.17
C VAL A 1228 11.75 8.80 -16.95
N LEU A 1229 12.01 9.62 -15.93
CA LEU A 1229 12.87 9.29 -14.78
C LEU A 1229 12.10 8.96 -13.49
N GLY A 1230 10.79 9.18 -13.45
CA GLY A 1230 9.96 8.99 -12.26
C GLY A 1230 9.58 10.30 -11.57
N ILE A 1231 8.59 10.22 -10.68
CA ILE A 1231 7.87 11.38 -10.14
C ILE A 1231 8.73 12.36 -9.33
N ASP A 1232 9.77 11.84 -8.66
CA ASP A 1232 10.69 12.62 -7.83
C ASP A 1232 11.76 13.37 -8.66
N SER A 1233 11.74 13.20 -9.98
CA SER A 1233 12.67 13.88 -10.88
C SER A 1233 12.19 15.28 -11.25
N ASN A 1234 13.11 16.07 -11.81
CA ASN A 1234 12.83 17.41 -12.32
C ASN A 1234 13.59 17.68 -13.62
N ALA A 1235 13.24 18.78 -14.28
CA ALA A 1235 13.84 19.18 -15.55
C ALA A 1235 15.39 19.26 -15.51
N ALA A 1236 15.98 19.75 -14.41
CA ALA A 1236 17.44 19.91 -14.30
C ALA A 1236 18.15 18.56 -14.24
N LYS A 1237 17.68 17.64 -13.37
CA LYS A 1237 18.22 16.27 -13.28
C LYS A 1237 18.07 15.54 -14.61
N PHE A 1238 16.91 15.68 -15.26
CA PHE A 1238 16.67 15.07 -16.57
C PHE A 1238 17.62 15.57 -17.65
N MET A 1239 17.81 16.88 -17.77
CA MET A 1239 18.74 17.44 -18.74
C MET A 1239 20.19 16.99 -18.50
N GLY A 1240 20.63 16.92 -17.23
CA GLY A 1240 21.94 16.39 -16.89
C GLY A 1240 22.16 14.94 -17.34
N GLU A 1241 21.15 14.08 -17.21
CA GLU A 1241 21.23 12.69 -17.69
C GLU A 1241 21.19 12.60 -19.23
N VAL A 1242 20.41 13.47 -19.89
CA VAL A 1242 20.40 13.58 -21.37
C VAL A 1242 21.77 14.02 -21.89
N GLU A 1243 22.36 15.08 -21.34
CA GLU A 1243 23.67 15.57 -21.78
C GLU A 1243 24.79 14.54 -21.61
N LYS A 1244 24.81 13.82 -20.46
CA LYS A 1244 25.74 12.71 -20.25
C LYS A 1244 25.57 11.60 -21.28
N CYS A 1245 24.32 11.19 -21.54
CA CYS A 1245 24.00 10.16 -22.53
C CYS A 1245 24.49 10.57 -23.93
N LEU A 1246 24.10 11.76 -24.40
CA LEU A 1246 24.51 12.27 -25.71
C LEU A 1246 26.04 12.35 -25.85
N THR A 1247 26.73 12.81 -24.79
CA THR A 1247 28.20 12.88 -24.77
C THR A 1247 28.85 11.50 -24.86
N ARG A 1248 28.35 10.51 -24.11
CA ARG A 1248 28.85 9.12 -24.17
C ARG A 1248 28.66 8.51 -25.54
N VAL A 1249 27.45 8.60 -26.09
CA VAL A 1249 27.14 8.10 -27.44
C VAL A 1249 28.05 8.75 -28.47
N ARG A 1250 28.25 10.06 -28.39
CA ARG A 1250 29.13 10.78 -29.30
C ARG A 1250 30.57 10.29 -29.19
N LYS A 1251 31.09 10.12 -27.98
CA LYS A 1251 32.44 9.57 -27.75
C LYS A 1251 32.58 8.19 -28.38
N MET A 1252 31.62 7.29 -28.15
CA MET A 1252 31.64 5.92 -28.70
C MET A 1252 31.56 5.91 -30.23
N TYR A 1253 30.71 6.75 -30.81
CA TYR A 1253 30.63 6.92 -32.27
C TYR A 1253 31.99 7.32 -32.86
N VAL A 1254 32.67 8.31 -32.26
CA VAL A 1254 33.98 8.78 -32.73
C VAL A 1254 35.05 7.70 -32.56
N THR A 1255 35.12 7.06 -31.40
CA THR A 1255 36.13 6.04 -31.10
C THR A 1255 36.00 4.81 -32.00
N TYR A 1256 34.81 4.23 -32.09
CA TYR A 1256 34.63 2.91 -32.72
C TYR A 1256 34.31 2.98 -34.23
N LEU A 1257 33.60 4.01 -34.70
CA LEU A 1257 33.31 4.16 -36.14
C LEU A 1257 34.33 5.05 -36.86
N LEU A 1258 34.66 6.22 -36.33
CA LEU A 1258 35.59 7.13 -37.02
C LEU A 1258 37.06 6.72 -36.84
N GLY A 1259 37.39 5.98 -35.78
CA GLY A 1259 38.75 5.47 -35.55
C GLY A 1259 39.74 6.54 -35.09
N VAL A 1260 39.26 7.65 -34.51
CA VAL A 1260 40.12 8.69 -33.93
C VAL A 1260 40.45 8.29 -32.50
N ILE A 1261 41.61 7.69 -32.31
CA ILE A 1261 42.21 7.50 -30.98
C ILE A 1261 43.00 8.78 -30.67
N GLY A 1262 42.55 9.52 -29.66
CA GLY A 1262 43.30 10.62 -29.04
C GLY A 1262 42.62 11.98 -29.13
N LEU A 1263 42.07 12.43 -28.00
CA LEU A 1263 42.38 13.72 -27.38
C LEU A 1263 42.04 13.53 -25.89
N ASP A 1264 43.09 13.56 -25.07
CA ASP A 1264 43.01 13.67 -23.60
C ASP A 1264 42.16 14.87 -23.16
#